data_AF-A8C756-F1
#
_entry.id   AF-A8C756-F1
#
_cell.length_a   1.000
_cell.length_b   1.000
_cell.length_c   1.000
_cell.angle_alpha   90.00
_cell.angle_beta   90.00
_cell.angle_gamma   90.00
#
_symmetry.space_group_name_H-M   'P 1'
#
loop_
_entity.id
_entity.type
_entity.pdbx_description
1 polymer ?
#
loop_
_entity_poly.entity_id
_entity_poly.type
_entity_poly.pdbx_seq_one_letter_code
_entity_poly.pdbx_strand_id
1 'polypeptide(L)'
;MGVKKKREMQVAALTVCHQDMETLRSFADMEGKNLASLLLHCVQLTDGVSQIHSIKQIVPLLEKVDKNGVCDPAIQSCLDILAGIYFSLTLKNPLKKVLASSLNGLPEVFLTQATHSFTFHLQEELDTADLYSYRKVMDNISSCMENFNLGRASVVNLLKDVLHFLQKSLIEILEENRKFAGNRIVQTQLMSDLLVGVRVAMTLVQKVQGPQGSLWNDSSSPIWQSMCGLLSIFTKFLNDDDLLQTVESTSGLAVILFIKTMFRPSEKLPGLISSLLLRSAECTSIPEWLMNSCRSLCCTDVPASTLLFLCQGTLAMLDWQDGSMGPSGEALLLDIVHVLFTLSSQIKESTLDMFLSRILASWTSSAIQILESGSSGLKGHLNGDSCVPRRLLEYVYTHWEHPLDALRHQTKVMFRNLLQMHRLTMEGADLATDPFCLELTKSLLQLEWHIKGKYACLGCLVETLGIEHILAIDKTIPSQILEVMGDQSLVPYASDLLETMFKNHKSHLKSQTVTNTWMDKWHETWVFPVLSVLCGGNLDQRSYVIDYYLPRILNYSPESLHYMVHILQASTDTGTGSCNHRGALGALMACLRTARAHGHLQSATQAWENLVCSARVKQGLIHQHCQVRIDTLGLLCESNRSTEVVSTEEMQWVQFFITYNLNSQSPGVRQQICSLLKKLFCRIQESSQVLYKLEQRKSTPDSENGSIREQPSVTLQQYKNFMSSVCNILFEALFPGSSYSTRFSALTILGSVAEVFPDPEGNIQTVYQLSHDIDAGRYQILMECFTSTFEEVKTLAFDLLMKLSSVTAGQFQDSEKLQDLFQAALELSTSTKPYDCVTASYLLNLLIRQDALPAVLSASSPQQLTRGAGETSAVLERNTLVVIKCLMENLEDEISQAENSLLQAASSFPMYGRVHCITRAFQRLPLNDLRLASEWRPLLGRLLLLSYRLSTVVAPVIQSSSPEGLIPVDTDSASASRLQLILNEIQPRDTNDYFNHTKILKECDSFDLEDLSTSVSNIDSSAEVKGKEEKACDVTAQMVLACCWRSMKEVALLLGTLCQLLPVQPGPESSNVFLTVQQVKEIGDYFKQHLLQSRHRGAFELAYTGFVKLTEILNRCSNVSLQKLPEQWLRSVLEEIKGSDPSSKLCATRRSAGIPFYIQALLASEPKKSRMDLLKITMRELISLALSADDSKGRVPQVHALNILRALFRDTRLGENIIPYVAGGAKAAILGFTSPVWAVRNSSTLLFSSLITRVFGVKRGKDEVSKTNRMTGREFFSRFPELYPFLLKQLETVASTVDSELGEPDRHPGMFLLLLVLERLYPSPMDGTSSALSLAPFVPFIIRCGRSPIYRSREMAARALVPFIMIDQIPSTLCALLNSLPNSTDQCFRQNHIHGTLLQVFHLLQAYITDCRHRTNADFLQELSDVTACTKAKLWLAMRQNPCLVTRAVYIDILFLLTNCLDRPEEGKQTALESLGFWEDVRRIILESELIKGFPWTFKVPGLPQYLQSLTKLAIPEVWASLAEAKGQATAVPLSFSRLLKSSFPEVRLLALDTLLERARSSEQEQKEPLPLLCSMGEELLLLAMKEDHPGCFCRVLKILYHLNPSEWLPQTECYAHLSPKEFLMWSMDIASNDRSEIQGVALKLASKIIAYRVQSCEKNKDSLAPELRQWVQLVVWSCGDHLPTASRLAVAEVLTSTAPLFLTSPQPILELQGTLSLWRCVLTLLQSEEQTVREAATEIVTTAMSQGNTCQSTEFAFCQVDASIALTLALAVLCDLLQQWDQLEPGLPILLGWLLEEGDDLEGHVQSPHQGEEEHIFEKSEVNFWAETLTFVKSLCRQLFHLLCQSGWQSPHSQKLCHLQRIASEQSHLISQLFRELPLSAEFLKTVEYTRLRIQEERTLAVLRLLACLEGKEGLRAEDCPREWRQVMAPRTEAAC
;
A
#
# COMPACT_ATOMS: atom_id res chain seq x y z
N MET A 1 -11.75 -20.52 6.84
CA MET A 1 -12.32 -20.72 5.48
C MET A 1 -13.75 -20.22 5.49
N GLY A 2 -14.14 -19.37 4.55
CA GLY A 2 -15.56 -19.01 4.40
C GLY A 2 -16.32 -20.27 4.05
N VAL A 3 -17.23 -20.70 4.94
CA VAL A 3 -18.37 -21.49 4.52
C VAL A 3 -18.98 -20.62 3.42
N LYS A 4 -18.65 -20.91 2.16
CA LYS A 4 -19.51 -20.53 1.05
C LYS A 4 -20.79 -21.21 1.47
N LYS A 5 -21.66 -20.48 2.21
CA LYS A 5 -23.07 -20.77 2.29
C LYS A 5 -23.36 -21.12 0.86
N LYS A 6 -23.59 -22.41 0.58
CA LYS A 6 -24.13 -22.83 -0.70
C LYS A 6 -25.34 -21.93 -0.76
N ARG A 7 -25.21 -20.82 -1.49
CA ARG A 7 -26.23 -19.78 -1.56
C ARG A 7 -27.40 -20.61 -2.02
N GLU A 8 -28.35 -20.87 -1.11
CA GLU A 8 -29.46 -21.78 -1.40
C GLU A 8 -29.99 -21.26 -2.72
N MET A 9 -29.74 -22.04 -3.76
CA MET A 9 -29.95 -21.56 -5.10
C MET A 9 -31.46 -21.67 -5.20
N GLN A 10 -32.17 -20.59 -4.85
CA GLN A 10 -33.60 -20.53 -4.96
C GLN A 10 -33.92 -20.75 -6.43
N VAL A 11 -34.24 -22.00 -6.77
CA VAL A 11 -34.72 -22.38 -8.08
C VAL A 11 -36.14 -21.87 -8.11
N ALA A 12 -36.35 -20.77 -8.83
CA ALA A 12 -37.68 -20.22 -9.03
C ALA A 12 -38.59 -21.33 -9.57
N ALA A 13 -39.66 -21.62 -8.84
CA ALA A 13 -40.61 -22.65 -9.21
C ALA A 13 -41.28 -22.31 -10.55
N LEU A 14 -41.63 -23.35 -11.29
CA LEU A 14 -42.41 -23.26 -12.53
C LEU A 14 -43.76 -22.61 -12.21
N THR A 15 -44.19 -21.67 -13.05
CA THR A 15 -45.57 -21.19 -13.07
C THR A 15 -46.19 -21.51 -14.42
N VAL A 16 -47.45 -21.92 -14.38
CA VAL A 16 -48.23 -22.32 -15.55
C VAL A 16 -49.52 -21.51 -15.55
N CYS A 17 -50.03 -21.16 -16.74
CA CYS A 17 -51.24 -20.35 -16.81
C CYS A 17 -52.48 -21.15 -16.34
N HIS A 18 -53.55 -20.43 -15.99
CA HIS A 18 -54.76 -21.07 -15.47
C HIS A 18 -55.40 -22.04 -16.46
N GLN A 19 -55.37 -21.72 -17.76
CA GLN A 19 -55.95 -22.57 -18.82
C GLN A 19 -55.19 -23.91 -18.96
N ASP A 20 -53.86 -23.87 -18.94
CA ASP A 20 -53.03 -25.08 -18.97
C ASP A 20 -53.24 -25.93 -17.71
N MET A 21 -53.43 -25.30 -16.54
CA MET A 21 -53.76 -25.99 -15.29
C MET A 21 -55.12 -26.70 -15.35
N GLU A 22 -56.13 -26.09 -15.96
CA GLU A 22 -57.43 -26.73 -16.20
C GLU A 22 -57.31 -27.90 -17.18
N THR A 23 -56.48 -27.74 -18.22
CA THR A 23 -56.20 -28.78 -19.22
C THR A 23 -55.47 -29.98 -18.59
N LEU A 24 -54.49 -29.74 -17.73
CA LEU A 24 -53.84 -30.82 -16.97
C LEU A 24 -54.81 -31.53 -16.03
N ARG A 25 -55.73 -30.80 -15.39
CA ARG A 25 -56.75 -31.39 -14.50
C ARG A 25 -57.77 -32.24 -15.25
N SER A 26 -58.16 -31.86 -16.47
CA SER A 26 -59.14 -32.62 -17.26
C SER A 26 -58.56 -33.95 -17.77
N PHE A 27 -57.24 -34.01 -17.98
CA PHE A 27 -56.53 -35.22 -18.41
C PHE A 27 -55.87 -36.02 -17.26
N ALA A 28 -55.76 -35.47 -16.06
CA ALA A 28 -55.16 -36.16 -14.91
C ALA A 28 -56.00 -37.39 -14.49
N ASP A 29 -55.35 -38.53 -14.36
CA ASP A 29 -55.96 -39.76 -13.88
C ASP A 29 -56.03 -39.81 -12.34
N MET A 30 -57.06 -40.49 -11.82
CA MET A 30 -57.24 -40.66 -10.36
C MET A 30 -56.07 -41.44 -9.70
N GLU A 31 -55.37 -42.30 -10.44
CA GLU A 31 -54.23 -43.06 -9.91
C GLU A 31 -52.92 -42.24 -9.88
N GLY A 32 -52.90 -41.06 -10.51
CA GLY A 32 -51.72 -40.20 -10.61
C GLY A 32 -50.58 -40.78 -11.45
N LYS A 33 -50.86 -41.73 -12.36
CA LYS A 33 -49.86 -42.47 -13.12
C LYS A 33 -49.60 -41.94 -14.51
N ASN A 34 -50.45 -41.07 -15.07
CA ASN A 34 -50.25 -40.53 -16.40
C ASN A 34 -49.40 -39.24 -16.40
N LEU A 35 -48.98 -38.80 -17.59
CA LEU A 35 -48.11 -37.62 -17.74
C LEU A 35 -48.78 -36.33 -17.22
N ALA A 36 -50.08 -36.15 -17.47
CA ALA A 36 -50.84 -34.98 -17.03
C ALA A 36 -50.83 -34.86 -15.49
N SER A 37 -51.01 -35.98 -14.78
CA SER A 37 -50.93 -36.05 -13.32
C SER A 37 -49.54 -35.71 -12.78
N LEU A 38 -48.47 -36.22 -13.43
CA LEU A 38 -47.09 -35.87 -13.05
C LEU A 38 -46.80 -34.38 -13.24
N LEU A 39 -47.25 -33.78 -14.36
CA LEU A 39 -47.08 -32.36 -14.63
C LEU A 39 -47.89 -31.50 -13.66
N LEU A 40 -49.14 -31.89 -13.37
CA LEU A 40 -49.97 -31.20 -12.39
C LEU A 40 -49.33 -31.24 -11.00
N HIS A 41 -48.81 -32.39 -10.57
CA HIS A 41 -48.05 -32.52 -9.34
C HIS A 41 -46.80 -31.65 -9.37
N CYS A 42 -46.05 -31.65 -10.48
CA CYS A 42 -44.86 -30.82 -10.64
C CYS A 42 -45.17 -29.33 -10.44
N VAL A 43 -46.22 -28.81 -11.07
CA VAL A 43 -46.62 -27.40 -10.97
C VAL A 43 -47.13 -27.05 -9.55
N GLN A 44 -47.72 -28.01 -8.83
CA GLN A 44 -48.17 -27.81 -7.45
C GLN A 44 -47.03 -27.79 -6.42
N LEU A 45 -45.84 -28.29 -6.76
CA LEU A 45 -44.68 -28.22 -5.88
C LEU A 45 -44.21 -26.76 -5.72
N THR A 46 -44.02 -26.34 -4.48
CA THR A 46 -43.60 -24.97 -4.13
C THR A 46 -42.09 -24.75 -4.27
N ASP A 47 -41.30 -25.84 -4.36
CA ASP A 47 -39.84 -25.83 -4.46
C ASP A 47 -39.37 -26.30 -5.84
N GLY A 48 -38.54 -25.48 -6.50
CA GLY A 48 -37.97 -25.79 -7.81
C GLY A 48 -37.02 -26.99 -7.83
N VAL A 49 -36.40 -27.38 -6.71
CA VAL A 49 -35.56 -28.60 -6.62
C VAL A 49 -36.42 -29.86 -6.68
N SER A 50 -37.56 -29.86 -5.99
CA SER A 50 -38.55 -30.93 -6.06
C SER A 50 -39.13 -31.05 -7.48
N GLN A 51 -39.37 -29.92 -8.14
CA GLN A 51 -39.82 -29.88 -9.54
C GLN A 51 -38.81 -30.51 -10.51
N ILE A 52 -37.50 -30.33 -10.29
CA ILE A 52 -36.45 -31.00 -11.08
C ILE A 52 -36.61 -32.53 -11.01
N HIS A 53 -36.94 -33.08 -9.85
CA HIS A 53 -37.12 -34.53 -9.67
C HIS A 53 -38.33 -35.03 -10.47
N SER A 54 -39.45 -34.30 -10.41
CA SER A 54 -40.66 -34.60 -11.18
C SER A 54 -40.41 -34.51 -12.70
N ILE A 55 -39.71 -33.47 -13.18
CA ILE A 55 -39.38 -33.33 -14.61
C ILE A 55 -38.55 -34.49 -15.13
N LYS A 56 -37.58 -34.98 -14.35
CA LYS A 56 -36.76 -36.13 -14.73
C LYS A 56 -37.55 -37.43 -14.88
N GLN A 57 -38.75 -37.51 -14.30
CA GLN A 57 -39.64 -38.68 -14.45
C GLN A 57 -40.50 -38.64 -15.71
N ILE A 58 -40.55 -37.51 -16.44
CA ILE A 58 -41.37 -37.35 -17.66
C ILE A 58 -41.01 -38.40 -18.72
N VAL A 59 -39.73 -38.52 -19.08
CA VAL A 59 -39.29 -39.47 -20.11
C VAL A 59 -39.46 -40.94 -19.68
N PRO A 60 -39.04 -41.36 -18.47
CA PRO A 60 -39.31 -42.70 -17.97
C PRO A 60 -40.80 -43.08 -17.93
N LEU A 61 -41.71 -42.11 -17.81
CA LEU A 61 -43.15 -42.34 -17.90
C LEU A 61 -43.59 -42.54 -19.35
N LEU A 62 -43.13 -41.69 -20.26
CA LEU A 62 -43.43 -41.79 -21.70
C LEU A 62 -42.86 -43.07 -22.33
N GLU A 63 -41.72 -43.58 -21.84
CA GLU A 63 -41.15 -44.87 -22.25
C GLU A 63 -42.04 -46.07 -21.87
N LYS A 64 -42.91 -45.93 -20.86
CA LYS A 64 -43.84 -46.99 -20.42
C LYS A 64 -45.18 -46.96 -21.16
N VAL A 65 -45.47 -45.90 -21.91
CA VAL A 65 -46.71 -45.79 -22.70
C VAL A 65 -46.61 -46.78 -23.88
N ASP A 66 -47.66 -47.59 -24.04
CA ASP A 66 -47.70 -48.66 -25.05
C ASP A 66 -47.52 -48.08 -26.46
N LYS A 67 -46.62 -48.66 -27.25
CA LYS A 67 -46.14 -48.11 -28.54
C LYS A 67 -47.16 -48.17 -29.69
N ASN A 68 -48.44 -48.39 -29.38
CA ASN A 68 -49.51 -48.63 -30.34
C ASN A 68 -49.99 -47.34 -31.04
N GLY A 69 -49.08 -46.62 -31.71
CA GLY A 69 -49.27 -45.76 -32.89
C GLY A 69 -50.27 -44.58 -32.87
N VAL A 70 -51.26 -44.55 -31.98
CA VAL A 70 -52.27 -43.50 -31.88
C VAL A 70 -51.93 -42.68 -30.65
N CYS A 71 -51.34 -41.50 -30.87
CA CYS A 71 -51.04 -40.59 -29.79
C CYS A 71 -52.33 -40.10 -29.14
N ASP A 72 -52.45 -40.39 -27.85
CA ASP A 72 -53.49 -39.88 -26.97
C ASP A 72 -53.49 -38.33 -27.03
N PRO A 73 -54.63 -37.68 -27.32
CA PRO A 73 -54.77 -36.22 -27.23
C PRO A 73 -54.22 -35.63 -25.92
N ALA A 74 -54.32 -36.38 -24.82
CA ALA A 74 -53.77 -35.97 -23.53
C ALA A 74 -52.24 -35.79 -23.55
N ILE A 75 -51.50 -36.69 -24.23
CA ILE A 75 -50.04 -36.60 -24.34
C ILE A 75 -49.65 -35.41 -25.21
N GLN A 76 -50.38 -35.17 -26.30
CA GLN A 76 -50.16 -34.01 -27.16
C GLN A 76 -50.32 -32.70 -26.38
N SER A 77 -51.42 -32.54 -25.63
CA SER A 77 -51.61 -31.36 -24.77
C SER A 77 -50.52 -31.22 -23.69
N CYS A 78 -50.01 -32.33 -23.13
CA CYS A 78 -48.90 -32.28 -22.18
C CYS A 78 -47.58 -31.80 -22.82
N LEU A 79 -47.31 -32.19 -24.08
CA LEU A 79 -46.14 -31.75 -24.82
C LEU A 79 -46.23 -30.26 -25.19
N ASP A 80 -47.42 -29.77 -25.57
CA ASP A 80 -47.69 -28.34 -25.79
C ASP A 80 -47.41 -27.54 -24.51
N ILE A 81 -47.96 -27.96 -23.37
CA ILE A 81 -47.72 -27.31 -22.07
C ILE A 81 -46.23 -27.32 -21.70
N LEU A 82 -45.52 -28.42 -21.93
CA LEU A 82 -44.08 -28.51 -21.69
C LEU A 82 -43.28 -27.54 -22.57
N ALA A 83 -43.67 -27.35 -23.82
CA ALA A 83 -43.08 -26.36 -24.71
C ALA A 83 -43.34 -24.93 -24.20
N GLY A 84 -44.58 -24.61 -23.83
CA GLY A 84 -44.94 -23.32 -23.22
C GLY A 84 -44.14 -23.02 -21.94
N ILE A 85 -44.01 -24.01 -21.04
CA ILE A 85 -43.17 -23.93 -19.83
C ILE A 85 -41.71 -23.67 -20.22
N TYR A 86 -41.19 -24.38 -21.21
CA TYR A 86 -39.80 -24.21 -21.61
C TYR A 86 -39.51 -22.77 -22.05
N PHE A 87 -40.37 -22.16 -22.87
CA PHE A 87 -40.17 -20.79 -23.37
C PHE A 87 -40.47 -19.69 -22.34
N SER A 88 -41.30 -19.97 -21.33
CA SER A 88 -41.55 -19.03 -20.22
C SER A 88 -40.38 -18.94 -19.24
N LEU A 89 -39.58 -20.01 -19.11
CA LEU A 89 -38.44 -20.05 -18.21
C LEU A 89 -37.28 -19.15 -18.66
N THR A 90 -36.69 -18.42 -17.72
CA THR A 90 -35.49 -17.60 -17.98
C THR A 90 -34.24 -18.47 -18.19
N LEU A 91 -33.27 -17.97 -18.97
CA LEU A 91 -32.02 -18.67 -19.30
C LEU A 91 -31.20 -19.11 -18.06
N LYS A 92 -31.33 -18.39 -16.94
CA LYS A 92 -30.65 -18.68 -15.67
C LYS A 92 -31.36 -19.74 -14.83
N ASN A 93 -32.60 -20.11 -15.15
CA ASN A 93 -33.34 -21.10 -14.38
C ASN A 93 -32.80 -22.52 -14.69
N PRO A 94 -32.30 -23.27 -13.69
CA PRO A 94 -31.82 -24.64 -13.88
C PRO A 94 -32.88 -25.58 -14.49
N LEU A 95 -34.17 -25.35 -14.23
CA LEU A 95 -35.27 -26.15 -14.75
C LEU A 95 -35.29 -26.18 -16.29
N LYS A 96 -34.91 -25.07 -16.96
CA LYS A 96 -34.88 -25.00 -18.43
C LYS A 96 -33.87 -25.97 -19.02
N LYS A 97 -32.67 -26.08 -18.42
CA LYS A 97 -31.64 -27.05 -18.85
C LYS A 97 -32.05 -28.49 -18.55
N VAL A 98 -32.70 -28.72 -17.41
CA VAL A 98 -33.21 -30.04 -17.03
C VAL A 98 -34.30 -30.49 -18.01
N LEU A 99 -35.22 -29.59 -18.38
CA LEU A 99 -36.24 -29.86 -19.40
C LEU A 99 -35.60 -30.22 -20.74
N ALA A 100 -34.70 -29.39 -21.27
CA ALA A 100 -34.00 -29.67 -22.53
C ALA A 100 -33.28 -31.03 -22.50
N SER A 101 -32.53 -31.30 -21.42
CA SER A 101 -31.80 -32.56 -21.26
C SER A 101 -32.71 -33.77 -21.13
N SER A 102 -33.85 -33.64 -20.45
CA SER A 102 -34.80 -34.75 -20.28
C SER A 102 -35.49 -35.01 -21.61
N LEU A 103 -36.03 -33.97 -22.26
CA LEU A 103 -36.75 -34.08 -23.53
C LEU A 103 -35.87 -34.54 -24.70
N ASN A 104 -34.54 -34.40 -24.63
CA ASN A 104 -33.66 -35.05 -25.62
C ASN A 104 -33.76 -36.59 -25.62
N GLY A 105 -34.21 -37.19 -24.51
CA GLY A 105 -34.46 -38.63 -24.39
C GLY A 105 -35.88 -39.06 -24.80
N LEU A 106 -36.67 -38.19 -25.42
CA LEU A 106 -38.03 -38.53 -25.85
C LEU A 106 -38.02 -39.73 -26.82
N PRO A 107 -38.91 -40.72 -26.64
CA PRO A 107 -39.07 -41.81 -27.58
C PRO A 107 -39.43 -41.34 -28.98
N GLU A 108 -38.95 -42.04 -30.01
CA GLU A 108 -39.07 -41.65 -31.42
C GLU A 108 -40.50 -41.42 -31.88
N VAL A 109 -41.46 -42.16 -31.31
CA VAL A 109 -42.90 -42.09 -31.61
C VAL A 109 -43.50 -40.70 -31.30
N PHE A 110 -42.96 -39.98 -30.31
CA PHE A 110 -43.45 -38.67 -29.88
C PHE A 110 -42.65 -37.49 -30.45
N LEU A 111 -41.51 -37.74 -31.10
CA LEU A 111 -40.61 -36.69 -31.58
C LEU A 111 -41.28 -35.74 -32.57
N THR A 112 -42.09 -36.25 -33.49
CA THR A 112 -42.80 -35.43 -34.50
C THR A 112 -43.80 -34.47 -33.86
N GLN A 113 -44.60 -34.96 -32.90
CA GLN A 113 -45.56 -34.13 -32.17
C GLN A 113 -44.88 -33.12 -31.27
N ALA A 114 -43.89 -33.54 -30.49
CA ALA A 114 -43.11 -32.63 -29.66
C ALA A 114 -42.42 -31.55 -30.51
N THR A 115 -41.87 -31.93 -31.67
CA THR A 115 -41.29 -30.95 -32.61
C THR A 115 -42.34 -29.96 -33.09
N HIS A 116 -43.56 -30.40 -33.41
CA HIS A 116 -44.66 -29.52 -33.81
C HIS A 116 -45.02 -28.54 -32.67
N SER A 117 -45.23 -29.02 -31.44
CA SER A 117 -45.51 -28.22 -30.25
C SER A 117 -44.46 -27.14 -29.99
N PHE A 118 -43.18 -27.52 -29.98
CA PHE A 118 -42.06 -26.59 -29.78
C PHE A 118 -41.92 -25.60 -30.95
N THR A 119 -42.23 -26.02 -32.17
CA THR A 119 -42.23 -25.14 -33.35
C THR A 119 -43.34 -24.09 -33.23
N PHE A 120 -44.56 -24.52 -32.87
CA PHE A 120 -45.71 -23.63 -32.70
C PHE A 120 -45.44 -22.55 -31.64
N HIS A 121 -45.00 -22.93 -30.44
CA HIS A 121 -44.70 -21.95 -29.39
C HIS A 121 -43.49 -21.06 -29.69
N LEU A 122 -42.50 -21.56 -30.44
CA LEU A 122 -41.42 -20.71 -30.90
C LEU A 122 -41.93 -19.66 -31.90
N GLN A 123 -42.84 -20.02 -32.81
CA GLN A 123 -43.47 -19.06 -33.72
C GLN A 123 -44.21 -17.96 -32.95
N GLU A 124 -44.98 -18.32 -31.92
CA GLU A 124 -45.67 -17.34 -31.05
C GLU A 124 -44.70 -16.36 -30.40
N GLU A 125 -43.53 -16.83 -29.93
CA GLU A 125 -42.50 -15.95 -29.37
C GLU A 125 -41.86 -15.04 -30.43
N LEU A 126 -41.70 -15.51 -31.68
CA LEU A 126 -41.13 -14.71 -32.78
C LEU A 126 -42.08 -13.61 -33.28
N ASP A 127 -43.39 -13.85 -33.21
CA ASP A 127 -44.43 -12.91 -33.67
C ASP A 127 -44.61 -11.69 -32.74
N THR A 128 -43.89 -11.63 -31.62
CA THR A 128 -43.94 -10.49 -30.70
C THR A 128 -43.52 -9.18 -31.35
N ALA A 129 -44.27 -8.11 -31.08
CA ALA A 129 -43.92 -6.74 -31.43
C ALA A 129 -43.41 -5.92 -30.24
N ASP A 130 -43.31 -6.52 -29.05
CA ASP A 130 -42.82 -5.83 -27.85
C ASP A 130 -41.29 -5.85 -27.80
N LEU A 131 -40.67 -4.69 -27.99
CA LEU A 131 -39.21 -4.53 -27.96
C LEU A 131 -38.59 -5.00 -26.65
N TYR A 132 -39.29 -4.86 -25.51
CA TYR A 132 -38.78 -5.31 -24.21
C TYR A 132 -38.78 -6.84 -24.07
N SER A 133 -39.56 -7.54 -24.89
CA SER A 133 -39.57 -9.00 -24.95
C SER A 133 -38.48 -9.59 -25.85
N TYR A 134 -37.89 -8.81 -26.76
CA TYR A 134 -36.90 -9.30 -27.74
C TYR A 134 -35.71 -10.01 -27.10
N ARG A 135 -35.25 -9.52 -25.94
CA ARG A 135 -34.17 -10.17 -25.21
C ARG A 135 -34.55 -11.59 -24.77
N LYS A 136 -35.77 -11.78 -24.26
CA LYS A 136 -36.30 -13.10 -23.89
C LYS A 136 -36.33 -14.03 -25.10
N VAL A 137 -36.80 -13.54 -26.25
CA VAL A 137 -36.88 -14.32 -27.49
C VAL A 137 -35.49 -14.72 -27.98
N MET A 138 -34.52 -13.80 -28.01
CA MET A 138 -33.13 -14.11 -28.39
C MET A 138 -32.50 -15.14 -27.45
N ASP A 139 -32.71 -15.01 -26.13
CA ASP A 139 -32.26 -15.96 -25.13
C ASP A 139 -32.92 -17.35 -25.33
N ASN A 140 -34.20 -17.38 -25.73
CA ASN A 140 -34.93 -18.59 -26.08
C ASN A 140 -34.38 -19.27 -27.35
N ILE A 141 -34.14 -18.52 -28.42
CA ILE A 141 -33.52 -19.02 -29.66
C ILE A 141 -32.13 -19.60 -29.33
N SER A 142 -31.32 -18.88 -28.56
CA SER A 142 -30.00 -19.35 -28.11
C SER A 142 -30.11 -20.68 -27.38
N SER A 143 -31.04 -20.79 -26.43
CA SER A 143 -31.26 -22.01 -25.65
C SER A 143 -31.71 -23.19 -26.51
N CYS A 144 -32.52 -22.96 -27.53
CA CYS A 144 -32.95 -23.99 -28.48
C CYS A 144 -31.77 -24.58 -29.27
N MET A 145 -30.76 -23.75 -29.55
CA MET A 145 -29.57 -24.19 -30.27
C MET A 145 -28.52 -24.85 -29.35
N GLU A 146 -28.63 -24.74 -28.02
CA GLU A 146 -27.68 -25.29 -27.05
C GLU A 146 -28.10 -26.68 -26.53
N ASN A 147 -27.55 -27.74 -27.14
CA ASN A 147 -27.75 -29.13 -26.69
C ASN A 147 -29.23 -29.53 -26.52
N PHE A 148 -30.12 -29.00 -27.36
CA PHE A 148 -31.54 -29.36 -27.35
C PHE A 148 -31.98 -29.73 -28.77
N ASN A 149 -32.25 -31.02 -29.00
CA ASN A 149 -32.53 -31.56 -30.33
C ASN A 149 -33.87 -31.09 -30.87
N LEU A 150 -34.93 -31.10 -30.05
CA LEU A 150 -36.25 -30.59 -30.42
C LEU A 150 -36.19 -29.09 -30.70
N GLY A 151 -35.56 -28.31 -29.82
CA GLY A 151 -35.36 -26.88 -30.03
C GLY A 151 -34.62 -26.58 -31.34
N ARG A 152 -33.55 -27.33 -31.65
CA ARG A 152 -32.84 -27.20 -32.93
C ARG A 152 -33.76 -27.52 -34.11
N ALA A 153 -34.53 -28.61 -34.05
CA ALA A 153 -35.47 -28.97 -35.10
C ALA A 153 -36.54 -27.89 -35.31
N SER A 154 -37.09 -27.32 -34.23
CA SER A 154 -38.07 -26.23 -34.28
C SER A 154 -37.51 -24.94 -34.87
N VAL A 155 -36.30 -24.53 -34.47
CA VAL A 155 -35.60 -23.38 -35.05
C VAL A 155 -35.34 -23.59 -36.54
N VAL A 156 -34.97 -24.81 -36.93
CA VAL A 156 -34.73 -25.17 -38.34
C VAL A 156 -36.03 -25.12 -39.17
N ASN A 157 -37.15 -25.59 -38.63
CA ASN A 157 -38.45 -25.51 -39.30
C ASN A 157 -38.90 -24.06 -39.55
N LEU A 158 -38.51 -23.13 -38.66
CA LEU A 158 -38.83 -21.69 -38.74
C LEU A 158 -37.63 -20.83 -39.13
N LEU A 159 -36.63 -21.40 -39.81
CA LEU A 159 -35.34 -20.73 -40.03
C LEU A 159 -35.50 -19.36 -40.71
N LYS A 160 -36.42 -19.25 -41.66
CA LYS A 160 -36.75 -17.99 -42.34
C LYS A 160 -37.24 -16.94 -41.34
N ASP A 161 -38.20 -17.29 -40.50
CA ASP A 161 -38.85 -16.38 -39.56
C ASP A 161 -37.90 -15.99 -38.43
N VAL A 162 -37.06 -16.92 -37.96
CA VAL A 162 -36.01 -16.66 -36.97
C VAL A 162 -34.98 -15.65 -37.50
N LEU A 163 -34.48 -15.85 -38.73
CA LEU A 163 -33.52 -14.92 -39.34
C LEU A 163 -34.12 -13.54 -39.57
N HIS A 164 -35.38 -13.48 -40.02
CA HIS A 164 -36.10 -12.23 -40.20
C HIS A 164 -36.33 -11.51 -38.86
N PHE A 165 -36.73 -12.23 -37.82
CA PHE A 165 -36.85 -11.70 -36.46
C PHE A 165 -35.54 -11.11 -35.97
N LEU A 166 -34.41 -11.83 -36.10
CA LEU A 166 -33.10 -11.33 -35.69
C LEU A 166 -32.70 -10.07 -36.45
N GLN A 167 -32.99 -10.01 -37.75
CA GLN A 167 -32.75 -8.83 -38.58
C GLN A 167 -33.58 -7.63 -38.08
N LYS A 168 -34.89 -7.84 -37.88
CA LYS A 168 -35.82 -6.83 -37.36
C LYS A 168 -35.40 -6.34 -35.97
N SER A 169 -35.16 -7.26 -35.04
CA SER A 169 -34.84 -6.95 -33.65
C SER A 169 -33.54 -6.16 -33.54
N LEU A 170 -32.50 -6.50 -34.30
CA LEU A 170 -31.24 -5.76 -34.29
C LEU A 170 -31.39 -4.32 -34.82
N ILE A 171 -32.25 -4.10 -35.83
CA ILE A 171 -32.53 -2.76 -36.35
C ILE A 171 -33.28 -1.94 -35.30
N GLU A 172 -34.38 -2.48 -34.75
CA GLU A 172 -35.22 -1.76 -33.80
C GLU A 172 -34.49 -1.46 -32.49
N ILE A 173 -33.70 -2.40 -31.96
CA ILE A 173 -32.87 -2.18 -30.77
C ILE A 173 -31.81 -1.08 -31.03
N LEU A 174 -31.20 -1.07 -32.22
CA LEU A 174 -30.24 -0.02 -32.59
C LEU A 174 -30.90 1.37 -32.66
N GLU A 175 -32.07 1.45 -33.29
CA GLU A 175 -32.84 2.69 -33.38
C GLU A 175 -33.27 3.17 -32.00
N GLU A 176 -33.73 2.27 -31.13
CA GLU A 176 -34.12 2.59 -29.76
C GLU A 176 -32.92 3.05 -28.92
N ASN A 177 -31.76 2.40 -29.11
CA ASN A 177 -30.52 2.81 -28.46
C ASN A 177 -30.07 4.22 -28.88
N ARG A 178 -30.35 4.63 -30.13
CA ARG A 178 -30.13 5.99 -30.63
C ARG A 178 -31.14 6.98 -30.06
N LYS A 179 -32.42 6.61 -29.92
CA LYS A 179 -33.45 7.48 -29.30
C LYS A 179 -33.16 7.77 -27.83
N PHE A 180 -32.67 6.78 -27.08
CA PHE A 180 -32.30 6.93 -25.67
C PHE A 180 -30.88 7.43 -25.45
N ALA A 181 -30.27 8.10 -26.44
CA ALA A 181 -28.98 8.77 -26.27
C ALA A 181 -28.98 9.68 -25.03
N GLY A 182 -28.11 9.35 -24.06
CA GLY A 182 -28.02 10.04 -22.76
C GLY A 182 -28.58 9.23 -21.58
N ASN A 183 -29.54 8.33 -21.79
CA ASN A 183 -30.01 7.41 -20.75
C ASN A 183 -29.12 6.16 -20.68
N ARG A 184 -28.01 6.30 -19.95
CA ARG A 184 -26.89 5.34 -19.98
C ARG A 184 -27.24 3.94 -19.47
N ILE A 185 -28.20 3.82 -18.54
CA ILE A 185 -28.64 2.52 -18.03
C ILE A 185 -29.34 1.74 -19.15
N VAL A 186 -30.28 2.41 -19.83
CA VAL A 186 -31.04 1.82 -20.95
C VAL A 186 -30.12 1.51 -22.13
N GLN A 187 -29.22 2.44 -22.50
CA GLN A 187 -28.27 2.19 -23.60
C GLN A 187 -27.35 1.00 -23.32
N THR A 188 -26.86 0.83 -22.10
CA THR A 188 -26.02 -0.33 -21.75
C THR A 188 -26.78 -1.64 -21.88
N GLN A 189 -28.06 -1.66 -21.50
CA GLN A 189 -28.94 -2.81 -21.66
C GLN A 189 -29.16 -3.12 -23.15
N LEU A 190 -29.55 -2.12 -23.95
CA LEU A 190 -29.79 -2.29 -25.38
C LEU A 190 -28.52 -2.72 -26.14
N MET A 191 -27.35 -2.19 -25.80
CA MET A 191 -26.07 -2.63 -26.37
C MET A 191 -25.72 -4.08 -26.00
N SER A 192 -26.05 -4.50 -24.77
CA SER A 192 -25.95 -5.91 -24.37
C SER A 192 -26.91 -6.81 -25.15
N ASP A 193 -28.08 -6.29 -25.51
CA ASP A 193 -29.07 -7.01 -26.32
C ASP A 193 -28.64 -7.13 -27.78
N LEU A 194 -28.05 -6.07 -28.36
CA LEU A 194 -27.38 -6.13 -29.67
C LEU A 194 -26.28 -7.19 -29.70
N LEU A 195 -25.39 -7.21 -28.70
CA LEU A 195 -24.31 -8.18 -28.61
C LEU A 195 -24.85 -9.63 -28.60
N VAL A 196 -25.93 -9.87 -27.87
CA VAL A 196 -26.55 -11.20 -27.84
C VAL A 196 -27.23 -11.53 -29.17
N GLY A 197 -27.92 -10.59 -29.80
CA GLY A 197 -28.50 -10.81 -31.13
C GLY A 197 -27.46 -11.23 -32.17
N VAL A 198 -26.29 -10.58 -32.20
CA VAL A 198 -25.18 -10.98 -33.09
C VAL A 198 -24.70 -12.40 -32.76
N ARG A 199 -24.49 -12.73 -31.48
CA ARG A 199 -24.04 -14.07 -31.06
C ARG A 199 -25.06 -15.16 -31.39
N VAL A 200 -26.35 -14.89 -31.24
CA VAL A 200 -27.43 -15.82 -31.59
C VAL A 200 -27.42 -16.07 -33.09
N ALA A 201 -27.30 -15.03 -33.91
CA ALA A 201 -27.20 -15.17 -35.36
C ALA A 201 -25.98 -16.00 -35.79
N MET A 202 -24.82 -15.79 -35.18
CA MET A 202 -23.62 -16.61 -35.42
C MET A 202 -23.83 -18.07 -35.03
N THR A 203 -24.38 -18.31 -33.84
CA THR A 203 -24.63 -19.66 -33.31
C THR A 203 -25.61 -20.42 -34.20
N LEU A 204 -26.62 -19.73 -34.72
CA LEU A 204 -27.59 -20.27 -35.68
C LEU A 204 -26.89 -20.77 -36.95
N VAL A 205 -26.11 -19.90 -37.61
CA VAL A 205 -25.39 -20.24 -38.85
C VAL A 205 -24.40 -21.38 -38.65
N GLN A 206 -23.65 -21.39 -37.54
CA GLN A 206 -22.68 -22.45 -37.25
C GLN A 206 -23.34 -23.82 -37.02
N LYS A 207 -24.53 -23.89 -36.43
CA LYS A 207 -25.16 -25.16 -36.04
C LYS A 207 -26.15 -25.73 -37.07
N VAL A 208 -26.55 -24.95 -38.08
CA VAL A 208 -27.51 -25.35 -39.13
C VAL A 208 -26.80 -26.02 -40.34
N GLN A 209 -25.52 -26.40 -40.23
CA GLN A 209 -24.72 -27.02 -41.31
C GLN A 209 -25.12 -28.47 -41.73
N GLY A 210 -26.39 -28.86 -41.60
CA GLY A 210 -26.92 -30.14 -42.08
C GLY A 210 -27.24 -30.15 -43.59
N PRO A 211 -27.99 -31.15 -44.12
CA PRO A 211 -28.36 -31.23 -45.54
C PRO A 211 -29.15 -30.02 -46.06
N GLN A 212 -29.77 -29.25 -45.17
CA GLN A 212 -30.40 -27.96 -45.48
C GLN A 212 -29.41 -26.82 -45.72
N GLY A 213 -28.10 -27.01 -45.52
CA GLY A 213 -27.08 -26.04 -45.88
C GLY A 213 -27.07 -25.67 -47.36
N SER A 214 -27.75 -26.46 -48.22
CA SER A 214 -28.03 -26.09 -49.61
C SER A 214 -28.91 -24.84 -49.73
N LEU A 215 -29.75 -24.53 -48.72
CA LEU A 215 -30.62 -23.34 -48.68
C LEU A 215 -29.81 -22.05 -48.63
N TRP A 216 -28.58 -22.08 -48.10
CA TRP A 216 -27.69 -20.92 -48.13
C TRP A 216 -27.24 -20.54 -49.53
N ASN A 217 -27.50 -21.34 -50.58
CA ASN A 217 -26.94 -21.10 -51.91
C ASN A 217 -27.97 -20.61 -52.94
N ASP A 218 -29.27 -20.65 -52.60
CA ASP A 218 -30.32 -20.22 -53.51
C ASP A 218 -30.56 -18.72 -53.35
N SER A 219 -30.05 -17.93 -54.29
CA SER A 219 -30.18 -16.46 -54.30
C SER A 219 -31.63 -15.99 -54.42
N SER A 220 -32.54 -16.85 -54.89
CA SER A 220 -33.97 -16.58 -54.95
C SER A 220 -34.70 -16.88 -53.63
N SER A 221 -34.04 -17.56 -52.68
CA SER A 221 -34.65 -17.91 -51.41
C SER A 221 -34.80 -16.70 -50.48
N PRO A 222 -35.89 -16.62 -49.69
CA PRO A 222 -36.04 -15.58 -48.68
C PRO A 222 -34.98 -15.68 -47.56
N ILE A 223 -34.46 -16.89 -47.29
CA ILE A 223 -33.36 -17.12 -46.35
C ILE A 223 -32.10 -16.38 -46.80
N TRP A 224 -31.77 -16.46 -48.09
CA TRP A 224 -30.65 -15.72 -48.67
C TRP A 224 -30.78 -14.20 -48.48
N GLN A 225 -31.99 -13.65 -48.69
CA GLN A 225 -32.25 -12.22 -48.47
C GLN A 225 -32.05 -11.81 -47.01
N SER A 226 -32.55 -12.60 -46.05
CA SER A 226 -32.33 -12.33 -44.62
C SER A 226 -30.86 -12.44 -44.22
N MET A 227 -30.11 -13.39 -44.80
CA MET A 227 -28.66 -13.51 -44.60
C MET A 227 -27.90 -12.29 -45.14
N CYS A 228 -28.20 -11.85 -46.37
CA CYS A 228 -27.66 -10.61 -46.93
C CYS A 228 -28.00 -9.38 -46.07
N GLY A 229 -29.21 -9.34 -45.51
CA GLY A 229 -29.67 -8.29 -44.60
C GLY A 229 -28.90 -8.26 -43.28
N LEU A 230 -28.74 -9.42 -42.62
CA LEU A 230 -27.94 -9.55 -41.40
C LEU A 230 -26.46 -9.22 -41.65
N LEU A 231 -25.88 -9.69 -42.75
CA LEU A 231 -24.52 -9.35 -43.15
C LEU A 231 -24.34 -7.83 -43.33
N SER A 232 -25.34 -7.15 -43.93
CA SER A 232 -25.34 -5.69 -44.03
C SER A 232 -25.42 -5.01 -42.65
N ILE A 233 -26.22 -5.53 -41.73
CA ILE A 233 -26.31 -5.02 -40.35
C ILE A 233 -24.98 -5.19 -39.62
N PHE A 234 -24.35 -6.37 -39.66
CA PHE A 234 -23.06 -6.61 -39.02
C PHE A 234 -21.97 -5.74 -39.63
N THR A 235 -21.98 -5.53 -40.95
CA THR A 235 -21.08 -4.61 -41.62
C THR A 235 -21.29 -3.17 -41.15
N LYS A 236 -22.55 -2.74 -40.94
CA LYS A 236 -22.85 -1.42 -40.38
C LYS A 236 -22.36 -1.31 -38.94
N PHE A 237 -22.63 -2.31 -38.08
CA PHE A 237 -22.14 -2.34 -36.70
C PHE A 237 -20.62 -2.27 -36.61
N LEU A 238 -19.92 -2.93 -37.55
CA LEU A 238 -18.46 -2.92 -37.62
C LEU A 238 -17.87 -1.55 -38.01
N ASN A 239 -18.65 -0.71 -38.69
CA ASN A 239 -18.28 0.64 -39.09
C ASN A 239 -18.94 1.72 -38.20
N ASP A 240 -19.69 1.33 -37.16
CA ASP A 240 -20.43 2.25 -36.30
C ASP A 240 -19.67 2.49 -34.99
N ASP A 241 -18.86 3.54 -34.97
CA ASP A 241 -18.05 3.96 -33.82
C ASP A 241 -18.89 4.31 -32.56
N ASP A 242 -20.23 4.39 -32.67
CA ASP A 242 -21.14 4.63 -31.54
C ASP A 242 -21.44 3.37 -30.70
N LEU A 243 -21.06 2.19 -31.18
CA LEU A 243 -21.29 0.90 -30.51
C LEU A 243 -20.14 0.52 -29.57
N LEU A 244 -20.38 -0.48 -28.72
CA LEU A 244 -19.30 -1.05 -27.90
C LEU A 244 -18.36 -1.88 -28.79
N GLN A 245 -17.05 -1.76 -28.58
CA GLN A 245 -16.02 -2.57 -29.26
C GLN A 245 -16.25 -4.09 -29.16
N THR A 246 -17.00 -4.56 -28.15
CA THR A 246 -17.41 -5.97 -28.05
C THR A 246 -18.45 -6.37 -29.09
N VAL A 247 -19.37 -5.46 -29.45
CA VAL A 247 -20.33 -5.63 -30.54
C VAL A 247 -19.61 -5.59 -31.87
N GLU A 248 -18.71 -4.62 -32.09
CA GLU A 248 -17.89 -4.51 -33.30
C GLU A 248 -17.04 -5.76 -33.52
N SER A 249 -16.24 -6.16 -32.53
CA SER A 249 -15.38 -7.36 -32.63
C SER A 249 -16.18 -8.63 -32.91
N THR A 250 -17.35 -8.81 -32.26
CA THR A 250 -18.23 -9.94 -32.53
C THR A 250 -18.85 -9.85 -33.93
N SER A 251 -19.17 -8.64 -34.40
CA SER A 251 -19.66 -8.40 -35.76
C SER A 251 -18.58 -8.72 -36.81
N GLY A 252 -17.31 -8.45 -36.53
CA GLY A 252 -16.18 -8.86 -37.38
C GLY A 252 -16.08 -10.37 -37.54
N LEU A 253 -16.31 -11.13 -36.45
CA LEU A 253 -16.45 -12.59 -36.52
C LEU A 253 -17.67 -13.00 -37.35
N ALA A 254 -18.82 -12.35 -37.13
CA ALA A 254 -20.06 -12.67 -37.85
C ALA A 254 -19.94 -12.42 -39.36
N VAL A 255 -19.33 -11.31 -39.79
CA VAL A 255 -19.12 -10.97 -41.21
C VAL A 255 -18.34 -12.09 -41.91
N ILE A 256 -17.20 -12.51 -41.34
CA ILE A 256 -16.39 -13.58 -41.96
C ILE A 256 -17.12 -14.92 -41.95
N LEU A 257 -17.79 -15.28 -40.85
CA LEU A 257 -18.58 -16.51 -40.77
C LEU A 257 -19.68 -16.56 -41.86
N PHE A 258 -20.39 -15.45 -42.05
CA PHE A 258 -21.46 -15.35 -43.05
C PHE A 258 -20.88 -15.43 -44.47
N ILE A 259 -19.78 -14.73 -44.76
CA ILE A 259 -19.09 -14.81 -46.05
C ILE A 259 -18.61 -16.25 -46.32
N LYS A 260 -17.95 -16.90 -45.34
CA LYS A 260 -17.52 -18.31 -45.43
C LYS A 260 -18.67 -19.25 -45.77
N THR A 261 -19.84 -19.00 -45.19
CA THR A 261 -21.02 -19.87 -45.37
C THR A 261 -21.69 -19.65 -46.72
N MET A 262 -21.76 -18.40 -47.20
CA MET A 262 -22.49 -18.01 -48.41
C MET A 262 -21.66 -18.03 -49.71
N PHE A 263 -20.33 -17.91 -49.64
CA PHE A 263 -19.47 -17.81 -50.82
C PHE A 263 -19.02 -19.18 -51.35
N ARG A 264 -19.12 -19.39 -52.68
CA ARG A 264 -18.67 -20.60 -53.40
C ARG A 264 -18.03 -20.24 -54.75
N PRO A 265 -17.00 -21.00 -55.23
CA PRO A 265 -16.34 -22.14 -54.59
C PRO A 265 -15.44 -21.71 -53.42
N SER A 266 -15.34 -22.55 -52.38
CA SER A 266 -14.56 -22.28 -51.17
C SER A 266 -13.06 -22.07 -51.45
N GLU A 267 -12.55 -22.60 -52.56
CA GLU A 267 -11.15 -22.42 -53.00
C GLU A 267 -10.79 -20.95 -53.30
N LYS A 268 -11.76 -20.13 -53.74
CA LYS A 268 -11.53 -18.71 -54.03
C LYS A 268 -11.73 -17.79 -52.81
N LEU A 269 -12.22 -18.34 -51.69
CA LEU A 269 -12.52 -17.58 -50.48
C LEU A 269 -11.29 -16.84 -49.92
N PRO A 270 -10.08 -17.43 -49.87
CA PRO A 270 -8.92 -16.73 -49.32
C PRO A 270 -8.53 -15.51 -50.16
N GLY A 271 -8.56 -15.63 -51.49
CA GLY A 271 -8.28 -14.52 -52.40
C GLY A 271 -9.29 -13.37 -52.25
N LEU A 272 -10.58 -13.70 -52.12
CA LEU A 272 -11.63 -12.70 -51.86
C LEU A 272 -11.40 -11.93 -50.56
N ILE A 273 -11.08 -12.64 -49.47
CA ILE A 273 -10.83 -12.02 -48.17
C ILE A 273 -9.55 -11.19 -48.22
N SER A 274 -8.51 -11.67 -48.89
CA SER A 274 -7.28 -10.89 -49.12
C SER A 274 -7.59 -9.58 -49.85
N SER A 275 -8.40 -9.60 -50.92
CA SER A 275 -8.83 -8.38 -51.61
C SER A 275 -9.58 -7.39 -50.69
N LEU A 276 -10.43 -7.89 -49.79
CA LEU A 276 -11.13 -7.06 -48.79
C LEU A 276 -10.16 -6.44 -47.77
N LEU A 277 -9.17 -7.20 -47.29
CA LEU A 277 -8.20 -6.73 -46.29
C LEU A 277 -7.17 -5.76 -46.90
N LEU A 278 -6.66 -6.07 -48.09
CA LEU A 278 -5.65 -5.27 -48.79
C LEU A 278 -6.23 -4.03 -49.48
N ARG A 279 -7.57 -3.95 -49.62
CA ARG A 279 -8.26 -2.85 -50.32
C ARG A 279 -7.80 -2.73 -51.78
N SER A 280 -7.48 -3.86 -52.43
CA SER A 280 -7.01 -3.87 -53.81
C SER A 280 -8.14 -3.49 -54.78
N ALA A 281 -7.85 -2.62 -55.74
CA ALA A 281 -8.82 -2.10 -56.71
C ALA A 281 -9.40 -3.15 -57.69
N GLU A 282 -8.95 -4.41 -57.64
CA GLU A 282 -9.56 -5.54 -58.38
C GLU A 282 -10.93 -5.96 -57.80
N CYS A 283 -11.84 -4.99 -57.65
CA CYS A 283 -13.25 -5.20 -57.31
C CYS A 283 -13.98 -6.10 -58.34
N THR A 284 -13.38 -6.36 -59.50
CA THR A 284 -13.96 -7.22 -60.55
C THR A 284 -14.10 -8.69 -60.14
N SER A 285 -13.41 -9.13 -59.07
CA SER A 285 -13.52 -10.49 -58.55
C SER A 285 -14.61 -10.67 -57.48
N ILE A 286 -15.18 -9.59 -56.94
CA ILE A 286 -16.17 -9.62 -55.85
C ILE A 286 -17.59 -9.82 -56.41
N PRO A 287 -18.36 -10.83 -55.96
CA PRO A 287 -19.74 -11.00 -56.38
C PRO A 287 -20.62 -9.81 -56.06
N GLU A 288 -21.58 -9.50 -56.93
CA GLU A 288 -22.49 -8.35 -56.78
C GLU A 288 -23.28 -8.38 -55.46
N TRP A 289 -23.75 -9.56 -55.02
CA TRP A 289 -24.47 -9.71 -53.76
C TRP A 289 -23.63 -9.31 -52.55
N LEU A 290 -22.33 -9.64 -52.56
CA LEU A 290 -21.41 -9.29 -51.48
C LEU A 290 -21.07 -7.80 -51.52
N MET A 291 -20.90 -7.24 -52.72
CA MET A 291 -20.71 -5.81 -52.89
C MET A 291 -21.92 -5.00 -52.38
N ASN A 292 -23.13 -5.52 -52.52
CA ASN A 292 -24.35 -4.89 -51.99
C ASN A 292 -24.43 -4.94 -50.47
N SER A 293 -24.12 -6.09 -49.84
CA SER A 293 -24.16 -6.23 -48.37
C SER A 293 -22.99 -5.57 -47.67
N CYS A 294 -21.79 -5.60 -48.26
CA CYS A 294 -20.52 -5.20 -47.66
C CYS A 294 -19.88 -3.99 -48.33
N ARG A 295 -20.66 -3.15 -49.04
CA ARG A 295 -20.15 -2.02 -49.84
C ARG A 295 -19.15 -1.13 -49.10
N SER A 296 -19.43 -0.83 -47.83
CA SER A 296 -18.58 0.02 -47.00
C SER A 296 -17.20 -0.57 -46.74
N LEU A 297 -17.04 -1.90 -46.77
CA LEU A 297 -15.75 -2.57 -46.58
C LEU A 297 -14.86 -2.53 -47.84
N CYS A 298 -15.45 -2.29 -49.02
CA CYS A 298 -14.73 -2.20 -50.29
C CYS A 298 -14.25 -0.76 -50.60
N CYS A 299 -14.59 0.21 -49.75
CA CYS A 299 -14.16 1.60 -49.87
C CYS A 299 -12.71 1.78 -49.42
N THR A 300 -12.05 2.86 -49.86
CA THR A 300 -10.68 3.19 -49.42
C THR A 300 -10.61 3.67 -47.96
N ASP A 301 -11.69 4.28 -47.46
CA ASP A 301 -11.77 4.91 -46.13
C ASP A 301 -12.51 4.04 -45.11
N VAL A 302 -11.93 2.88 -44.77
CA VAL A 302 -12.45 1.99 -43.73
C VAL A 302 -11.78 2.30 -42.38
N PRO A 303 -12.52 2.39 -41.25
CA PRO A 303 -11.93 2.57 -39.93
C PRO A 303 -10.93 1.46 -39.58
N ALA A 304 -9.85 1.82 -38.87
CA ALA A 304 -8.80 0.87 -38.47
C ALA A 304 -9.34 -0.27 -37.58
N SER A 305 -10.34 0.02 -36.73
CA SER A 305 -11.06 -0.97 -35.90
C SER A 305 -11.76 -2.02 -36.75
N THR A 306 -12.42 -1.62 -37.83
CA THR A 306 -13.12 -2.51 -38.75
C THR A 306 -12.14 -3.51 -39.37
N LEU A 307 -11.02 -3.04 -39.93
CA LEU A 307 -9.98 -3.91 -40.51
C LEU A 307 -9.38 -4.86 -39.47
N LEU A 308 -9.14 -4.37 -38.26
CA LEU A 308 -8.63 -5.16 -37.14
C LEU A 308 -9.58 -6.34 -36.83
N PHE A 309 -10.87 -6.06 -36.70
CA PHE A 309 -11.86 -7.07 -36.36
C PHE A 309 -12.22 -7.99 -37.54
N LEU A 310 -12.02 -7.55 -38.79
CA LEU A 310 -12.03 -8.45 -39.95
C LEU A 310 -10.85 -9.43 -39.91
N CYS A 311 -9.64 -8.97 -39.56
CA CYS A 311 -8.49 -9.85 -39.36
C CYS A 311 -8.77 -10.87 -38.23
N GLN A 312 -9.37 -10.42 -37.12
CA GLN A 312 -9.79 -11.31 -36.04
C GLN A 312 -10.81 -12.36 -36.54
N GLY A 313 -11.83 -11.93 -37.28
CA GLY A 313 -12.81 -12.83 -37.89
C GLY A 313 -12.18 -13.84 -38.83
N THR A 314 -11.21 -13.40 -39.63
CA THR A 314 -10.51 -14.22 -40.62
C THR A 314 -9.71 -15.31 -39.93
N LEU A 315 -8.92 -14.97 -38.91
CA LEU A 315 -8.16 -15.97 -38.16
C LEU A 315 -9.06 -16.93 -37.37
N ALA A 316 -10.17 -16.47 -36.82
CA ALA A 316 -11.00 -17.28 -35.93
C ALA A 316 -12.04 -18.16 -36.66
N MET A 317 -12.60 -17.70 -37.78
CA MET A 317 -13.74 -18.37 -38.44
C MET A 317 -13.33 -19.23 -39.64
N LEU A 318 -12.13 -19.02 -40.19
CA LEU A 318 -11.57 -19.86 -41.26
C LEU A 318 -10.85 -21.09 -40.68
N ASP A 319 -10.83 -22.19 -41.45
CA ASP A 319 -10.20 -23.44 -41.02
C ASP A 319 -8.74 -23.46 -41.51
N TRP A 320 -7.79 -23.34 -40.58
CA TRP A 320 -6.35 -23.31 -40.87
C TRP A 320 -5.68 -24.69 -40.69
N GLN A 321 -6.43 -25.68 -40.21
CA GLN A 321 -5.93 -27.04 -39.93
C GLN A 321 -5.59 -27.79 -41.23
N ASP A 322 -4.57 -28.66 -41.13
CA ASP A 322 -4.10 -29.60 -42.16
C ASP A 322 -3.76 -29.00 -43.53
N GLY A 323 -3.48 -27.69 -43.59
CA GLY A 323 -3.21 -27.00 -44.86
C GLY A 323 -4.42 -26.98 -45.82
N SER A 324 -5.64 -27.15 -45.30
CA SER A 324 -6.87 -27.30 -46.09
C SER A 324 -7.16 -26.17 -47.10
N MET A 325 -6.58 -24.98 -46.91
CA MET A 325 -6.73 -23.84 -47.84
C MET A 325 -5.68 -23.76 -48.95
N GLY A 326 -4.66 -24.64 -48.94
CA GLY A 326 -3.59 -24.66 -49.92
C GLY A 326 -2.79 -23.34 -50.03
N PRO A 327 -2.09 -23.10 -51.16
CA PRO A 327 -1.22 -21.94 -51.35
C PRO A 327 -1.93 -20.59 -51.24
N SER A 328 -3.21 -20.52 -51.60
CA SER A 328 -4.04 -19.32 -51.42
C SER A 328 -4.27 -18.96 -49.96
N GLY A 329 -4.37 -19.96 -49.07
CA GLY A 329 -4.46 -19.73 -47.63
C GLY A 329 -3.13 -19.23 -47.04
N GLU A 330 -2.00 -19.74 -47.53
CA GLU A 330 -0.67 -19.27 -47.13
C GLU A 330 -0.45 -17.79 -47.53
N ALA A 331 -0.85 -17.42 -48.75
CA ALA A 331 -0.82 -16.03 -49.21
C ALA A 331 -1.70 -15.13 -48.33
N LEU A 332 -2.95 -15.54 -48.05
CA LEU A 332 -3.83 -14.80 -47.14
C LEU A 332 -3.22 -14.63 -45.75
N LEU A 333 -2.56 -15.65 -45.20
CA LEU A 333 -1.91 -15.55 -43.89
C LEU A 333 -0.83 -14.46 -43.89
N LEU A 334 -0.01 -14.38 -44.94
CA LEU A 334 0.99 -13.32 -45.11
C LEU A 334 0.33 -11.95 -45.29
N ASP A 335 -0.76 -11.86 -46.05
CA ASP A 335 -1.50 -10.61 -46.21
C ASP A 335 -2.07 -10.10 -44.88
N ILE A 336 -2.64 -10.99 -44.05
CA ILE A 336 -3.16 -10.65 -42.71
C ILE A 336 -2.06 -10.01 -41.86
N VAL A 337 -0.87 -10.63 -41.77
CA VAL A 337 0.19 -10.08 -40.91
C VAL A 337 0.69 -8.74 -41.43
N HIS A 338 0.77 -8.56 -42.75
CA HIS A 338 1.12 -7.27 -43.35
C HIS A 338 0.10 -6.18 -43.00
N VAL A 339 -1.21 -6.50 -43.02
CA VAL A 339 -2.27 -5.58 -42.59
C VAL A 339 -2.15 -5.26 -41.10
N LEU A 340 -1.94 -6.27 -40.25
CA LEU A 340 -1.77 -6.08 -38.79
C LEU A 340 -0.55 -5.20 -38.48
N PHE A 341 0.58 -5.39 -39.16
CA PHE A 341 1.73 -4.50 -39.02
C PHE A 341 1.42 -3.06 -39.45
N THR A 342 0.63 -2.88 -40.51
CA THR A 342 0.18 -1.54 -40.92
C THR A 342 -0.73 -0.91 -39.86
N LEU A 343 -1.69 -1.68 -39.32
CA LEU A 343 -2.61 -1.23 -38.26
C LEU A 343 -1.90 -0.90 -36.95
N SER A 344 -0.80 -1.61 -36.63
CA SER A 344 0.01 -1.31 -35.43
C SER A 344 0.54 0.12 -35.39
N SER A 345 0.72 0.75 -36.56
CA SER A 345 1.13 2.15 -36.66
C SER A 345 -0.03 3.16 -36.62
N GLN A 346 -1.27 2.70 -36.84
CA GLN A 346 -2.46 3.55 -36.95
C GLN A 346 -3.30 3.57 -35.66
N ILE A 347 -3.34 2.46 -34.93
CA ILE A 347 -4.13 2.29 -33.72
C ILE A 347 -3.48 3.04 -32.55
N LYS A 348 -4.24 3.93 -31.90
CA LYS A 348 -3.79 4.72 -30.73
C LYS A 348 -4.49 4.37 -29.42
N GLU A 349 -5.64 3.69 -29.50
CA GLU A 349 -6.43 3.33 -28.32
C GLU A 349 -5.89 2.05 -27.67
N SER A 350 -5.73 2.07 -26.34
CA SER A 350 -5.18 0.94 -25.59
C SER A 350 -6.02 -0.34 -25.67
N THR A 351 -7.34 -0.21 -25.83
CA THR A 351 -8.24 -1.36 -25.99
C THR A 351 -8.06 -2.01 -27.36
N LEU A 352 -7.93 -1.22 -28.43
CA LEU A 352 -7.65 -1.72 -29.77
C LEU A 352 -6.24 -2.31 -29.87
N ASP A 353 -5.24 -1.74 -29.20
CA ASP A 353 -3.89 -2.31 -29.14
C ASP A 353 -3.88 -3.69 -28.45
N MET A 354 -4.67 -3.86 -27.40
CA MET A 354 -4.91 -5.17 -26.78
C MET A 354 -5.54 -6.17 -27.76
N PHE A 355 -6.52 -5.75 -28.56
CA PHE A 355 -7.09 -6.60 -29.61
C PHE A 355 -6.04 -6.96 -30.66
N LEU A 356 -5.26 -5.99 -31.15
CA LEU A 356 -4.18 -6.19 -32.12
C LEU A 356 -3.17 -7.23 -31.66
N SER A 357 -2.61 -7.07 -30.47
CA SER A 357 -1.67 -8.05 -29.90
C SER A 357 -2.26 -9.45 -29.79
N ARG A 358 -3.54 -9.56 -29.38
CA ARG A 358 -4.22 -10.86 -29.30
C ARG A 358 -4.39 -11.49 -30.68
N ILE A 359 -4.67 -10.68 -31.69
CA ILE A 359 -4.82 -11.12 -33.08
C ILE A 359 -3.46 -11.56 -33.64
N LEU A 360 -2.37 -10.83 -33.37
CA LEU A 360 -1.00 -11.25 -33.74
C LEU A 360 -0.60 -12.56 -33.05
N ALA A 361 -0.93 -12.76 -31.77
CA ALA A 361 -0.70 -14.03 -31.09
C ALA A 361 -1.52 -15.18 -31.70
N SER A 362 -2.79 -14.93 -32.05
CA SER A 362 -3.63 -15.90 -32.79
C SER A 362 -3.05 -16.22 -34.17
N TRP A 363 -2.49 -15.22 -34.85
CA TRP A 363 -1.84 -15.37 -36.14
C TRP A 363 -0.63 -16.30 -36.03
N THR A 364 0.26 -16.06 -35.05
CA THR A 364 1.44 -16.93 -34.84
C THR A 364 1.04 -18.37 -34.53
N SER A 365 -0.08 -18.57 -33.82
CA SER A 365 -0.62 -19.91 -33.53
C SER A 365 -1.14 -20.60 -34.79
N SER A 366 -1.78 -19.85 -35.69
CA SER A 366 -2.28 -20.37 -36.98
C SER A 366 -1.12 -20.70 -37.92
N ALA A 367 -0.05 -19.89 -37.92
CA ALA A 367 1.16 -20.14 -38.70
C ALA A 367 1.87 -21.44 -38.27
N ILE A 368 1.93 -21.73 -36.96
CA ILE A 368 2.46 -23.00 -36.45
C ILE A 368 1.66 -24.18 -36.97
N GLN A 369 0.33 -24.12 -36.91
CA GLN A 369 -0.54 -25.22 -37.39
C GLN A 369 -0.31 -25.57 -38.86
N ILE A 370 -0.03 -24.57 -39.70
CA ILE A 370 0.24 -24.78 -41.14
C ILE A 370 1.68 -25.26 -41.38
N LEU A 371 2.65 -24.81 -40.57
CA LEU A 371 4.01 -25.34 -40.65
C LEU A 371 4.08 -26.81 -40.23
N GLU A 372 3.31 -27.22 -39.22
CA GLU A 372 3.21 -28.60 -38.76
C GLU A 372 2.65 -29.55 -39.84
N SER A 373 1.85 -29.07 -40.79
CA SER A 373 1.34 -29.88 -41.91
C SER A 373 2.33 -30.06 -43.07
N GLY A 374 3.52 -29.43 -43.02
CA GLY A 374 4.60 -29.67 -43.97
C GLY A 374 4.66 -28.71 -45.17
N SER A 375 4.03 -27.52 -45.09
CA SER A 375 4.14 -26.49 -46.14
C SER A 375 5.61 -26.09 -46.41
N SER A 376 6.05 -26.19 -47.67
CA SER A 376 7.37 -25.71 -48.08
C SER A 376 7.40 -24.22 -48.40
N GLY A 377 6.27 -23.63 -48.82
CA GLY A 377 6.19 -22.23 -49.26
C GLY A 377 6.39 -21.21 -48.12
N LEU A 378 5.89 -21.54 -46.93
CA LEU A 378 6.01 -20.68 -45.75
C LEU A 378 7.37 -20.75 -45.06
N LYS A 379 8.13 -21.85 -45.20
CA LYS A 379 9.42 -22.03 -44.49
C LYS A 379 10.40 -20.89 -44.76
N GLY A 380 10.48 -20.42 -46.01
CA GLY A 380 11.36 -19.30 -46.38
C GLY A 380 10.93 -17.94 -45.79
N HIS A 381 9.65 -17.76 -45.48
CA HIS A 381 9.08 -16.51 -44.96
C HIS A 381 8.95 -16.49 -43.43
N LEU A 382 9.06 -17.65 -42.78
CA LEU A 382 8.86 -17.83 -41.34
C LEU A 382 10.10 -18.36 -40.59
N ASN A 383 11.25 -18.49 -41.28
CA ASN A 383 12.52 -18.77 -40.61
C ASN A 383 12.95 -17.57 -39.74
N GLY A 384 13.83 -17.80 -38.76
CA GLY A 384 14.22 -16.75 -37.79
C GLY A 384 14.79 -15.47 -38.42
N ASP A 385 15.51 -15.62 -39.54
CA ASP A 385 16.20 -14.52 -40.22
C ASP A 385 15.34 -13.75 -41.23
N SER A 386 14.12 -14.23 -41.50
CA SER A 386 13.20 -13.64 -42.45
C SER A 386 12.51 -12.39 -41.90
N CYS A 387 11.89 -11.62 -42.82
CA CYS A 387 11.30 -10.32 -42.47
C CYS A 387 10.18 -10.42 -41.44
N VAL A 388 9.33 -11.46 -41.50
CA VAL A 388 8.13 -11.55 -40.65
C VAL A 388 8.51 -11.82 -39.18
N PRO A 389 9.31 -12.86 -38.84
CA PRO A 389 9.76 -13.10 -37.47
C PRO A 389 10.55 -11.93 -36.89
N ARG A 390 11.39 -11.26 -37.69
CA ARG A 390 12.12 -10.07 -37.26
C ARG A 390 11.18 -8.95 -36.83
N ARG A 391 10.13 -8.68 -37.61
CA ARG A 391 9.11 -7.67 -37.29
C ARG A 391 8.23 -8.05 -36.09
N LEU A 392 7.93 -9.34 -35.93
CA LEU A 392 7.23 -9.85 -34.73
C LEU A 392 8.10 -9.71 -33.48
N LEU A 393 9.39 -10.00 -33.59
CA LEU A 393 10.35 -9.82 -32.50
C LEU A 393 10.46 -8.34 -32.12
N GLU A 394 10.50 -7.43 -33.11
CA GLU A 394 10.43 -5.98 -32.89
C GLU A 394 9.13 -5.57 -32.16
N TYR A 395 7.99 -6.15 -32.54
CA TYR A 395 6.72 -5.92 -31.85
C TYR A 395 6.78 -6.42 -30.39
N VAL A 396 7.29 -7.63 -30.15
CA VAL A 396 7.49 -8.19 -28.81
C VAL A 396 8.34 -7.25 -27.95
N TYR A 397 9.50 -6.82 -28.43
CA TYR A 397 10.38 -5.92 -27.67
C TYR A 397 9.81 -4.52 -27.46
N THR A 398 8.86 -4.08 -28.28
CA THR A 398 8.17 -2.80 -28.09
C THR A 398 7.10 -2.90 -26.99
N HIS A 399 6.40 -4.04 -26.90
CA HIS A 399 5.21 -4.19 -26.05
C HIS A 399 5.40 -5.12 -24.82
N TRP A 400 6.54 -5.79 -24.65
CA TRP A 400 6.78 -6.71 -23.54
C TRP A 400 6.82 -6.09 -22.13
N GLU A 401 6.96 -4.77 -22.02
CA GLU A 401 6.87 -4.03 -20.75
C GLU A 401 5.59 -3.19 -20.64
N HIS A 402 4.65 -3.37 -21.57
CA HIS A 402 3.43 -2.57 -21.60
C HIS A 402 2.65 -2.67 -20.28
N PRO A 403 2.04 -1.57 -19.78
CA PRO A 403 1.36 -1.55 -18.48
C PRO A 403 0.19 -2.54 -18.37
N LEU A 404 -0.47 -2.88 -19.48
CA LEU A 404 -1.53 -3.89 -19.49
C LEU A 404 -0.96 -5.31 -19.47
N ASP A 405 -1.27 -6.06 -18.41
CA ASP A 405 -0.82 -7.46 -18.23
C ASP A 405 -1.21 -8.38 -19.39
N ALA A 406 -2.39 -8.16 -19.97
CA ALA A 406 -2.87 -8.91 -21.13
C ALA A 406 -1.91 -8.79 -22.33
N LEU A 407 -1.37 -7.60 -22.57
CA LEU A 407 -0.42 -7.33 -23.67
C LEU A 407 0.91 -8.05 -23.43
N ARG A 408 1.44 -8.00 -22.19
CA ARG A 408 2.67 -8.72 -21.83
C ARG A 408 2.51 -10.24 -21.95
N HIS A 409 1.31 -10.76 -21.70
CA HIS A 409 1.02 -12.17 -21.91
C HIS A 409 1.00 -12.53 -23.40
N GLN A 410 0.42 -11.69 -24.26
CA GLN A 410 0.44 -11.92 -25.70
C GLN A 410 1.86 -11.89 -26.27
N THR A 411 2.73 -10.97 -25.82
CA THR A 411 4.13 -10.92 -26.29
C THR A 411 4.93 -12.14 -25.88
N LYS A 412 4.72 -12.69 -24.67
CA LYS A 412 5.30 -13.99 -24.27
C LYS A 412 4.83 -15.12 -25.20
N VAL A 413 3.55 -15.17 -25.53
CA VAL A 413 3.00 -16.18 -26.46
C VAL A 413 3.62 -16.03 -27.84
N MET A 414 3.70 -14.81 -28.37
CA MET A 414 4.34 -14.54 -29.66
C MET A 414 5.82 -14.96 -29.67
N PHE A 415 6.59 -14.64 -28.62
CA PHE A 415 8.00 -15.04 -28.51
C PHE A 415 8.17 -16.56 -28.48
N ARG A 416 7.37 -17.26 -27.68
CA ARG A 416 7.36 -18.74 -27.67
C ARG A 416 7.02 -19.30 -29.04
N ASN A 417 6.00 -18.74 -29.69
CA ASN A 417 5.57 -19.19 -31.01
C ASN A 417 6.63 -18.91 -32.07
N LEU A 418 7.39 -17.82 -31.98
CA LEU A 418 8.54 -17.53 -32.85
C LEU A 418 9.60 -18.63 -32.77
N LEU A 419 9.96 -19.07 -31.56
CA LEU A 419 10.90 -20.19 -31.37
C LEU A 419 10.36 -21.49 -31.98
N GLN A 420 9.06 -21.76 -31.82
CA GLN A 420 8.43 -22.95 -32.38
C GLN A 420 8.34 -22.91 -33.91
N MET A 421 7.99 -21.77 -34.50
CA MET A 421 8.03 -21.58 -35.96
C MET A 421 9.43 -21.82 -36.50
N HIS A 422 10.45 -21.21 -35.87
CA HIS A 422 11.85 -21.42 -36.26
C HIS A 422 12.24 -22.91 -36.22
N ARG A 423 11.91 -23.60 -35.12
CA ARG A 423 12.14 -25.05 -34.97
C ARG A 423 11.51 -25.87 -36.09
N LEU A 424 10.29 -25.54 -36.51
CA LEU A 424 9.59 -26.24 -37.60
C LEU A 424 10.19 -25.94 -38.98
N THR A 425 10.90 -24.82 -39.13
CA THR A 425 11.63 -24.49 -40.38
C THR A 425 13.01 -25.16 -40.49
N MET A 426 13.60 -25.62 -39.38
CA MET A 426 14.91 -26.27 -39.37
C MET A 426 14.86 -27.71 -39.92
N GLU A 427 15.83 -28.09 -40.74
CA GLU A 427 15.97 -29.44 -41.32
C GLU A 427 16.72 -30.42 -40.40
N GLY A 428 16.34 -30.49 -39.11
CA GLY A 428 16.91 -31.46 -38.17
C GLY A 428 18.28 -31.12 -37.57
N ALA A 429 18.74 -29.87 -37.70
CA ALA A 429 19.89 -29.36 -36.95
C ALA A 429 19.57 -29.27 -35.44
N ASP A 430 20.58 -29.48 -34.60
CA ASP A 430 20.44 -29.35 -33.15
C ASP A 430 20.26 -27.88 -32.77
N LEU A 431 19.12 -27.57 -32.14
CA LEU A 431 18.77 -26.24 -31.65
C LEU A 431 19.85 -25.66 -30.72
N ALA A 432 20.59 -26.50 -29.98
CA ALA A 432 21.62 -26.03 -29.06
C ALA A 432 22.79 -25.35 -29.79
N THR A 433 23.02 -25.73 -31.05
CA THR A 433 24.10 -25.20 -31.91
C THR A 433 23.61 -24.21 -32.97
N ASP A 434 22.30 -23.94 -33.00
CA ASP A 434 21.67 -23.07 -33.98
C ASP A 434 22.10 -21.60 -33.80
N PRO A 435 22.61 -20.93 -34.85
CA PRO A 435 23.07 -19.54 -34.77
C PRO A 435 22.00 -18.55 -34.28
N PHE A 436 20.75 -18.69 -34.74
CA PHE A 436 19.66 -17.79 -34.38
C PHE A 436 19.30 -17.89 -32.88
N CYS A 437 19.16 -19.12 -32.37
CA CYS A 437 18.90 -19.36 -30.95
C CYS A 437 20.06 -18.92 -30.04
N LEU A 438 21.30 -19.15 -30.47
CA LEU A 438 22.50 -18.70 -29.77
C LEU A 438 22.59 -17.18 -29.72
N GLU A 439 22.31 -16.50 -30.84
CA GLU A 439 22.27 -15.04 -30.91
C GLU A 439 21.20 -14.48 -29.98
N LEU A 440 19.96 -15.00 -30.05
CA LEU A 440 18.88 -14.59 -29.14
C LEU A 440 19.22 -14.80 -27.66
N THR A 441 19.83 -15.93 -27.31
CA THR A 441 20.21 -16.24 -25.93
C THR A 441 21.27 -15.25 -25.44
N LYS A 442 22.30 -14.99 -26.26
CA LYS A 442 23.35 -14.02 -25.94
C LYS A 442 22.78 -12.60 -25.83
N SER A 443 21.97 -12.18 -26.79
CA SER A 443 21.32 -10.87 -26.77
C SER A 443 20.46 -10.68 -25.53
N LEU A 444 19.63 -11.66 -25.16
CA LEU A 444 18.79 -11.58 -23.96
C LEU A 444 19.60 -11.60 -22.66
N LEU A 445 20.66 -12.40 -22.56
CA LEU A 445 21.51 -12.42 -21.37
C LEU A 445 22.29 -11.12 -21.19
N GLN A 446 22.71 -10.48 -22.29
CA GLN A 446 23.36 -9.16 -22.30
C GLN A 446 22.44 -8.02 -21.86
N LEU A 447 21.12 -8.18 -21.96
CA LEU A 447 20.17 -7.19 -21.44
C LEU A 447 20.24 -7.11 -19.91
N GLU A 448 19.94 -5.95 -19.37
CA GLU A 448 19.89 -5.74 -17.93
C GLU A 448 18.69 -6.46 -17.27
N TRP A 449 18.88 -6.93 -16.03
CA TRP A 449 17.84 -7.66 -15.28
C TRP A 449 16.63 -6.81 -14.83
N HIS A 450 16.68 -5.49 -14.96
CA HIS A 450 15.51 -4.65 -14.66
C HIS A 450 14.42 -4.72 -15.73
N ILE A 451 14.73 -5.26 -16.92
CA ILE A 451 13.79 -5.40 -18.03
C ILE A 451 12.88 -6.61 -17.78
N LYS A 452 11.60 -6.37 -17.53
CA LYS A 452 10.62 -7.41 -17.15
C LYS A 452 10.38 -8.41 -18.27
N GLY A 453 10.40 -7.95 -19.52
CA GLY A 453 10.22 -8.80 -20.69
C GLY A 453 11.32 -9.86 -20.85
N LYS A 454 12.53 -9.61 -20.34
CA LYS A 454 13.68 -10.53 -20.37
C LYS A 454 13.33 -11.88 -19.74
N TYR A 455 12.71 -11.87 -18.56
CA TYR A 455 12.41 -13.08 -17.78
C TYR A 455 11.48 -14.04 -18.53
N ALA A 456 10.43 -13.50 -19.15
CA ALA A 456 9.46 -14.32 -19.90
C ALA A 456 10.12 -14.96 -21.13
N CYS A 457 10.99 -14.23 -21.83
CA CYS A 457 11.71 -14.72 -23.01
C CYS A 457 12.77 -15.76 -22.63
N LEU A 458 13.56 -15.51 -21.58
CA LEU A 458 14.50 -16.50 -21.03
C LEU A 458 13.79 -17.77 -20.57
N GLY A 459 12.61 -17.65 -19.92
CA GLY A 459 11.80 -18.82 -19.57
C GLY A 459 11.41 -19.66 -20.79
N CYS A 460 11.04 -19.01 -21.90
CA CYS A 460 10.75 -19.71 -23.16
C CYS A 460 12.00 -20.38 -23.75
N LEU A 461 13.18 -19.76 -23.62
CA LEU A 461 14.46 -20.38 -24.05
C LEU A 461 14.83 -21.58 -23.18
N VAL A 462 14.65 -21.52 -21.85
CA VAL A 462 14.87 -22.66 -20.95
C VAL A 462 13.96 -23.83 -21.33
N GLU A 463 12.69 -23.56 -21.62
CA GLU A 463 11.71 -24.56 -22.08
C GLU A 463 12.12 -25.21 -23.42
N THR A 464 12.85 -24.48 -24.28
CA THR A 464 13.15 -24.90 -25.66
C THR A 464 14.56 -25.52 -25.82
N LEU A 465 15.60 -24.90 -25.25
CA LEU A 465 17.01 -25.30 -25.35
C LEU A 465 17.48 -26.17 -24.17
N GLY A 466 16.78 -26.10 -23.03
CA GLY A 466 17.23 -26.72 -21.78
C GLY A 466 18.21 -25.85 -20.98
N ILE A 467 18.23 -26.05 -19.67
CA ILE A 467 18.93 -25.19 -18.71
C ILE A 467 20.46 -25.30 -18.76
N GLU A 468 21.03 -26.48 -19.04
CA GLU A 468 22.48 -26.69 -19.05
C GLU A 468 23.19 -25.79 -20.07
N HIS A 469 22.58 -25.55 -21.24
CA HIS A 469 23.15 -24.66 -22.24
C HIS A 469 23.19 -23.21 -21.76
N ILE A 470 22.18 -22.77 -21.01
CA ILE A 470 22.12 -21.42 -20.44
C ILE A 470 23.12 -21.29 -19.27
N LEU A 471 23.21 -22.30 -18.39
CA LEU A 471 24.20 -22.34 -17.29
C LEU A 471 25.64 -22.50 -17.79
N ALA A 472 25.85 -23.14 -18.95
CA ALA A 472 27.15 -23.25 -19.58
C ALA A 472 27.65 -21.89 -20.10
N ILE A 473 26.74 -21.01 -20.50
CA ILE A 473 27.06 -19.61 -20.83
C ILE A 473 27.39 -18.82 -19.56
N ASP A 474 26.57 -18.96 -18.51
CA ASP A 474 26.80 -18.29 -17.22
C ASP A 474 26.22 -19.09 -16.04
N LYS A 475 27.10 -19.63 -15.18
CA LYS A 475 26.72 -20.40 -13.98
C LYS A 475 26.22 -19.53 -12.82
N THR A 476 26.46 -18.22 -12.86
CA THR A 476 26.16 -17.30 -11.76
C THR A 476 24.74 -16.72 -11.84
N ILE A 477 23.98 -17.06 -12.88
CA ILE A 477 22.60 -16.58 -13.10
C ILE A 477 21.69 -16.76 -11.86
N PRO A 478 21.68 -17.89 -11.13
CA PRO A 478 20.82 -18.02 -9.94
C PRO A 478 21.11 -16.95 -8.89
N SER A 479 22.39 -16.67 -8.61
CA SER A 479 22.80 -15.62 -7.68
C SER A 479 22.44 -14.23 -8.21
N GLN A 480 22.65 -13.96 -9.50
CA GLN A 480 22.27 -12.68 -10.11
C GLN A 480 20.77 -12.41 -10.02
N ILE A 481 19.92 -13.41 -10.29
CA ILE A 481 18.47 -13.24 -10.19
C ILE A 481 18.06 -13.01 -8.72
N LEU A 482 18.67 -13.74 -7.78
CA LEU A 482 18.43 -13.55 -6.34
C LEU A 482 18.87 -12.15 -5.87
N GLU A 483 19.96 -11.58 -6.38
CA GLU A 483 20.39 -10.20 -6.10
C GLU A 483 19.33 -9.17 -6.52
N VAL A 484 18.66 -9.41 -7.65
CA VAL A 484 17.62 -8.52 -8.19
C VAL A 484 16.29 -8.64 -7.42
N MET A 485 16.07 -9.74 -6.68
CA MET A 485 14.90 -9.92 -5.82
C MET A 485 14.82 -8.93 -4.64
N GLY A 486 15.68 -7.92 -4.55
CA GLY A 486 15.44 -6.74 -3.70
C GLY A 486 14.37 -5.78 -4.24
N ASP A 487 14.08 -5.80 -5.56
CA ASP A 487 13.03 -4.96 -6.17
C ASP A 487 11.70 -5.72 -6.26
N GLN A 488 10.71 -5.27 -5.47
CA GLN A 488 9.36 -5.84 -5.42
C GLN A 488 8.72 -6.05 -6.80
N SER A 489 9.03 -5.18 -7.77
CA SER A 489 8.41 -5.21 -9.09
C SER A 489 8.98 -6.29 -10.02
N LEU A 490 10.14 -6.86 -9.66
CA LEU A 490 10.84 -7.92 -10.41
C LEU A 490 10.64 -9.30 -9.77
N VAL A 491 10.31 -9.36 -8.48
CA VAL A 491 10.16 -10.59 -7.68
C VAL A 491 9.29 -11.67 -8.35
N PRO A 492 8.08 -11.38 -8.89
CA PRO A 492 7.29 -12.42 -9.55
C PRO A 492 7.96 -12.99 -10.80
N TYR A 493 8.59 -12.13 -11.62
CA TYR A 493 9.28 -12.51 -12.84
C TYR A 493 10.54 -13.33 -12.56
N ALA A 494 11.31 -12.90 -11.55
CA ALA A 494 12.49 -13.58 -11.05
C ALA A 494 12.13 -14.97 -10.51
N SER A 495 11.09 -15.07 -9.67
CA SER A 495 10.65 -16.35 -9.10
C SER A 495 10.14 -17.32 -10.17
N ASP A 496 9.37 -16.85 -11.15
CA ASP A 496 8.89 -17.67 -12.27
C ASP A 496 10.03 -18.21 -13.15
N LEU A 497 11.04 -17.38 -13.41
CA LEU A 497 12.22 -17.81 -14.15
C LEU A 497 13.03 -18.84 -13.34
N LEU A 498 13.35 -18.55 -12.08
CA LEU A 498 14.08 -19.48 -11.21
C LEU A 498 13.35 -20.83 -11.09
N GLU A 499 12.03 -20.82 -10.95
CA GLU A 499 11.22 -22.04 -10.91
C GLU A 499 11.30 -22.84 -12.21
N THR A 500 11.21 -22.16 -13.35
CA THR A 500 11.37 -22.80 -14.66
C THR A 500 12.75 -23.44 -14.78
N MET A 501 13.81 -22.74 -14.33
CA MET A 501 15.19 -23.20 -14.39
C MET A 501 15.48 -24.37 -13.44
N PHE A 502 15.15 -24.27 -12.15
CA PHE A 502 15.48 -25.34 -11.20
C PHE A 502 14.69 -26.63 -11.45
N LYS A 503 13.46 -26.52 -11.99
CA LYS A 503 12.65 -27.70 -12.39
C LYS A 503 13.29 -28.42 -13.55
N ASN A 504 13.68 -27.68 -14.59
CA ASN A 504 14.37 -28.22 -15.76
C ASN A 504 15.73 -28.85 -15.36
N HIS A 505 16.45 -28.22 -14.42
CA HIS A 505 17.76 -28.70 -13.96
C HIS A 505 17.63 -30.00 -13.16
N LYS A 506 16.65 -30.10 -12.24
CA LYS A 506 16.40 -31.34 -11.48
C LYS A 506 16.02 -32.51 -12.40
N SER A 507 15.14 -32.28 -13.39
CA SER A 507 14.77 -33.34 -14.34
C SER A 507 15.97 -33.80 -15.17
N HIS A 508 16.83 -32.87 -15.59
CA HIS A 508 18.05 -33.19 -16.30
C HIS A 508 19.05 -33.99 -15.46
N LEU A 509 19.41 -33.52 -14.26
CA LEU A 509 20.39 -34.21 -13.40
C LEU A 509 19.95 -35.64 -13.01
N LYS A 510 18.64 -35.82 -12.74
CA LYS A 510 18.06 -37.15 -12.48
C LYS A 510 18.17 -38.10 -13.67
N SER A 511 18.21 -37.59 -14.90
CA SER A 511 18.36 -38.42 -16.10
C SER A 511 19.80 -38.90 -16.33
N GLN A 512 20.81 -38.18 -15.81
CA GLN A 512 22.22 -38.50 -16.01
C GLN A 512 22.83 -39.38 -14.91
N THR A 513 22.33 -39.29 -13.68
CA THR A 513 22.97 -39.91 -12.51
C THR A 513 22.06 -40.95 -11.85
N VAL A 514 22.64 -42.13 -11.55
CA VAL A 514 21.92 -43.23 -10.85
C VAL A 514 21.98 -43.04 -9.32
N THR A 515 23.01 -42.37 -8.82
CA THR A 515 23.24 -42.13 -7.38
C THR A 515 22.69 -40.78 -6.91
N ASN A 516 22.38 -40.65 -5.61
CA ASN A 516 21.87 -39.41 -5.00
C ASN A 516 22.84 -38.21 -5.01
N THR A 517 24.03 -38.35 -5.60
CA THR A 517 25.04 -37.29 -5.77
C THR A 517 24.54 -36.08 -6.55
N TRP A 518 23.45 -36.20 -7.32
CA TRP A 518 22.84 -35.05 -7.98
C TRP A 518 22.27 -34.02 -7.01
N MET A 519 21.86 -34.44 -5.81
CA MET A 519 21.28 -33.53 -4.81
C MET A 519 22.29 -32.49 -4.35
N ASP A 520 23.55 -32.88 -4.14
CA ASP A 520 24.59 -31.96 -3.68
C ASP A 520 24.83 -30.83 -4.70
N LYS A 521 24.98 -31.18 -5.98
CA LYS A 521 25.11 -30.20 -7.08
C LYS A 521 23.89 -29.30 -7.18
N TRP A 522 22.69 -29.85 -7.00
CA TRP A 522 21.44 -29.09 -7.07
C TRP A 522 21.29 -28.15 -5.87
N HIS A 523 21.63 -28.59 -4.66
CA HIS A 523 21.66 -27.77 -3.45
C HIS A 523 22.70 -26.64 -3.54
N GLU A 524 23.91 -26.94 -4.04
CA GLU A 524 24.95 -25.95 -4.27
C GLU A 524 24.51 -24.86 -5.25
N THR A 525 23.80 -25.24 -6.32
CA THR A 525 23.34 -24.29 -7.36
C THR A 525 22.13 -23.45 -6.92
N TRP A 526 21.15 -24.05 -6.21
CA TRP A 526 19.83 -23.42 -6.00
C TRP A 526 19.45 -23.15 -4.54
N VAL A 527 20.01 -23.89 -3.57
CA VAL A 527 19.64 -23.79 -2.14
C VAL A 527 20.69 -23.01 -1.35
N PHE A 528 21.98 -23.26 -1.56
CA PHE A 528 23.04 -22.55 -0.86
C PHE A 528 22.98 -21.03 -1.08
N PRO A 529 22.79 -20.50 -2.31
CA PRO A 529 22.62 -19.07 -2.52
C PRO A 529 21.43 -18.46 -1.76
N VAL A 530 20.35 -19.23 -1.59
CA VAL A 530 19.18 -18.82 -0.79
C VAL A 530 19.56 -18.67 0.68
N LEU A 531 20.27 -19.65 1.24
CA LEU A 531 20.70 -19.60 2.64
C LEU A 531 21.62 -18.40 2.89
N SER A 532 22.56 -18.12 1.98
CA SER A 532 23.40 -16.92 2.04
C SER A 532 22.57 -15.63 2.06
N VAL A 533 21.53 -15.53 1.22
CA VAL A 533 20.62 -14.38 1.22
C VAL A 533 19.79 -14.30 2.50
N LEU A 534 19.27 -15.42 3.01
CA LEU A 534 18.46 -15.45 4.24
C LEU A 534 19.25 -15.01 5.47
N CYS A 535 20.52 -15.39 5.55
CA CYS A 535 21.42 -15.00 6.65
C CYS A 535 21.96 -13.57 6.48
N GLY A 536 22.36 -13.18 5.26
CA GLY A 536 23.17 -11.97 5.01
C GLY A 536 22.54 -10.89 4.10
N GLY A 537 21.51 -11.21 3.31
CA GLY A 537 20.93 -10.29 2.29
C GLY A 537 20.20 -9.06 2.85
N ASN A 538 19.68 -8.17 2.00
CA ASN A 538 18.91 -7.02 2.47
C ASN A 538 17.52 -7.42 3.00
N LEU A 539 16.91 -6.61 3.88
CA LEU A 539 15.60 -6.92 4.49
C LEU A 539 14.50 -7.23 3.46
N ASP A 540 14.44 -6.44 2.39
CA ASP A 540 13.48 -6.62 1.30
C ASP A 540 13.72 -7.92 0.55
N GLN A 541 14.96 -8.13 0.10
CA GLN A 541 15.40 -9.33 -0.61
C GLN A 541 15.09 -10.61 0.17
N ARG A 542 15.41 -10.64 1.47
CA ARG A 542 15.11 -11.77 2.37
C ARG A 542 13.62 -12.10 2.40
N SER A 543 12.80 -11.06 2.60
CA SER A 543 11.35 -11.23 2.74
C SER A 543 10.74 -11.76 1.44
N TYR A 544 11.15 -11.22 0.29
CA TYR A 544 10.68 -11.70 -1.01
C TYR A 544 11.14 -13.11 -1.34
N VAL A 545 12.36 -13.51 -0.95
CA VAL A 545 12.83 -14.89 -1.12
C VAL A 545 12.01 -15.86 -0.26
N ILE A 546 11.71 -15.51 0.99
CA ILE A 546 10.86 -16.31 1.90
C ILE A 546 9.44 -16.45 1.33
N ASP A 547 8.87 -15.39 0.77
CA ASP A 547 7.48 -15.38 0.33
C ASP A 547 7.27 -16.01 -1.07
N TYR A 548 8.21 -15.81 -2.00
CA TYR A 548 8.02 -16.18 -3.41
C TYR A 548 8.85 -17.37 -3.86
N TYR A 549 10.03 -17.61 -3.28
CA TYR A 549 10.98 -18.61 -3.80
C TYR A 549 11.08 -19.84 -2.89
N LEU A 550 11.22 -19.65 -1.59
CA LEU A 550 11.34 -20.73 -0.60
C LEU A 550 10.17 -21.73 -0.64
N PRO A 551 8.89 -21.31 -0.74
CA PRO A 551 7.77 -22.23 -0.92
C PRO A 551 7.90 -23.08 -2.17
N ARG A 552 8.38 -22.51 -3.29
CA ARG A 552 8.52 -23.22 -4.57
C ARG A 552 9.62 -24.28 -4.49
N ILE A 553 10.74 -23.99 -3.81
CA ILE A 553 11.79 -24.97 -3.52
C ILE A 553 11.22 -26.12 -2.69
N LEU A 554 10.60 -25.82 -1.54
CA LEU A 554 10.12 -26.85 -0.61
C LEU A 554 9.00 -27.71 -1.23
N ASN A 555 8.10 -27.11 -2.02
CA ASN A 555 7.05 -27.84 -2.72
C ASN A 555 7.59 -28.79 -3.80
N TYR A 556 8.73 -28.46 -4.43
CA TYR A 556 9.33 -29.28 -5.48
C TYR A 556 10.40 -30.26 -4.97
N SER A 557 11.01 -29.96 -3.82
CA SER A 557 12.08 -30.73 -3.20
C SER A 557 12.02 -30.62 -1.66
N PRO A 558 11.07 -31.31 -1.01
CA PRO A 558 10.92 -31.27 0.45
C PRO A 558 12.15 -31.80 1.20
N GLU A 559 12.95 -32.67 0.57
CA GLU A 559 14.18 -33.22 1.13
C GLU A 559 15.23 -32.14 1.43
N SER A 560 15.17 -31.00 0.72
CA SER A 560 16.04 -29.85 0.92
C SER A 560 15.90 -29.25 2.32
N LEU A 561 14.76 -29.42 3.00
CA LEU A 561 14.53 -28.87 4.34
C LEU A 561 15.55 -29.39 5.35
N HIS A 562 15.89 -30.68 5.30
CA HIS A 562 16.85 -31.27 6.25
C HIS A 562 18.25 -30.68 6.04
N TYR A 563 18.66 -30.51 4.77
CA TYR A 563 19.90 -29.84 4.41
C TYR A 563 19.94 -28.38 4.92
N MET A 564 18.84 -27.64 4.75
CA MET A 564 18.73 -26.25 5.23
C MET A 564 18.82 -26.17 6.76
N VAL A 565 18.09 -27.02 7.49
CA VAL A 565 18.12 -27.05 8.96
C VAL A 565 19.52 -27.37 9.47
N HIS A 566 20.19 -28.39 8.91
CA HIS A 566 21.54 -28.77 9.33
C HIS A 566 22.55 -27.63 9.19
N ILE A 567 22.55 -26.91 8.05
CA ILE A 567 23.45 -25.77 7.82
C ILE A 567 23.14 -24.60 8.76
N LEU A 568 21.85 -24.29 8.94
CA LEU A 568 21.43 -23.15 9.76
C LEU A 568 21.68 -23.41 11.25
N GLN A 569 21.49 -24.63 11.75
CA GLN A 569 21.81 -24.99 13.12
C GLN A 569 23.31 -24.89 13.41
N ALA A 570 24.16 -25.45 12.53
CA ALA A 570 25.60 -25.33 12.66
C ALA A 570 26.05 -23.85 12.67
N SER A 571 25.39 -23.01 11.87
CA SER A 571 25.66 -21.57 11.82
C SER A 571 25.15 -20.78 13.03
N THR A 572 24.07 -21.25 13.69
CA THR A 572 23.61 -20.63 14.96
C THR A 572 24.54 -20.91 16.13
N ASP A 573 25.22 -22.06 16.13
CA ASP A 573 26.10 -22.46 17.23
C ASP A 573 27.45 -21.73 17.18
N THR A 574 27.89 -21.26 16.01
CA THR A 574 29.17 -20.55 15.86
C THR A 574 29.14 -19.08 16.31
N GLY A 575 28.01 -18.55 16.79
CA GLY A 575 27.93 -17.27 17.53
C GLY A 575 28.29 -15.98 16.78
N THR A 576 28.75 -16.04 15.53
CA THR A 576 29.29 -14.90 14.76
C THR A 576 28.24 -14.01 14.08
N GLY A 577 26.99 -14.04 14.53
CA GLY A 577 25.94 -13.20 13.96
C GLY A 577 26.09 -11.73 14.40
N SER A 578 26.31 -10.83 13.46
CA SER A 578 26.24 -9.38 13.70
C SER A 578 24.91 -8.97 14.35
N CYS A 579 25.00 -8.16 15.42
CA CYS A 579 23.95 -7.68 16.33
C CYS A 579 22.69 -7.06 15.70
N ASN A 580 22.68 -6.75 14.40
CA ASN A 580 21.56 -6.06 13.72
C ASN A 580 20.81 -6.95 12.72
N HIS A 581 21.12 -8.24 12.64
CA HIS A 581 20.59 -9.13 11.61
C HIS A 581 19.78 -10.29 12.21
N ARG A 582 18.81 -10.81 11.42
CA ARG A 582 18.04 -12.03 11.76
C ARG A 582 18.95 -13.24 12.04
N GLY A 583 20.13 -13.26 11.43
CA GLY A 583 21.12 -14.33 11.57
C GLY A 583 20.60 -15.70 11.09
N ALA A 584 21.35 -16.74 11.43
CA ALA A 584 20.97 -18.11 11.12
C ALA A 584 19.70 -18.55 11.86
N LEU A 585 19.45 -18.04 13.07
CA LEU A 585 18.25 -18.37 13.85
C LEU A 585 16.98 -17.86 13.16
N GLY A 586 16.99 -16.62 12.68
CA GLY A 586 15.84 -16.08 11.95
C GLY A 586 15.61 -16.78 10.60
N ALA A 587 16.69 -17.14 9.89
CA ALA A 587 16.57 -17.96 8.69
C ALA A 587 15.98 -19.35 8.99
N LEU A 588 16.38 -19.98 10.10
CA LEU A 588 15.86 -21.28 10.54
C LEU A 588 14.36 -21.21 10.82
N MET A 589 13.93 -20.21 11.59
CA MET A 589 12.50 -20.02 11.94
C MET A 589 11.66 -19.73 10.70
N ALA A 590 12.16 -18.92 9.75
CA ALA A 590 11.49 -18.69 8.47
C ALA A 590 11.34 -19.97 7.65
N CYS A 591 12.39 -20.80 7.56
CA CYS A 591 12.34 -22.07 6.83
C CYS A 591 11.33 -23.05 7.43
N LEU A 592 11.35 -23.20 8.76
CA LEU A 592 10.44 -24.10 9.47
C LEU A 592 9.00 -23.61 9.39
N ARG A 593 8.75 -22.32 9.57
CA ARG A 593 7.42 -21.73 9.42
C ARG A 593 6.86 -22.02 8.02
N THR A 594 7.63 -21.73 6.98
CA THR A 594 7.22 -21.98 5.60
C THR A 594 6.98 -23.46 5.34
N ALA A 595 7.83 -24.35 5.87
CA ALA A 595 7.64 -25.79 5.78
C ALA A 595 6.36 -26.27 6.46
N ARG A 596 6.05 -25.77 7.66
CA ARG A 596 4.82 -26.10 8.40
C ARG A 596 3.57 -25.62 7.66
N ALA A 597 3.58 -24.38 7.18
CA ALA A 597 2.46 -23.79 6.46
C ALA A 597 2.12 -24.55 5.17
N HIS A 598 3.12 -25.14 4.50
CA HIS A 598 2.95 -25.92 3.26
C HIS A 598 2.81 -27.44 3.49
N GLY A 599 2.78 -27.90 4.74
CA GLY A 599 2.51 -29.31 5.07
C GLY A 599 3.71 -30.24 4.92
N HIS A 600 4.93 -29.71 4.91
CA HIS A 600 6.18 -30.50 4.86
C HIS A 600 6.60 -31.03 6.25
N LEU A 601 5.91 -30.61 7.31
CA LEU A 601 6.06 -31.13 8.68
C LEU A 601 4.78 -31.87 9.07
N GLN A 602 4.89 -33.16 9.45
CA GLN A 602 3.71 -34.03 9.66
C GLN A 602 3.03 -33.83 11.02
N SER A 603 3.79 -33.50 12.07
CA SER A 603 3.28 -33.13 13.40
C SER A 603 4.18 -32.11 14.09
N ALA A 604 3.59 -31.33 15.01
CA ALA A 604 4.34 -30.44 15.91
C ALA A 604 5.42 -31.21 16.69
N THR A 605 5.06 -32.37 17.26
CA THR A 605 5.98 -33.23 18.04
C THR A 605 7.23 -33.65 17.26
N GLN A 606 7.11 -34.02 15.98
CA GLN A 606 8.28 -34.35 15.16
C GLN A 606 9.22 -33.16 14.96
N ALA A 607 8.68 -31.95 14.83
CA ALA A 607 9.49 -30.75 14.65
C ALA A 607 10.27 -30.41 15.94
N TRP A 608 9.62 -30.52 17.10
CA TRP A 608 10.23 -30.21 18.40
C TRP A 608 11.22 -31.26 18.87
N GLU A 609 11.02 -32.53 18.54
CA GLU A 609 11.93 -33.62 18.92
C GLU A 609 13.15 -33.72 17.99
N ASN A 610 12.96 -33.54 16.67
CA ASN A 610 14.01 -33.85 15.69
C ASN A 610 14.64 -32.63 14.99
N LEU A 611 13.96 -31.47 14.95
CA LEU A 611 14.42 -30.32 14.16
C LEU A 611 14.84 -29.12 15.00
N VAL A 612 14.19 -28.81 16.12
CA VAL A 612 14.54 -27.65 16.97
C VAL A 612 14.21 -27.90 18.44
N CYS A 613 15.17 -27.66 19.34
CA CYS A 613 14.95 -27.80 20.79
C CYS A 613 14.15 -26.62 21.39
N SER A 614 13.55 -26.84 22.57
CA SER A 614 12.72 -25.84 23.27
C SER A 614 13.44 -24.50 23.51
N ALA A 615 14.74 -24.52 23.82
CA ALA A 615 15.51 -23.31 24.09
C ALA A 615 15.57 -22.39 22.85
N ARG A 616 15.77 -22.95 21.66
CA ARG A 616 15.84 -22.19 20.39
C ARG A 616 14.48 -21.58 20.03
N VAL A 617 13.37 -22.28 20.30
CA VAL A 617 12.02 -21.75 20.10
C VAL A 617 11.78 -20.55 21.01
N LYS A 618 12.07 -20.66 22.31
CA LYS A 618 11.94 -19.52 23.23
C LYS A 618 12.80 -18.33 22.79
N GLN A 619 14.06 -18.56 22.45
CA GLN A 619 14.96 -17.53 21.91
C GLN A 619 14.34 -16.82 20.70
N GLY A 620 13.70 -17.56 19.79
CA GLY A 620 12.97 -17.01 18.65
C GLY A 620 11.77 -16.13 19.05
N LEU A 621 10.96 -16.54 20.05
CA LEU A 621 9.73 -15.84 20.48
C LEU A 621 9.98 -14.49 21.17
N ILE A 622 11.17 -14.29 21.72
CA ILE A 622 11.57 -13.07 22.40
C ILE A 622 12.77 -12.40 21.74
N HIS A 623 13.12 -12.79 20.52
CA HIS A 623 14.26 -12.24 19.81
C HIS A 623 14.12 -10.73 19.58
N GLN A 624 15.22 -9.98 19.64
CA GLN A 624 15.24 -8.53 19.42
C GLN A 624 14.54 -8.15 18.10
N HIS A 625 14.97 -8.78 16.99
CA HIS A 625 14.38 -8.56 15.67
C HIS A 625 12.94 -9.10 15.57
N CYS A 626 11.97 -8.21 15.35
CA CYS A 626 10.53 -8.51 15.30
C CYS A 626 10.14 -9.62 14.32
N GLN A 627 10.71 -9.68 13.11
CA GLN A 627 10.37 -10.73 12.16
C GLN A 627 10.75 -12.14 12.66
N VAL A 628 11.82 -12.31 13.44
CA VAL A 628 12.19 -13.62 14.02
C VAL A 628 11.11 -14.06 14.99
N ARG A 629 10.60 -13.13 15.81
CA ARG A 629 9.46 -13.36 16.71
C ARG A 629 8.20 -13.74 15.96
N ILE A 630 7.88 -13.03 14.87
CA ILE A 630 6.74 -13.34 14.01
C ILE A 630 6.88 -14.70 13.33
N ASP A 631 8.08 -15.04 12.83
CA ASP A 631 8.31 -16.32 12.17
C ASP A 631 8.22 -17.47 13.18
N THR A 632 8.69 -17.26 14.40
CA THR A 632 8.58 -18.24 15.48
C THR A 632 7.13 -18.39 15.96
N LEU A 633 6.40 -17.29 16.18
CA LEU A 633 4.97 -17.34 16.49
C LEU A 633 4.19 -17.99 15.33
N GLY A 634 4.54 -17.65 14.09
CA GLY A 634 3.92 -18.21 12.89
C GLY A 634 4.15 -19.71 12.79
N LEU A 635 5.34 -20.19 13.15
CA LEU A 635 5.63 -21.61 13.28
C LEU A 635 4.71 -22.29 14.30
N LEU A 636 4.33 -21.63 15.40
CA LEU A 636 3.40 -22.19 16.40
C LEU A 636 1.94 -22.13 15.94
N CYS A 637 1.52 -21.02 15.34
CA CYS A 637 0.11 -20.72 15.04
C CYS A 637 -0.38 -21.26 13.69
N GLU A 638 0.50 -21.34 12.68
CA GLU A 638 0.14 -21.79 11.33
C GLU A 638 0.29 -23.31 11.20
N SER A 639 -0.65 -23.92 10.49
CA SER A 639 -0.61 -25.33 10.11
C SER A 639 -1.34 -25.53 8.79
N ASN A 640 -0.89 -26.52 8.00
CA ASN A 640 -1.60 -26.97 6.82
C ASN A 640 -2.95 -27.65 7.15
N ARG A 641 -3.11 -28.18 8.38
CA ARG A 641 -4.36 -28.80 8.86
C ARG A 641 -4.98 -27.96 9.95
N SER A 642 -6.11 -27.32 9.67
CA SER A 642 -6.84 -26.52 10.65
C SER A 642 -7.45 -27.35 11.80
N THR A 643 -7.48 -28.67 11.67
CA THR A 643 -7.89 -29.62 12.71
C THR A 643 -6.72 -30.23 13.49
N GLU A 644 -5.47 -29.82 13.24
CA GLU A 644 -4.31 -30.27 14.03
C GLU A 644 -4.47 -29.82 15.49
N VAL A 645 -4.28 -30.76 16.42
CA VAL A 645 -4.36 -30.51 17.86
C VAL A 645 -3.16 -29.69 18.31
N VAL A 646 -3.40 -28.69 19.16
CA VAL A 646 -2.36 -27.84 19.75
C VAL A 646 -1.78 -28.56 20.96
N SER A 647 -0.48 -28.79 20.96
CA SER A 647 0.25 -29.44 22.04
C SER A 647 0.35 -28.54 23.29
N THR A 648 0.65 -29.15 24.44
CA THR A 648 0.79 -28.42 25.71
C THR A 648 1.97 -27.44 25.66
N GLU A 649 3.07 -27.84 25.03
CA GLU A 649 4.27 -27.04 24.82
C GLU A 649 3.97 -25.80 23.95
N GLU A 650 3.24 -25.97 22.86
CA GLU A 650 2.81 -24.84 22.00
C GLU A 650 1.93 -23.86 22.78
N MET A 651 0.99 -24.34 23.60
CA MET A 651 0.15 -23.49 24.45
C MET A 651 0.99 -22.68 25.43
N GLN A 652 1.97 -23.30 26.09
CA GLN A 652 2.88 -22.61 27.02
C GLN A 652 3.76 -21.58 26.30
N TRP A 653 4.29 -21.90 25.12
CA TRP A 653 5.11 -20.98 24.34
C TRP A 653 4.32 -19.80 23.78
N VAL A 654 3.05 -20.00 23.41
CA VAL A 654 2.17 -18.91 23.00
C VAL A 654 1.85 -17.99 24.18
N GLN A 655 1.59 -18.54 25.37
CA GLN A 655 1.42 -17.72 26.58
C GLN A 655 2.68 -16.90 26.87
N PHE A 656 3.85 -17.55 26.86
CA PHE A 656 5.15 -16.90 27.01
C PHE A 656 5.34 -15.76 25.98
N PHE A 657 4.97 -15.99 24.72
CA PHE A 657 5.01 -14.95 23.70
C PHE A 657 4.11 -13.76 24.03
N ILE A 658 2.84 -14.00 24.37
CA ILE A 658 1.85 -12.94 24.61
C ILE A 658 2.29 -12.05 25.77
N THR A 659 2.84 -12.62 26.85
CA THR A 659 3.31 -11.87 28.02
C THR A 659 4.30 -10.75 27.68
N TYR A 660 5.17 -10.94 26.67
CA TYR A 660 6.25 -10.01 26.37
C TYR A 660 6.09 -9.24 25.04
N ASN A 661 5.04 -9.48 24.26
CA ASN A 661 4.95 -8.95 22.88
C ASN A 661 3.72 -8.07 22.58
N LEU A 662 2.87 -7.76 23.56
CA LEU A 662 1.68 -6.91 23.34
C LEU A 662 2.03 -5.46 23.01
N ASN A 663 3.09 -4.91 23.62
CA ASN A 663 3.56 -3.55 23.41
C ASN A 663 4.45 -3.40 22.15
N SER A 664 4.04 -3.91 21.00
CA SER A 664 4.81 -3.73 19.76
C SER A 664 4.49 -2.39 19.10
N GLN A 665 5.47 -1.51 18.91
CA GLN A 665 5.27 -0.17 18.33
C GLN A 665 5.00 -0.18 16.82
N SER A 666 5.47 -1.20 16.10
CA SER A 666 5.20 -1.35 14.66
C SER A 666 3.77 -1.81 14.39
N PRO A 667 2.94 -1.02 13.66
CA PRO A 667 1.57 -1.41 13.31
C PRO A 667 1.51 -2.71 12.50
N GLY A 668 2.46 -2.91 11.58
CA GLY A 668 2.53 -4.12 10.75
C GLY A 668 2.79 -5.38 11.58
N VAL A 669 3.69 -5.29 12.57
CA VAL A 669 3.99 -6.40 13.49
C VAL A 669 2.76 -6.71 14.36
N ARG A 670 2.08 -5.69 14.92
CA ARG A 670 0.84 -5.89 15.68
C ARG A 670 -0.23 -6.62 14.87
N GLN A 671 -0.42 -6.22 13.61
CA GLN A 671 -1.39 -6.86 12.71
C GLN A 671 -1.03 -8.33 12.46
N GLN A 672 0.24 -8.66 12.27
CA GLN A 672 0.71 -10.03 12.10
C GLN A 672 0.50 -10.87 13.36
N ILE A 673 0.84 -10.36 14.55
CA ILE A 673 0.58 -11.04 15.83
C ILE A 673 -0.90 -11.37 15.96
N CYS A 674 -1.77 -10.37 15.79
CA CYS A 674 -3.22 -10.56 15.90
C CYS A 674 -3.75 -11.58 14.88
N SER A 675 -3.25 -11.53 13.64
CA SER A 675 -3.63 -12.49 12.60
C SER A 675 -3.21 -13.92 12.92
N LEU A 676 -1.97 -14.12 13.40
CA LEU A 676 -1.44 -15.42 13.77
C LEU A 676 -2.20 -16.01 14.96
N LEU A 677 -2.44 -15.22 16.01
CA LEU A 677 -3.23 -15.67 17.16
C LEU A 677 -4.67 -16.01 16.75
N LYS A 678 -5.29 -15.23 15.86
CA LYS A 678 -6.62 -15.59 15.30
C LYS A 678 -6.59 -16.93 14.56
N LYS A 679 -5.54 -17.25 13.80
CA LYS A 679 -5.38 -18.56 13.16
C LYS A 679 -5.28 -19.68 14.19
N LEU A 680 -4.52 -19.48 15.27
CA LEU A 680 -4.42 -20.44 16.38
C LEU A 680 -5.79 -20.68 17.02
N PHE A 681 -6.55 -19.62 17.30
CA PHE A 681 -7.89 -19.74 17.88
C PHE A 681 -8.84 -20.50 16.96
N CYS A 682 -8.82 -20.23 15.64
CA CYS A 682 -9.58 -21.02 14.68
C CYS A 682 -9.17 -22.50 14.71
N ARG A 683 -7.87 -22.80 14.82
CA ARG A 683 -7.37 -24.18 14.92
C ARG A 683 -7.83 -24.87 16.21
N ILE A 684 -7.83 -24.17 17.35
CA ILE A 684 -8.39 -24.66 18.62
C ILE A 684 -9.87 -24.97 18.47
N GLN A 685 -10.65 -24.07 17.86
CA GLN A 685 -12.08 -24.27 17.67
C GLN A 685 -12.39 -25.41 16.69
N GLU A 686 -11.62 -25.58 15.61
CA GLU A 686 -11.85 -26.63 14.62
C GLU A 686 -11.39 -28.02 15.12
N SER A 687 -10.23 -28.09 15.80
CA SER A 687 -9.77 -29.33 16.43
C SER A 687 -10.68 -29.75 17.59
N SER A 688 -11.26 -28.82 18.36
CA SER A 688 -12.24 -29.15 19.41
C SER A 688 -13.47 -29.87 18.84
N GLN A 689 -13.96 -29.49 17.65
CA GLN A 689 -15.07 -30.20 16.99
C GLN A 689 -14.74 -31.67 16.69
N VAL A 690 -13.48 -31.97 16.35
CA VAL A 690 -13.02 -33.34 16.12
C VAL A 690 -12.92 -34.09 17.45
N LEU A 691 -12.43 -33.44 18.50
CA LEU A 691 -12.32 -34.01 19.85
C LEU A 691 -13.69 -34.32 20.46
N TYR A 692 -14.69 -33.42 20.33
CA TYR A 692 -16.06 -33.68 20.77
C TYR A 692 -16.68 -34.90 20.07
N LYS A 693 -16.45 -35.05 18.76
CA LYS A 693 -16.91 -36.24 18.01
C LYS A 693 -16.21 -37.53 18.46
N LEU A 694 -14.95 -37.46 18.85
CA LEU A 694 -14.21 -38.61 19.39
C LEU A 694 -14.70 -38.99 20.79
N GLU A 695 -15.02 -38.01 21.63
CA GLU A 695 -15.59 -38.21 22.96
C GLU A 695 -16.96 -38.89 22.88
N GLN A 696 -17.84 -38.43 21.99
CA GLN A 696 -19.17 -39.03 21.75
C GLN A 696 -19.12 -40.46 21.21
N ARG A 697 -18.03 -40.89 20.56
CA ARG A 697 -17.88 -42.27 20.09
C ARG A 697 -17.47 -43.22 21.21
N LYS A 698 -16.71 -42.75 22.21
CA LYS A 698 -16.26 -43.58 23.35
C LYS A 698 -17.35 -43.87 24.39
N SER A 699 -18.47 -43.15 24.38
CA SER A 699 -19.63 -43.52 25.21
C SER A 699 -20.32 -44.83 24.75
N THR A 700 -19.80 -45.50 23.71
CA THR A 700 -20.12 -46.90 23.39
C THR A 700 -19.08 -47.86 24.02
N PRO A 701 -19.46 -48.89 24.79
CA PRO A 701 -18.52 -49.59 25.70
C PRO A 701 -17.45 -50.50 25.07
N ASP A 702 -17.46 -50.79 23.76
CA ASP A 702 -16.73 -51.95 23.22
C ASP A 702 -15.33 -51.67 22.63
N SER A 703 -14.49 -50.84 23.28
CA SER A 703 -13.10 -50.65 22.81
C SER A 703 -12.04 -50.67 23.91
N GLU A 704 -11.57 -51.87 24.25
CA GLU A 704 -10.49 -52.16 25.22
C GLU A 704 -9.04 -51.95 24.72
N ASN A 705 -8.81 -51.29 23.59
CA ASN A 705 -7.43 -51.07 23.13
C ASN A 705 -6.76 -49.90 23.85
N GLY A 706 -6.12 -50.22 24.97
CA GLY A 706 -5.12 -49.41 25.66
C GLY A 706 -3.92 -49.14 24.75
N SER A 707 -3.85 -47.93 24.24
CA SER A 707 -2.69 -47.35 23.57
C SER A 707 -2.73 -45.86 23.86
N ILE A 708 -1.56 -45.30 24.16
CA ILE A 708 -1.23 -43.96 24.69
C ILE A 708 -1.78 -42.84 23.78
N ARG A 709 -3.10 -42.71 23.70
CA ARG A 709 -3.80 -41.61 23.03
C ARG A 709 -4.37 -40.73 24.12
N GLU A 710 -3.84 -39.51 24.19
CA GLU A 710 -4.35 -38.44 25.05
C GLU A 710 -5.88 -38.46 25.09
N GLN A 711 -6.43 -38.48 26.30
CA GLN A 711 -7.87 -38.51 26.52
C GLN A 711 -8.49 -37.23 25.92
N PRO A 712 -9.44 -37.31 24.96
CA PRO A 712 -10.02 -36.13 24.32
C PRO A 712 -10.58 -35.09 25.30
N SER A 713 -11.16 -35.56 26.41
CA SER A 713 -11.68 -34.73 27.49
C SER A 713 -10.60 -33.91 28.20
N VAL A 714 -9.40 -34.47 28.36
CA VAL A 714 -8.25 -33.76 28.96
C VAL A 714 -7.79 -32.64 28.03
N THR A 715 -7.66 -32.90 26.73
CA THR A 715 -7.26 -31.87 25.74
C THR A 715 -8.29 -30.74 25.64
N LEU A 716 -9.59 -31.07 25.64
CA LEU A 716 -10.66 -30.06 25.66
C LEU A 716 -10.60 -29.19 26.93
N GLN A 717 -10.32 -29.78 28.09
CA GLN A 717 -10.13 -29.02 29.33
C GLN A 717 -8.86 -28.17 29.30
N GLN A 718 -7.78 -28.66 28.71
CA GLN A 718 -6.54 -27.88 28.50
C GLN A 718 -6.79 -26.67 27.62
N TYR A 719 -7.52 -26.83 26.50
CA TYR A 719 -7.92 -25.70 25.65
C TYR A 719 -8.73 -24.65 26.40
N LYS A 720 -9.71 -25.06 27.20
CA LYS A 720 -10.50 -24.14 28.02
C LYS A 720 -9.63 -23.37 29.02
N ASN A 721 -8.74 -24.06 29.71
CA ASN A 721 -7.81 -23.45 30.68
C ASN A 721 -6.83 -22.49 29.99
N PHE A 722 -6.29 -22.88 28.85
CA PHE A 722 -5.40 -22.06 28.03
C PHE A 722 -6.09 -20.77 27.59
N MET A 723 -7.31 -20.87 27.05
CA MET A 723 -8.06 -19.69 26.58
C MET A 723 -8.39 -18.74 27.73
N SER A 724 -8.84 -19.25 28.88
CA SER A 724 -9.10 -18.41 30.06
C SER A 724 -7.82 -17.71 30.54
N SER A 725 -6.69 -18.42 30.57
CA SER A 725 -5.39 -17.83 30.91
C SER A 725 -4.95 -16.76 29.92
N VAL A 726 -5.10 -16.98 28.61
CA VAL A 726 -4.81 -15.97 27.59
C VAL A 726 -5.68 -14.73 27.79
N CYS A 727 -6.98 -14.89 28.00
CA CYS A 727 -7.89 -13.76 28.23
C CYS A 727 -7.55 -12.99 29.51
N ASN A 728 -7.12 -13.67 30.57
CA ASN A 728 -6.65 -13.00 31.80
C ASN A 728 -5.42 -12.12 31.51
N ILE A 729 -4.41 -12.63 30.80
CA ILE A 729 -3.23 -11.83 30.39
C ILE A 729 -3.65 -10.59 29.61
N LEU A 730 -4.59 -10.73 28.67
CA LEU A 730 -5.05 -9.61 27.84
C LEU A 730 -5.80 -8.54 28.64
N PHE A 731 -6.65 -8.93 29.60
CA PHE A 731 -7.31 -7.96 30.49
C PHE A 731 -6.33 -7.32 31.46
N GLU A 732 -5.37 -8.07 32.00
CA GLU A 732 -4.33 -7.55 32.88
C GLU A 732 -3.38 -6.57 32.17
N ALA A 733 -3.27 -6.67 30.84
CA ALA A 733 -2.54 -5.73 29.99
C ALA A 733 -3.30 -4.42 29.73
N LEU A 734 -4.62 -4.36 29.98
CA LEU A 734 -5.46 -3.16 29.87
C LEU A 734 -5.45 -2.33 31.17
N PHE A 735 -4.29 -2.21 31.82
CA PHE A 735 -4.13 -1.46 33.06
C PHE A 735 -4.13 0.07 32.84
N PRO A 736 -4.36 0.89 33.90
CA PRO A 736 -4.28 2.35 33.82
C PRO A 736 -2.91 2.82 33.33
N GLY A 737 -2.88 3.65 32.29
CA GLY A 737 -1.62 4.10 31.67
C GLY A 737 -0.96 3.10 30.72
N SER A 738 -1.59 1.97 30.40
CA SER A 738 -1.12 1.08 29.31
C SER A 738 -1.01 1.83 27.98
N SER A 739 0.01 1.51 27.20
CA SER A 739 0.29 2.17 25.92
C SER A 739 -0.81 1.90 24.88
N TYR A 740 -0.89 2.76 23.86
CA TYR A 740 -1.76 2.52 22.70
C TYR A 740 -1.49 1.15 22.05
N SER A 741 -0.22 0.79 21.90
CA SER A 741 0.21 -0.47 21.29
C SER A 741 -0.31 -1.67 22.06
N THR A 742 -0.19 -1.67 23.38
CA THR A 742 -0.72 -2.72 24.26
C THR A 742 -2.23 -2.80 24.21
N ARG A 743 -2.94 -1.67 24.36
CA ARG A 743 -4.41 -1.63 24.31
C ARG A 743 -4.95 -2.12 22.96
N PHE A 744 -4.36 -1.66 21.86
CA PHE A 744 -4.74 -2.06 20.51
C PHE A 744 -4.56 -3.57 20.33
N SER A 745 -3.40 -4.13 20.68
CA SER A 745 -3.13 -5.57 20.57
C SER A 745 -4.10 -6.38 21.43
N ALA A 746 -4.25 -6.01 22.71
CA ALA A 746 -5.10 -6.72 23.65
C ALA A 746 -6.57 -6.74 23.21
N LEU A 747 -7.15 -5.58 22.87
CA LEU A 747 -8.53 -5.47 22.41
C LEU A 747 -8.76 -6.19 21.07
N THR A 748 -7.81 -6.13 20.14
CA THR A 748 -7.91 -6.84 18.85
C THR A 748 -7.91 -8.36 19.04
N ILE A 749 -7.06 -8.87 19.95
CA ILE A 749 -6.99 -10.30 20.27
C ILE A 749 -8.28 -10.73 21.00
N LEU A 750 -8.74 -9.99 22.02
CA LEU A 750 -10.02 -10.26 22.70
C LEU A 750 -11.20 -10.25 21.71
N GLY A 751 -11.25 -9.27 20.80
CA GLY A 751 -12.24 -9.18 19.74
C GLY A 751 -12.21 -10.38 18.78
N SER A 752 -11.03 -10.95 18.54
CA SER A 752 -10.85 -12.17 17.74
C SER A 752 -11.28 -13.42 18.51
N VAL A 753 -11.01 -13.51 19.81
CA VAL A 753 -11.52 -14.58 20.68
C VAL A 753 -13.05 -14.58 20.66
N ALA A 754 -13.69 -13.42 20.87
CA ALA A 754 -15.14 -13.29 20.83
C ALA A 754 -15.75 -13.65 19.46
N GLU A 755 -15.02 -13.42 18.35
CA GLU A 755 -15.48 -13.78 17.01
C GLU A 755 -15.35 -15.28 16.70
N VAL A 756 -14.28 -15.92 17.18
CA VAL A 756 -14.00 -17.34 16.93
C VAL A 756 -14.80 -18.25 17.86
N PHE A 757 -15.06 -17.79 19.09
CA PHE A 757 -15.80 -18.51 20.11
C PHE A 757 -17.08 -17.75 20.50
N PRO A 758 -18.09 -17.68 19.60
CA PRO A 758 -19.33 -16.96 19.87
C PRO A 758 -20.18 -17.63 20.95
N ASP A 759 -21.06 -16.85 21.57
CA ASP A 759 -22.12 -17.38 22.45
C ASP A 759 -23.04 -18.33 21.65
N PRO A 760 -23.52 -19.43 22.25
CA PRO A 760 -24.19 -20.50 21.52
C PRO A 760 -25.60 -20.08 21.08
N GLU A 761 -25.76 -19.77 19.79
CA GLU A 761 -27.04 -19.79 19.09
C GLU A 761 -27.19 -21.14 18.35
N GLY A 762 -27.77 -22.14 19.00
CA GLY A 762 -28.02 -23.47 18.43
C GLY A 762 -27.03 -24.57 18.85
N ASN A 763 -26.82 -25.57 17.97
CA ASN A 763 -26.14 -26.85 18.30
C ASN A 763 -24.60 -26.85 18.19
N ILE A 764 -23.93 -25.69 18.08
CA ILE A 764 -22.47 -25.64 17.97
C ILE A 764 -21.86 -25.70 19.37
N GLN A 765 -21.12 -26.78 19.67
CA GLN A 765 -20.35 -26.89 20.92
C GLN A 765 -19.10 -26.00 20.84
N THR A 766 -18.96 -25.03 21.74
CA THR A 766 -17.78 -24.17 21.86
C THR A 766 -16.97 -24.56 23.09
N VAL A 767 -15.64 -24.65 22.92
CA VAL A 767 -14.72 -25.09 24.00
C VAL A 767 -14.50 -24.02 25.07
N TYR A 768 -14.65 -22.76 24.68
CA TYR A 768 -14.45 -21.58 25.52
C TYR A 768 -15.49 -20.52 25.14
N GLN A 769 -15.86 -19.66 26.09
CA GLN A 769 -16.74 -18.52 25.87
C GLN A 769 -16.21 -17.36 26.71
N LEU A 770 -15.88 -16.25 26.05
CA LEU A 770 -15.33 -15.07 26.72
C LEU A 770 -16.35 -14.46 27.69
N SER A 771 -17.63 -14.54 27.37
CA SER A 771 -18.75 -14.01 28.14
C SER A 771 -18.82 -14.56 29.58
N HIS A 772 -18.39 -15.80 29.81
CA HIS A 772 -18.30 -16.41 31.14
C HIS A 772 -17.19 -15.83 32.02
N ASP A 773 -16.17 -15.24 31.41
CA ASP A 773 -15.02 -14.65 32.09
C ASP A 773 -15.22 -13.14 32.34
N ILE A 774 -16.34 -12.53 31.92
CA ILE A 774 -16.62 -11.09 32.13
C ILE A 774 -17.28 -10.85 33.49
N ASP A 775 -16.55 -10.20 34.39
CA ASP A 775 -17.05 -9.65 35.65
C ASP A 775 -17.23 -8.11 35.56
N ALA A 776 -17.75 -7.50 36.63
CA ALA A 776 -17.96 -6.05 36.68
C ALA A 776 -16.65 -5.25 36.52
N GLY A 777 -15.52 -5.79 36.98
CA GLY A 777 -14.21 -5.15 36.86
C GLY A 777 -13.73 -5.11 35.41
N ARG A 778 -13.80 -6.24 34.69
CA ARG A 778 -13.42 -6.34 33.27
C ARG A 778 -14.32 -5.52 32.37
N TYR A 779 -15.61 -5.43 32.69
CA TYR A 779 -16.53 -4.53 31.99
C TYR A 779 -16.10 -3.06 32.15
N GLN A 780 -15.79 -2.64 33.38
CA GLN A 780 -15.31 -1.28 33.66
C GLN A 780 -13.98 -0.99 32.94
N ILE A 781 -13.04 -1.95 32.87
CA ILE A 781 -11.80 -1.82 32.10
C ILE A 781 -12.07 -1.52 30.61
N LEU A 782 -13.05 -2.19 30.00
CA LEU A 782 -13.44 -1.93 28.61
C LEU A 782 -14.09 -0.55 28.44
N MET A 783 -14.88 -0.10 29.42
CA MET A 783 -15.46 1.25 29.43
C MET A 783 -14.37 2.33 29.54
N GLU A 784 -13.42 2.15 30.44
CA GLU A 784 -12.28 3.06 30.61
C GLU A 784 -11.42 3.14 29.34
N CYS A 785 -11.42 2.12 28.47
CA CYS A 785 -10.75 2.21 27.18
C CYS A 785 -11.33 3.32 26.26
N PHE A 786 -12.57 3.78 26.47
CA PHE A 786 -13.14 4.90 25.72
C PHE A 786 -12.44 6.23 25.99
N THR A 787 -11.76 6.37 27.13
CA THR A 787 -11.00 7.56 27.52
C THR A 787 -9.72 7.76 26.71
N SER A 788 -9.29 6.74 25.94
CA SER A 788 -8.12 6.84 25.08
C SER A 788 -8.20 8.05 24.16
N THR A 789 -7.09 8.69 23.78
CA THR A 789 -7.12 9.75 22.73
C THR A 789 -7.26 9.16 21.32
N PHE A 790 -7.03 7.86 21.15
CA PHE A 790 -7.11 7.15 19.87
C PHE A 790 -8.51 6.58 19.62
N GLU A 791 -9.10 6.83 18.45
CA GLU A 791 -10.45 6.35 18.11
C GLU A 791 -10.47 4.84 17.82
N GLU A 792 -9.37 4.25 17.34
CA GLU A 792 -9.28 2.82 17.08
C GLU A 792 -9.49 1.99 18.36
N VAL A 793 -8.93 2.45 19.48
CA VAL A 793 -9.12 1.81 20.79
C VAL A 793 -10.59 1.89 21.22
N LYS A 794 -11.24 3.05 21.04
CA LYS A 794 -12.68 3.21 21.32
C LYS A 794 -13.52 2.26 20.48
N THR A 795 -13.20 2.16 19.19
CA THR A 795 -13.91 1.30 18.24
C THR A 795 -13.80 -0.16 18.67
N LEU A 796 -12.59 -0.64 18.96
CA LEU A 796 -12.36 -2.03 19.38
C LEU A 796 -13.04 -2.36 20.70
N ALA A 797 -12.92 -1.48 21.70
CA ALA A 797 -13.59 -1.65 23.00
C ALA A 797 -15.10 -1.66 22.84
N PHE A 798 -15.65 -0.76 22.02
CA PHE A 798 -17.09 -0.65 21.78
C PHE A 798 -17.60 -1.89 21.07
N ASP A 799 -16.96 -2.28 19.97
CA ASP A 799 -17.37 -3.46 19.20
C ASP A 799 -17.23 -4.76 20.02
N LEU A 800 -16.25 -4.85 20.93
CA LEU A 800 -16.14 -5.96 21.89
C LEU A 800 -17.29 -5.94 22.90
N LEU A 801 -17.61 -4.80 23.50
CA LEU A 801 -18.76 -4.65 24.39
C LEU A 801 -20.08 -5.00 23.68
N MET A 802 -20.23 -4.62 22.41
CA MET A 802 -21.41 -4.96 21.60
C MET A 802 -21.53 -6.47 21.34
N LYS A 803 -20.42 -7.21 21.29
CA LYS A 803 -20.43 -8.69 21.16
C LYS A 803 -20.75 -9.39 22.48
N LEU A 804 -20.50 -8.74 23.62
CA LEU A 804 -20.66 -9.31 24.98
C LEU A 804 -22.00 -8.92 25.65
N SER A 805 -22.89 -8.23 24.94
CA SER A 805 -24.08 -7.58 25.51
C SER A 805 -25.09 -8.54 26.16
N SER A 806 -25.11 -9.82 25.74
CA SER A 806 -25.98 -10.88 26.29
C SER A 806 -25.81 -11.05 27.80
N VAL A 807 -24.58 -10.91 28.31
CA VAL A 807 -24.24 -11.08 29.73
C VAL A 807 -24.24 -9.74 30.49
N THR A 808 -23.88 -8.64 29.83
CA THR A 808 -23.68 -7.35 30.49
C THR A 808 -24.97 -6.55 30.69
N ALA A 809 -26.05 -6.87 29.96
CA ALA A 809 -27.37 -6.25 30.17
C ALA A 809 -27.87 -6.37 31.63
N GLY A 810 -27.42 -7.39 32.38
CA GLY A 810 -27.73 -7.55 33.80
C GLY A 810 -26.89 -6.68 34.75
N GLN A 811 -25.68 -6.27 34.36
CA GLN A 811 -24.74 -5.58 35.26
C GLN A 811 -24.94 -4.06 35.33
N PHE A 812 -25.69 -3.46 34.39
CA PHE A 812 -25.82 -2.00 34.25
C PHE A 812 -27.28 -1.52 34.35
N GLN A 813 -28.02 -1.98 35.37
CA GLN A 813 -29.39 -1.50 35.67
C GLN A 813 -29.44 -0.39 36.72
N ASP A 814 -28.29 0.09 37.19
CA ASP A 814 -28.24 1.22 38.12
C ASP A 814 -28.61 2.53 37.40
N SER A 815 -29.77 3.08 37.77
CA SER A 815 -30.31 4.30 37.16
C SER A 815 -29.44 5.52 37.44
N GLU A 816 -28.76 5.58 38.60
CA GLU A 816 -27.90 6.71 38.96
C GLU A 816 -26.65 6.73 38.06
N LYS A 817 -25.96 5.59 37.95
CA LYS A 817 -24.77 5.47 37.08
C LYS A 817 -25.06 5.75 35.59
N LEU A 818 -26.24 5.34 35.11
CA LEU A 818 -26.67 5.65 33.73
C LEU A 818 -26.91 7.16 33.52
N GLN A 819 -27.46 7.84 34.54
CA GLN A 819 -27.66 9.29 34.52
C GLN A 819 -26.33 10.03 34.48
N ASP A 820 -25.37 9.61 35.31
CA ASP A 820 -24.03 10.21 35.36
C ASP A 820 -23.28 10.06 34.02
N LEU A 821 -23.33 8.87 33.42
CA LEU A 821 -22.70 8.64 32.11
C LEU A 821 -23.36 9.44 30.99
N PHE A 822 -24.69 9.60 31.03
CA PHE A 822 -25.40 10.42 30.04
C PHE A 822 -25.01 11.89 30.19
N GLN A 823 -24.95 12.40 31.42
CA GLN A 823 -24.53 13.77 31.70
C GLN A 823 -23.07 14.01 31.27
N ALA A 824 -22.16 13.08 31.59
CA ALA A 824 -20.78 13.16 31.15
C ALA A 824 -20.67 13.16 29.61
N ALA A 825 -21.47 12.35 28.91
CA ALA A 825 -21.49 12.37 27.45
C ALA A 825 -22.02 13.69 26.87
N LEU A 826 -23.01 14.32 27.52
CA LEU A 826 -23.48 15.64 27.10
C LEU A 826 -22.40 16.71 27.27
N GLU A 827 -21.66 16.71 28.38
CA GLU A 827 -20.56 17.65 28.64
C GLU A 827 -19.38 17.45 27.67
N LEU A 828 -18.97 16.20 27.45
CA LEU A 828 -17.90 15.89 26.49
C LEU A 828 -18.25 16.27 25.05
N SER A 829 -19.54 16.25 24.68
CA SER A 829 -19.97 16.64 23.33
C SER A 829 -19.90 18.14 23.04
N THR A 830 -19.67 18.96 24.07
CA THR A 830 -19.37 20.41 23.97
C THR A 830 -17.90 20.72 24.31
N SER A 831 -17.02 19.72 24.42
CA SER A 831 -15.60 19.95 24.67
C SER A 831 -14.93 20.67 23.50
N THR A 832 -13.99 21.57 23.80
CA THR A 832 -13.09 22.17 22.81
C THR A 832 -12.10 21.15 22.24
N LYS A 833 -11.88 20.04 22.95
CA LYS A 833 -11.00 18.94 22.56
C LYS A 833 -11.77 17.92 21.74
N PRO A 834 -11.43 17.72 20.45
CA PRO A 834 -12.34 16.97 19.59
C PRO A 834 -12.42 15.47 19.83
N TYR A 835 -11.45 14.87 20.51
CA TYR A 835 -11.50 13.45 20.86
C TYR A 835 -12.53 13.18 21.96
N ASP A 836 -12.83 14.17 22.82
CA ASP A 836 -13.89 14.08 23.82
C ASP A 836 -15.26 13.98 23.15
N CYS A 837 -15.51 14.77 22.11
CA CYS A 837 -16.74 14.67 21.33
C CYS A 837 -16.90 13.28 20.67
N VAL A 838 -15.77 12.66 20.28
CA VAL A 838 -15.78 11.28 19.78
C VAL A 838 -16.12 10.33 20.92
N THR A 839 -15.50 10.46 22.10
CA THR A 839 -15.82 9.67 23.31
C THR A 839 -17.30 9.79 23.68
N ALA A 840 -17.86 11.00 23.68
CA ALA A 840 -19.28 11.28 23.89
C ALA A 840 -20.16 10.45 22.94
N SER A 841 -19.80 10.40 21.66
CA SER A 841 -20.55 9.61 20.68
C SER A 841 -20.54 8.11 21.01
N TYR A 842 -19.42 7.56 21.50
CA TYR A 842 -19.36 6.14 21.91
C TYR A 842 -20.18 5.87 23.18
N LEU A 843 -20.12 6.77 24.17
CA LEU A 843 -20.94 6.67 25.38
C LEU A 843 -22.44 6.73 25.05
N LEU A 844 -22.87 7.69 24.23
CA LEU A 844 -24.26 7.79 23.78
C LEU A 844 -24.71 6.54 23.01
N ASN A 845 -23.89 6.02 22.10
CA ASN A 845 -24.21 4.81 21.36
C ASN A 845 -24.28 3.56 22.25
N LEU A 846 -23.52 3.51 23.35
CA LEU A 846 -23.64 2.46 24.35
C LEU A 846 -24.95 2.60 25.13
N LEU A 847 -25.27 3.82 25.59
CA LEU A 847 -26.48 4.13 26.35
C LEU A 847 -27.74 3.86 25.53
N ILE A 848 -27.74 4.16 24.23
CA ILE A 848 -28.86 3.92 23.30
C ILE A 848 -29.31 2.44 23.29
N ARG A 849 -28.42 1.50 23.64
CA ARG A 849 -28.74 0.06 23.71
C ARG A 849 -29.44 -0.36 25.02
N GLN A 850 -29.50 0.52 26.03
CA GLN A 850 -30.05 0.20 27.35
C GLN A 850 -31.56 0.49 27.42
N ASP A 851 -32.36 -0.49 27.83
CA ASP A 851 -33.81 -0.37 27.96
C ASP A 851 -34.22 0.70 28.99
N ALA A 852 -33.39 0.95 29.99
CA ALA A 852 -33.64 1.93 31.06
C ALA A 852 -33.41 3.39 30.63
N LEU A 853 -32.77 3.65 29.47
CA LEU A 853 -32.40 5.00 29.05
C LEU A 853 -33.59 5.98 29.00
N PRO A 854 -34.77 5.64 28.44
CA PRO A 854 -35.91 6.56 28.43
C PRO A 854 -36.35 6.97 29.83
N ALA A 855 -36.24 6.10 30.84
CA ALA A 855 -36.62 6.42 32.22
C ALA A 855 -35.67 7.47 32.83
N VAL A 856 -34.37 7.36 32.53
CA VAL A 856 -33.35 8.34 32.93
C VAL A 856 -33.63 9.72 32.30
N LEU A 857 -34.05 9.74 31.03
CA LEU A 857 -34.37 10.98 30.30
C LEU A 857 -35.76 11.55 30.64
N SER A 858 -36.69 10.73 31.16
CA SER A 858 -38.04 11.18 31.54
C SER A 858 -38.03 12.17 32.71
N ALA A 859 -36.94 12.20 33.50
CA ALA A 859 -36.72 13.26 34.47
C ALA A 859 -36.60 14.65 33.80
N SER A 860 -36.33 14.72 32.49
CA SER A 860 -36.21 15.94 31.70
C SER A 860 -37.27 16.11 30.59
N SER A 861 -38.11 15.11 30.27
CA SER A 861 -39.17 15.23 29.24
C SER A 861 -40.43 14.37 29.50
N PRO A 862 -41.68 14.88 29.40
CA PRO A 862 -42.89 14.17 29.86
C PRO A 862 -43.54 13.17 28.88
N GLN A 863 -42.93 12.79 27.75
CA GLN A 863 -43.63 12.00 26.73
C GLN A 863 -43.58 10.48 27.02
N GLN A 864 -44.72 9.92 27.46
CA GLN A 864 -44.96 8.48 27.60
C GLN A 864 -44.95 7.77 26.24
N LEU A 865 -43.78 7.30 25.79
CA LEU A 865 -43.71 6.24 24.77
C LEU A 865 -43.89 4.89 25.48
N THR A 866 -44.85 4.08 25.03
CA THR A 866 -45.35 2.86 25.68
C THR A 866 -44.26 1.79 25.94
N ARG A 867 -44.32 1.12 27.12
CA ARG A 867 -43.50 -0.06 27.46
C ARG A 867 -43.95 -1.26 26.61
N GLY A 868 -43.41 -1.43 25.43
CA GLY A 868 -43.50 -2.71 24.69
C GLY A 868 -42.29 -3.57 25.04
N ALA A 869 -42.49 -4.85 25.32
CA ALA A 869 -41.44 -5.87 25.51
C ALA A 869 -40.69 -6.19 24.18
N GLY A 870 -40.29 -5.15 23.46
CA GLY A 870 -40.03 -5.18 22.02
C GLY A 870 -38.64 -5.69 21.66
N GLU A 871 -38.58 -6.34 20.50
CA GLU A 871 -37.38 -6.69 19.76
C GLU A 871 -36.27 -5.62 19.87
N THR A 872 -35.01 -6.03 20.02
CA THR A 872 -33.83 -5.16 20.19
C THR A 872 -33.76 -3.99 19.19
N SER A 873 -34.29 -4.18 17.97
CA SER A 873 -34.34 -3.13 16.95
C SER A 873 -35.31 -1.99 17.29
N ALA A 874 -36.45 -2.29 17.91
CA ALA A 874 -37.47 -1.30 18.26
C ALA A 874 -37.01 -0.42 19.43
N VAL A 875 -36.36 -1.02 20.43
CA VAL A 875 -35.70 -0.30 21.52
C VAL A 875 -34.64 0.65 20.96
N LEU A 876 -33.80 0.13 20.06
CA LEU A 876 -32.74 0.93 19.46
C LEU A 876 -33.27 2.14 18.71
N GLU A 877 -34.26 1.95 17.84
CA GLU A 877 -34.87 3.03 17.07
C GLU A 877 -35.45 4.11 18.00
N ARG A 878 -36.22 3.69 19.01
CA ARG A 878 -36.80 4.59 20.01
C ARG A 878 -35.73 5.37 20.77
N ASN A 879 -34.73 4.69 21.31
CA ASN A 879 -33.68 5.32 22.10
C ASN A 879 -32.83 6.27 21.25
N THR A 880 -32.51 5.88 20.02
CA THR A 880 -31.79 6.73 19.06
C THR A 880 -32.58 8.01 18.78
N LEU A 881 -33.89 7.88 18.56
CA LEU A 881 -34.78 9.02 18.32
C LEU A 881 -34.80 9.99 19.51
N VAL A 882 -34.92 9.48 20.74
CA VAL A 882 -34.92 10.31 21.96
C VAL A 882 -33.58 11.02 22.15
N VAL A 883 -32.46 10.32 21.99
CA VAL A 883 -31.12 10.93 22.11
C VAL A 883 -30.89 12.00 21.06
N ILE A 884 -31.28 11.76 19.80
CA ILE A 884 -31.15 12.78 18.75
C ILE A 884 -32.05 13.99 19.03
N LYS A 885 -33.29 13.81 19.52
CA LYS A 885 -34.15 14.94 19.92
C LYS A 885 -33.48 15.80 20.99
N CYS A 886 -32.94 15.19 22.05
CA CYS A 886 -32.22 15.88 23.11
C CYS A 886 -30.97 16.63 22.59
N LEU A 887 -30.14 15.97 21.77
CA LEU A 887 -28.96 16.63 21.16
C LEU A 887 -29.35 17.79 20.25
N MET A 888 -30.49 17.70 19.53
CA MET A 888 -30.98 18.76 18.68
C MET A 888 -31.53 19.95 19.47
N GLU A 889 -32.19 19.72 20.60
CA GLU A 889 -32.64 20.78 21.51
C GLU A 889 -31.44 21.55 22.06
N ASN A 890 -30.43 20.85 22.58
CA ASN A 890 -29.19 21.47 23.03
C ASN A 890 -28.47 22.22 21.90
N LEU A 891 -28.35 21.61 20.72
CA LEU A 891 -27.71 22.25 19.56
C LEU A 891 -28.45 23.50 19.10
N GLU A 892 -29.77 23.55 19.21
CA GLU A 892 -30.56 24.74 18.85
C GLU A 892 -30.30 25.91 19.81
N ASP A 893 -30.18 25.64 21.11
CA ASP A 893 -29.81 26.64 22.11
C ASP A 893 -28.35 27.12 21.91
N GLU A 894 -27.42 26.20 21.64
CA GLU A 894 -26.02 26.48 21.36
C GLU A 894 -25.85 27.31 20.08
N ILE A 895 -26.59 27.02 19.01
CA ILE A 895 -26.64 27.83 17.78
C ILE A 895 -27.16 29.23 18.08
N SER A 896 -28.23 29.35 18.88
CA SER A 896 -28.82 30.66 19.23
C SER A 896 -27.85 31.50 20.08
N GLN A 897 -27.05 30.87 20.93
CA GLN A 897 -25.96 31.53 21.65
C GLN A 897 -24.79 31.91 20.73
N ALA A 898 -24.43 31.06 19.77
CA ALA A 898 -23.40 31.37 18.77
C ALA A 898 -23.82 32.47 17.79
N GLU A 899 -25.12 32.63 17.54
CA GLU A 899 -25.70 33.78 16.81
C GLU A 899 -25.49 35.10 17.58
N ASN A 900 -25.39 35.06 18.92
CA ASN A 900 -25.09 36.21 19.78
C ASN A 900 -23.58 36.45 19.95
N SER A 901 -22.82 35.41 20.33
CA SER A 901 -21.35 35.46 20.43
C SER A 901 -20.72 34.14 19.98
N LEU A 902 -20.09 34.18 18.81
CA LEU A 902 -19.34 33.03 18.29
C LEU A 902 -18.03 32.81 19.06
N LEU A 903 -17.50 33.86 19.70
CA LEU A 903 -16.31 33.77 20.56
C LEU A 903 -16.60 32.92 21.80
N GLN A 904 -17.69 33.23 22.50
CA GLN A 904 -18.14 32.45 23.66
C GLN A 904 -18.49 31.01 23.25
N ALA A 905 -19.16 30.85 22.10
CA ALA A 905 -19.47 29.51 21.58
C ALA A 905 -18.22 28.68 21.29
N ALA A 906 -17.16 29.29 20.75
CA ALA A 906 -15.92 28.59 20.47
C ALA A 906 -15.17 28.12 21.72
N SER A 907 -15.31 28.81 22.85
CA SER A 907 -14.64 28.45 24.11
C SER A 907 -15.47 27.53 25.00
N SER A 908 -16.78 27.75 25.07
CA SER A 908 -17.63 27.17 26.12
C SER A 908 -18.61 26.11 25.61
N PHE A 909 -19.06 26.21 24.35
CA PHE A 909 -20.04 25.27 23.77
C PHE A 909 -19.86 25.06 22.24
N PRO A 910 -18.70 24.53 21.79
CA PRO A 910 -18.52 24.17 20.39
C PRO A 910 -19.60 23.22 19.84
N MET A 911 -20.33 23.68 18.83
CA MET A 911 -21.50 22.98 18.25
C MET A 911 -21.14 21.71 17.47
N TYR A 912 -19.90 21.57 16.99
CA TYR A 912 -19.50 20.46 16.11
C TYR A 912 -19.62 19.09 16.77
N GLY A 913 -19.43 18.99 18.09
CA GLY A 913 -19.49 17.72 18.81
C GLY A 913 -20.90 17.15 18.89
N ARG A 914 -21.93 18.00 19.03
CA ARG A 914 -23.34 17.59 18.93
C ARG A 914 -23.67 17.03 17.55
N VAL A 915 -23.29 17.74 16.49
CA VAL A 915 -23.50 17.31 15.10
C VAL A 915 -22.79 15.98 14.83
N HIS A 916 -21.57 15.82 15.36
CA HIS A 916 -20.83 14.56 15.29
C HIS A 916 -21.60 13.41 15.95
N CYS A 917 -22.09 13.60 17.19
CA CYS A 917 -22.88 12.61 17.91
C CYS A 917 -24.16 12.21 17.15
N ILE A 918 -24.88 13.19 16.60
CA ILE A 918 -26.07 12.95 15.76
C ILE A 918 -25.70 12.12 14.52
N THR A 919 -24.64 12.50 13.82
CA THR A 919 -24.17 11.79 12.62
C THR A 919 -23.81 10.33 12.94
N ARG A 920 -23.11 10.09 14.06
CA ARG A 920 -22.74 8.74 14.50
C ARG A 920 -23.94 7.90 14.92
N ALA A 921 -24.93 8.51 15.58
CA ALA A 921 -26.18 7.85 15.95
C ALA A 921 -26.94 7.35 14.70
N PHE A 922 -27.05 8.19 13.64
CA PHE A 922 -27.64 7.76 12.37
C PHE A 922 -26.87 6.61 11.71
N GLN A 923 -25.53 6.63 11.75
CA GLN A 923 -24.71 5.57 11.13
C GLN A 923 -24.85 4.20 11.80
N ARG A 924 -25.22 4.15 13.09
CA ARG A 924 -25.39 2.91 13.86
C ARG A 924 -26.84 2.41 13.90
N LEU A 925 -27.79 3.17 13.34
CA LEU A 925 -29.20 2.82 13.24
C LEU A 925 -29.46 1.88 12.04
N PRO A 926 -30.15 0.73 12.20
CA PRO A 926 -30.52 -0.15 11.09
C PRO A 926 -31.71 0.44 10.32
N LEU A 927 -31.41 1.21 9.28
CA LEU A 927 -32.40 2.02 8.56
C LEU A 927 -33.37 1.24 7.66
N ASN A 928 -33.13 -0.05 7.43
CA ASN A 928 -33.97 -0.85 6.55
C ASN A 928 -35.34 -1.17 7.17
N ASP A 929 -35.48 -1.06 8.51
CA ASP A 929 -36.66 -1.50 9.26
C ASP A 929 -37.22 -0.41 10.21
N LEU A 930 -37.10 0.88 9.84
CA LEU A 930 -37.63 1.98 10.65
C LEU A 930 -39.16 1.95 10.75
N ARG A 931 -39.69 1.79 11.96
CA ARG A 931 -41.13 1.73 12.23
C ARG A 931 -41.72 3.10 12.61
N LEU A 932 -40.91 4.04 13.07
CA LEU A 932 -41.33 5.36 13.58
C LEU A 932 -41.27 6.47 12.50
N ALA A 933 -41.63 6.15 11.25
CA ALA A 933 -41.51 7.09 10.12
C ALA A 933 -42.26 8.43 10.33
N SER A 934 -43.37 8.43 11.08
CA SER A 934 -44.11 9.64 11.43
C SER A 934 -43.32 10.59 12.33
N GLU A 935 -42.41 10.08 13.16
CA GLU A 935 -41.58 10.88 14.05
C GLU A 935 -40.25 11.30 13.39
N TRP A 936 -39.66 10.43 12.57
CA TRP A 936 -38.42 10.74 11.85
C TRP A 936 -38.58 11.87 10.84
N ARG A 937 -39.69 11.94 10.10
CA ARG A 937 -39.90 12.96 9.06
C ARG A 937 -39.80 14.42 9.56
N PRO A 938 -40.59 14.84 10.57
CA PRO A 938 -40.48 16.22 11.09
C PRO A 938 -39.12 16.46 11.74
N LEU A 939 -38.53 15.46 12.40
CA LEU A 939 -37.21 15.56 13.01
C LEU A 939 -36.13 15.82 11.94
N LEU A 940 -36.13 15.06 10.84
CA LEU A 940 -35.20 15.26 9.73
C LEU A 940 -35.36 16.64 9.09
N GLY A 941 -36.60 17.11 8.92
CA GLY A 941 -36.87 18.47 8.43
C GLY A 941 -36.24 19.55 9.35
N ARG A 942 -36.43 19.43 10.66
CA ARG A 942 -35.81 20.33 11.65
C ARG A 942 -34.29 20.23 11.66
N LEU A 943 -33.73 19.02 11.53
CA LEU A 943 -32.28 18.79 11.50
C LEU A 943 -31.61 19.44 10.29
N LEU A 944 -32.23 19.37 9.10
CA LEU A 944 -31.74 20.06 7.90
C LEU A 944 -31.73 21.58 8.13
N LEU A 945 -32.80 22.13 8.71
CA LEU A 945 -32.88 23.57 9.01
C LEU A 945 -31.79 23.99 10.02
N LEU A 946 -31.58 23.23 11.09
CA LEU A 946 -30.50 23.48 12.05
C LEU A 946 -29.12 23.41 11.40
N SER A 947 -28.90 22.46 10.49
CA SER A 947 -27.65 22.32 9.73
C SER A 947 -27.35 23.54 8.87
N TYR A 948 -28.38 24.11 8.22
CA TYR A 948 -28.25 25.34 7.44
C TYR A 948 -28.05 26.58 8.32
N ARG A 949 -28.77 26.68 9.45
CA ARG A 949 -28.56 27.77 10.43
C ARG A 949 -27.14 27.77 10.98
N LEU A 950 -26.66 26.62 11.47
CA LEU A 950 -25.28 26.44 11.93
C LEU A 950 -24.26 26.83 10.87
N SER A 951 -24.45 26.37 9.63
CA SER A 951 -23.56 26.72 8.51
C SER A 951 -23.55 28.22 8.24
N THR A 952 -24.68 28.92 8.42
CA THR A 952 -24.80 30.36 8.23
C THR A 952 -24.01 31.13 9.30
N VAL A 953 -24.03 30.67 10.55
CA VAL A 953 -23.27 31.27 11.66
C VAL A 953 -21.76 31.17 11.43
N VAL A 954 -21.27 30.01 10.96
CA VAL A 954 -19.82 29.75 10.84
C VAL A 954 -19.22 30.11 9.47
N ALA A 955 -20.05 30.24 8.43
CA ALA A 955 -19.61 30.52 7.06
C ALA A 955 -18.76 31.80 6.91
N PRO A 956 -19.08 32.95 7.56
CA PRO A 956 -18.30 34.18 7.42
C PRO A 956 -16.81 34.00 7.77
N VAL A 957 -16.51 33.17 8.78
CA VAL A 957 -15.13 32.88 9.20
C VAL A 957 -14.40 32.07 8.13
N ILE A 958 -15.03 31.03 7.60
CA ILE A 958 -14.43 30.06 6.66
C ILE A 958 -14.31 30.60 5.23
N GLN A 959 -15.26 31.46 4.84
CA GLN A 959 -15.31 32.10 3.52
C GLN A 959 -14.44 33.37 3.44
N SER A 960 -13.92 33.85 4.58
CA SER A 960 -12.96 34.95 4.65
C SER A 960 -11.72 34.68 3.80
N SER A 961 -11.16 35.76 3.23
CA SER A 961 -9.84 35.75 2.61
C SER A 961 -8.74 35.28 3.57
N SER A 962 -8.85 35.63 4.85
CA SER A 962 -7.83 35.42 5.88
C SER A 962 -8.46 34.82 7.15
N PRO A 963 -8.92 33.55 7.11
CA PRO A 963 -9.66 32.93 8.21
C PRO A 963 -8.83 32.79 9.49
N GLU A 964 -7.50 32.66 9.37
CA GLU A 964 -6.56 32.39 10.47
C GLU A 964 -6.31 33.60 11.38
N GLY A 965 -6.61 34.82 10.91
CA GLY A 965 -6.42 36.07 11.66
C GLY A 965 -7.72 36.79 12.00
N LEU A 966 -8.87 36.14 11.81
CA LEU A 966 -10.19 36.75 11.96
C LEU A 966 -10.77 36.50 13.37
N ILE A 967 -11.14 37.58 14.07
CA ILE A 967 -11.93 37.54 15.30
C ILE A 967 -13.30 38.16 14.94
N PRO A 968 -14.42 37.42 15.02
CA PRO A 968 -15.75 37.96 14.74
C PRO A 968 -16.07 39.20 15.59
N VAL A 969 -16.81 40.16 15.03
CA VAL A 969 -17.36 41.31 15.76
C VAL A 969 -18.54 40.80 16.60
N ASP A 970 -18.37 40.70 17.91
CA ASP A 970 -19.49 40.46 18.83
C ASP A 970 -20.36 41.72 18.98
N THR A 971 -21.62 41.54 19.34
CA THR A 971 -22.57 42.63 19.65
C THR A 971 -22.24 43.41 20.92
N ASP A 972 -21.19 43.03 21.65
CA ASP A 972 -20.66 43.83 22.76
C ASP A 972 -19.94 45.09 22.24
N SER A 973 -20.45 46.26 22.65
CA SER A 973 -20.05 47.58 22.11
C SER A 973 -18.57 47.90 22.27
N ALA A 974 -17.91 47.36 23.31
CA ALA A 974 -16.51 47.65 23.61
C ALA A 974 -15.57 46.91 22.64
N SER A 975 -15.84 45.62 22.38
CA SER A 975 -15.09 44.78 21.46
C SER A 975 -15.28 45.23 19.99
N ALA A 976 -16.51 45.60 19.64
CA ALA A 976 -16.85 46.13 18.32
C ALA A 976 -16.09 47.42 17.99
N SER A 977 -15.99 48.36 18.94
CA SER A 977 -15.31 49.65 18.75
C SER A 977 -13.81 49.49 18.41
N ARG A 978 -13.12 48.56 19.09
CA ARG A 978 -11.68 48.32 18.90
C ARG A 978 -11.39 47.61 17.57
N LEU A 979 -12.29 46.72 17.13
CA LEU A 979 -12.16 46.03 15.85
C LEU A 979 -12.53 46.92 14.65
N GLN A 980 -13.45 47.88 14.83
CA GLN A 980 -13.79 48.88 13.82
C GLN A 980 -12.61 49.83 13.52
N LEU A 981 -11.79 50.13 14.54
CA LEU A 981 -10.49 50.79 14.36
C LEU A 981 -9.53 49.96 13.49
N ILE A 982 -9.39 48.66 13.77
CA ILE A 982 -8.51 47.74 13.01
C ILE A 982 -9.02 47.56 11.57
N LEU A 983 -10.33 47.42 11.36
CA LEU A 983 -10.93 47.31 10.03
C LEU A 983 -10.74 48.57 9.18
N ASN A 984 -10.88 49.76 9.80
CA ASN A 984 -10.59 51.03 9.16
C ASN A 984 -9.11 51.17 8.77
N GLU A 985 -8.20 50.58 9.56
CA GLU A 985 -6.77 50.61 9.30
C GLU A 985 -6.35 49.64 8.17
N ILE A 986 -6.94 48.45 8.12
CA ILE A 986 -6.54 47.40 7.15
C ILE A 986 -7.19 47.59 5.76
N GLN A 987 -8.31 48.33 5.66
CA GLN A 987 -9.09 48.53 4.42
C GLN A 987 -9.19 47.25 3.55
N PRO A 988 -9.81 46.17 4.08
CA PRO A 988 -9.89 44.92 3.35
C PRO A 988 -10.62 45.14 2.01
N ARG A 989 -9.99 44.76 0.89
CA ARG A 989 -10.60 44.71 -0.45
C ARG A 989 -11.76 43.68 -0.58
N ASP A 990 -12.20 43.11 0.53
CA ASP A 990 -13.24 42.08 0.55
C ASP A 990 -14.62 42.73 0.46
N THR A 991 -15.46 42.26 -0.46
CA THR A 991 -16.77 42.85 -0.77
C THR A 991 -17.91 42.19 0.02
N ASN A 992 -17.64 41.68 1.22
CA ASN A 992 -18.64 40.92 1.99
C ASN A 992 -19.48 41.90 2.84
N ASP A 993 -20.78 41.99 2.56
CA ASP A 993 -21.70 42.96 3.21
C ASP A 993 -21.85 42.79 4.73
N TYR A 994 -21.44 41.63 5.27
CA TYR A 994 -21.44 41.35 6.71
C TYR A 994 -20.61 42.36 7.52
N PHE A 995 -19.65 43.04 6.89
CA PHE A 995 -18.75 43.98 7.56
C PHE A 995 -19.09 45.46 7.36
N ASN A 996 -20.00 45.78 6.43
CA ASN A 996 -20.38 47.18 6.17
C ASN A 996 -21.52 47.66 7.08
N HIS A 997 -22.26 46.74 7.71
CA HIS A 997 -23.39 47.07 8.57
C HIS A 997 -23.35 46.29 9.88
N THR A 998 -23.22 47.01 10.98
CA THR A 998 -23.60 46.55 12.31
C THR A 998 -25.08 46.14 12.24
N LYS A 999 -25.39 44.84 12.35
CA LYS A 999 -26.76 44.40 12.62
C LYS A 999 -27.11 44.83 14.05
N ILE A 1000 -27.49 46.09 14.20
CA ILE A 1000 -28.34 46.50 15.32
C ILE A 1000 -29.67 45.80 15.01
N LEU A 1001 -30.01 44.77 15.79
CA LEU A 1001 -31.33 44.15 15.76
C LEU A 1001 -32.35 45.29 15.83
N LYS A 1002 -33.09 45.51 14.74
CA LYS A 1002 -34.21 46.45 14.70
C LYS A 1002 -35.14 46.05 15.84
N GLU A 1003 -35.19 46.89 16.86
CA GLU A 1003 -36.23 46.85 17.87
C GLU A 1003 -37.57 46.76 17.14
N CYS A 1004 -38.34 45.72 17.43
CA CYS A 1004 -39.72 45.65 16.98
C CYS A 1004 -40.48 46.77 17.68
N ASP A 1005 -40.56 47.91 17.00
CA ASP A 1005 -41.46 49.03 17.27
C ASP A 1005 -42.91 48.51 17.32
N SER A 1006 -43.42 48.20 18.51
CA SER A 1006 -44.83 48.41 18.91
C SER A 1006 -45.12 47.70 20.23
N PHE A 1007 -44.73 48.27 21.37
CA PHE A 1007 -45.50 48.11 22.60
C PHE A 1007 -45.31 49.37 23.42
N ASP A 1008 -46.34 50.21 23.44
CA ASP A 1008 -46.44 51.47 24.16
C ASP A 1008 -46.08 51.26 25.63
N LEU A 1009 -44.88 51.71 26.01
CA LEU A 1009 -44.34 51.64 27.36
C LEU A 1009 -44.58 52.96 28.11
N GLU A 1010 -45.75 53.57 27.95
CA GLU A 1010 -46.14 54.75 28.75
C GLU A 1010 -46.91 54.39 30.03
N ASP A 1011 -47.26 53.11 30.26
CA ASP A 1011 -48.19 52.72 31.33
C ASP A 1011 -47.58 52.10 32.60
N LEU A 1012 -46.27 52.24 32.84
CA LEU A 1012 -45.63 51.70 34.06
C LEU A 1012 -44.75 52.66 34.86
N SER A 1013 -44.81 53.97 34.58
CA SER A 1013 -44.06 54.97 35.36
C SER A 1013 -44.75 55.43 36.67
N THR A 1014 -45.72 54.70 37.21
CA THR A 1014 -46.51 55.17 38.37
C THR A 1014 -46.55 54.26 39.60
N SER A 1015 -45.79 53.16 39.67
CA SER A 1015 -45.67 52.44 40.95
C SER A 1015 -44.37 51.67 41.10
N VAL A 1016 -43.56 52.13 42.05
CA VAL A 1016 -42.77 51.39 43.05
C VAL A 1016 -41.53 52.22 43.35
N SER A 1017 -41.75 53.18 44.23
CA SER A 1017 -40.74 53.84 45.05
C SER A 1017 -40.29 52.88 46.17
N ASN A 1018 -38.98 52.95 46.48
CA ASN A 1018 -38.33 52.52 47.72
C ASN A 1018 -38.34 51.03 48.08
N ILE A 1019 -37.32 50.31 47.61
CA ILE A 1019 -36.67 49.29 48.44
C ILE A 1019 -35.21 49.72 48.62
N ASP A 1020 -34.93 50.17 49.83
CA ASP A 1020 -33.63 50.52 50.36
C ASP A 1020 -32.66 49.33 50.34
N SER A 1021 -31.43 49.63 49.93
CA SER A 1021 -30.16 49.05 50.41
C SER A 1021 -30.10 47.53 50.64
N SER A 1022 -29.67 46.78 49.63
CA SER A 1022 -29.01 45.49 49.85
C SER A 1022 -27.63 45.48 49.18
N ALA A 1023 -26.64 45.34 50.06
CA ALA A 1023 -25.25 44.93 49.90
C ALA A 1023 -24.66 44.85 48.48
N GLU A 1024 -23.65 45.71 48.26
CA GLU A 1024 -22.60 45.61 47.25
C GLU A 1024 -21.96 44.21 47.25
N VAL A 1025 -22.49 43.29 46.46
CA VAL A 1025 -21.74 42.10 46.05
C VAL A 1025 -20.74 42.59 45.03
N LYS A 1026 -19.51 42.80 45.51
CA LYS A 1026 -18.29 42.98 44.72
C LYS A 1026 -18.39 42.16 43.42
N GLY A 1027 -18.40 42.87 42.30
CA GLY A 1027 -18.44 42.29 40.97
C GLY A 1027 -17.41 41.18 40.86
N LYS A 1028 -17.89 39.97 40.59
CA LYS A 1028 -17.04 38.95 39.97
C LYS A 1028 -16.64 39.56 38.64
N GLU A 1029 -15.39 40.02 38.55
CA GLU A 1029 -14.75 40.32 37.28
C GLU A 1029 -14.96 39.08 36.39
N GLU A 1030 -15.84 39.21 35.40
CA GLU A 1030 -16.00 38.22 34.35
C GLU A 1030 -14.64 38.10 33.68
N LYS A 1031 -13.90 37.03 34.00
CA LYS A 1031 -12.64 36.71 33.34
C LYS A 1031 -12.92 36.66 31.85
N ALA A 1032 -12.43 37.66 31.12
CA ALA A 1032 -12.39 37.62 29.67
C ALA A 1032 -11.69 36.32 29.28
N CYS A 1033 -12.45 35.38 28.74
CA CYS A 1033 -11.89 34.13 28.24
C CYS A 1033 -10.96 34.52 27.08
N ASP A 1034 -9.66 34.21 27.18
CA ASP A 1034 -8.67 34.48 26.13
C ASP A 1034 -8.93 33.55 24.93
N VAL A 1035 -9.99 33.83 24.18
CA VAL A 1035 -10.37 33.08 22.98
C VAL A 1035 -9.45 33.50 21.84
N THR A 1036 -8.66 32.55 21.35
CA THR A 1036 -7.78 32.80 20.19
C THR A 1036 -8.55 32.73 18.88
N ALA A 1037 -8.11 33.46 17.85
CA ALA A 1037 -8.66 33.34 16.49
C ALA A 1037 -8.57 31.89 15.95
N GLN A 1038 -7.56 31.14 16.38
CA GLN A 1038 -7.39 29.72 16.03
C GLN A 1038 -8.49 28.83 16.62
N MET A 1039 -8.91 29.07 17.87
CA MET A 1039 -10.03 28.36 18.49
C MET A 1039 -11.33 28.58 17.73
N VAL A 1040 -11.63 29.84 17.39
CA VAL A 1040 -12.82 30.20 16.60
C VAL A 1040 -12.78 29.53 15.24
N LEU A 1041 -11.65 29.61 14.53
CA LEU A 1041 -11.49 28.98 13.23
C LEU A 1041 -11.68 27.46 13.32
N ALA A 1042 -11.08 26.80 14.32
CA ALA A 1042 -11.23 25.37 14.53
C ALA A 1042 -12.69 24.98 14.80
N CYS A 1043 -13.38 25.71 15.68
CA CYS A 1043 -14.80 25.51 15.96
C CYS A 1043 -15.65 25.65 14.69
N CYS A 1044 -15.46 26.74 13.94
CA CYS A 1044 -16.21 27.01 12.72
C CYS A 1044 -15.99 25.94 11.66
N TRP A 1045 -14.72 25.67 11.33
CA TRP A 1045 -14.35 24.71 10.29
C TRP A 1045 -14.81 23.29 10.63
N ARG A 1046 -14.67 22.85 11.88
CA ARG A 1046 -15.18 21.54 12.32
C ARG A 1046 -16.70 21.48 12.28
N SER A 1047 -17.39 22.55 12.65
CA SER A 1047 -18.87 22.60 12.56
C SER A 1047 -19.34 22.43 11.12
N MET A 1048 -18.73 23.16 10.18
CA MET A 1048 -19.04 23.02 8.76
C MET A 1048 -18.70 21.63 8.21
N LYS A 1049 -17.58 21.04 8.64
CA LYS A 1049 -17.22 19.65 8.32
C LYS A 1049 -18.31 18.67 8.75
N GLU A 1050 -18.69 18.71 10.02
CA GLU A 1050 -19.64 17.72 10.56
C GLU A 1050 -21.03 17.93 9.93
N VAL A 1051 -21.43 19.17 9.61
CA VAL A 1051 -22.65 19.41 8.81
C VAL A 1051 -22.56 18.80 7.41
N ALA A 1052 -21.48 19.05 6.68
CA ALA A 1052 -21.28 18.47 5.34
C ALA A 1052 -21.31 16.93 5.36
N LEU A 1053 -20.70 16.32 6.38
CA LEU A 1053 -20.72 14.87 6.58
C LEU A 1053 -22.12 14.37 6.95
N LEU A 1054 -22.85 15.09 7.80
CA LEU A 1054 -24.24 14.77 8.15
C LEU A 1054 -25.12 14.78 6.90
N LEU A 1055 -25.14 15.88 6.14
CA LEU A 1055 -25.97 16.02 4.94
C LEU A 1055 -25.65 14.94 3.89
N GLY A 1056 -24.36 14.70 3.62
CA GLY A 1056 -23.94 13.64 2.71
C GLY A 1056 -24.30 12.23 3.22
N THR A 1057 -24.22 11.99 4.53
CA THR A 1057 -24.61 10.72 5.17
C THR A 1057 -26.12 10.51 5.10
N LEU A 1058 -26.94 11.53 5.35
CA LEU A 1058 -28.39 11.45 5.24
C LEU A 1058 -28.83 11.07 3.82
N CYS A 1059 -28.26 11.71 2.79
CA CYS A 1059 -28.55 11.33 1.40
C CYS A 1059 -28.16 9.89 1.08
N GLN A 1060 -27.05 9.39 1.63
CA GLN A 1060 -26.55 8.02 1.41
C GLN A 1060 -27.37 6.94 2.11
N LEU A 1061 -27.85 7.26 3.30
CA LEU A 1061 -28.48 6.31 4.19
C LEU A 1061 -30.01 6.23 4.00
N LEU A 1062 -30.67 7.34 3.64
CA LEU A 1062 -32.12 7.42 3.56
C LEU A 1062 -32.65 7.29 2.12
N PRO A 1063 -33.68 6.48 1.86
CA PRO A 1063 -34.23 6.31 0.53
C PRO A 1063 -34.86 7.61 -0.01
N VAL A 1064 -34.44 7.99 -1.22
CA VAL A 1064 -35.04 9.06 -2.01
C VAL A 1064 -36.05 8.44 -2.96
N GLN A 1065 -37.34 8.48 -2.62
CA GLN A 1065 -38.40 8.00 -3.50
C GLN A 1065 -39.38 9.13 -3.88
N PRO A 1066 -40.01 9.04 -5.07
CA PRO A 1066 -40.61 10.19 -5.74
C PRO A 1066 -41.97 10.63 -5.17
N GLY A 1067 -42.62 9.80 -4.35
CA GLY A 1067 -43.98 10.04 -3.89
C GLY A 1067 -44.04 10.51 -2.43
N PRO A 1068 -44.64 11.66 -2.10
CA PRO A 1068 -44.96 12.01 -0.72
C PRO A 1068 -45.89 10.98 -0.04
N GLU A 1069 -46.57 10.13 -0.81
CA GLU A 1069 -47.55 9.14 -0.32
C GLU A 1069 -46.96 7.76 0.03
N SER A 1070 -45.73 7.43 -0.40
CA SER A 1070 -45.12 6.17 0.03
C SER A 1070 -44.63 6.29 1.47
N SER A 1071 -45.05 5.36 2.33
CA SER A 1071 -44.71 5.30 3.76
C SER A 1071 -43.20 5.30 4.06
N ASN A 1072 -42.36 4.98 3.07
CA ASN A 1072 -40.92 4.76 3.22
C ASN A 1072 -40.05 5.93 2.73
N VAL A 1073 -40.62 7.09 2.37
CA VAL A 1073 -39.85 8.28 1.95
C VAL A 1073 -39.48 9.13 3.16
N PHE A 1074 -38.17 9.30 3.39
CA PHE A 1074 -37.62 10.14 4.45
C PHE A 1074 -37.05 11.47 3.93
N LEU A 1075 -36.51 11.49 2.71
CA LEU A 1075 -35.99 12.69 2.05
C LEU A 1075 -36.75 12.98 0.75
N THR A 1076 -37.24 14.21 0.64
CA THR A 1076 -37.93 14.70 -0.56
C THR A 1076 -36.94 15.09 -1.67
N VAL A 1077 -37.40 15.07 -2.92
CA VAL A 1077 -36.61 15.53 -4.09
C VAL A 1077 -36.13 16.97 -3.91
N GLN A 1078 -36.96 17.82 -3.30
CA GLN A 1078 -36.63 19.22 -3.08
C GLN A 1078 -35.51 19.39 -2.03
N GLN A 1079 -35.57 18.66 -0.92
CA GLN A 1079 -34.49 18.66 0.08
C GLN A 1079 -33.16 18.18 -0.51
N VAL A 1080 -33.17 17.18 -1.40
CA VAL A 1080 -31.95 16.71 -2.07
C VAL A 1080 -31.35 17.79 -2.99
N LYS A 1081 -32.19 18.56 -3.68
CA LYS A 1081 -31.73 19.70 -4.49
C LYS A 1081 -31.11 20.79 -3.61
N GLU A 1082 -31.75 21.14 -2.50
CA GLU A 1082 -31.23 22.12 -1.53
C GLU A 1082 -29.88 21.68 -0.94
N ILE A 1083 -29.71 20.40 -0.62
CA ILE A 1083 -28.42 19.85 -0.19
C ILE A 1083 -27.38 19.95 -1.32
N GLY A 1084 -27.78 19.70 -2.57
CA GLY A 1084 -26.92 19.89 -3.74
C GLY A 1084 -26.47 21.35 -3.91
N ASP A 1085 -27.38 22.30 -3.75
CA ASP A 1085 -27.10 23.73 -3.81
C ASP A 1085 -26.21 24.19 -2.66
N TYR A 1086 -26.43 23.66 -1.46
CA TYR A 1086 -25.54 23.82 -0.30
C TYR A 1086 -24.10 23.41 -0.66
N PHE A 1087 -23.89 22.20 -1.17
CA PHE A 1087 -22.55 21.75 -1.56
C PHE A 1087 -21.95 22.58 -2.70
N LYS A 1088 -22.74 22.97 -3.70
CA LYS A 1088 -22.28 23.86 -4.79
C LYS A 1088 -21.78 25.18 -4.22
N GLN A 1089 -22.57 25.83 -3.37
CA GLN A 1089 -22.20 27.11 -2.76
C GLN A 1089 -20.91 26.97 -1.95
N HIS A 1090 -20.84 25.99 -1.05
CA HIS A 1090 -19.69 25.83 -0.16
C HIS A 1090 -18.42 25.40 -0.88
N LEU A 1091 -18.49 24.49 -1.87
CA LEU A 1091 -17.31 24.12 -2.64
C LEU A 1091 -16.79 25.27 -3.50
N LEU A 1092 -17.66 26.11 -4.06
CA LEU A 1092 -17.22 27.19 -4.96
C LEU A 1092 -16.86 28.50 -4.24
N GLN A 1093 -17.37 28.73 -3.02
CA GLN A 1093 -17.14 29.98 -2.27
C GLN A 1093 -16.17 29.83 -1.08
N SER A 1094 -15.97 28.63 -0.54
CA SER A 1094 -15.08 28.44 0.62
C SER A 1094 -13.62 28.70 0.24
N ARG A 1095 -12.92 29.49 1.06
CA ARG A 1095 -11.51 29.79 0.84
C ARG A 1095 -10.59 28.97 1.75
N HIS A 1096 -11.06 28.50 2.90
CA HIS A 1096 -10.30 27.61 3.77
C HIS A 1096 -10.16 26.20 3.18
N ARG A 1097 -8.92 25.70 3.06
CA ARG A 1097 -8.64 24.43 2.40
C ARG A 1097 -9.32 23.23 3.05
N GLY A 1098 -9.27 23.18 4.37
CA GLY A 1098 -9.93 22.11 5.11
C GLY A 1098 -11.45 22.12 4.91
N ALA A 1099 -12.08 23.26 4.63
CA ALA A 1099 -13.54 23.33 4.52
C ALA A 1099 -14.04 22.71 3.22
N PHE A 1100 -13.43 23.05 2.08
CA PHE A 1100 -13.84 22.46 0.80
C PHE A 1100 -13.40 21.00 0.63
N GLU A 1101 -12.26 20.56 1.21
CA GLU A 1101 -11.85 19.14 1.16
C GLU A 1101 -12.86 18.23 1.90
N LEU A 1102 -13.49 18.74 2.95
CA LEU A 1102 -14.48 18.00 3.75
C LEU A 1102 -15.89 18.13 3.18
N ALA A 1103 -16.28 19.31 2.70
CA ALA A 1103 -17.49 19.48 1.90
C ALA A 1103 -17.50 18.56 0.68
N TYR A 1104 -16.34 18.39 0.05
CA TYR A 1104 -16.14 17.44 -1.04
C TYR A 1104 -16.46 16.00 -0.64
N THR A 1105 -16.09 15.58 0.58
CA THR A 1105 -16.40 14.22 1.08
C THR A 1105 -17.91 14.00 1.21
N GLY A 1106 -18.64 15.01 1.72
CA GLY A 1106 -20.11 14.98 1.74
C GLY A 1106 -20.73 15.00 0.34
N PHE A 1107 -20.19 15.80 -0.57
CA PHE A 1107 -20.68 15.92 -1.94
C PHE A 1107 -20.44 14.67 -2.79
N VAL A 1108 -19.33 13.94 -2.57
CA VAL A 1108 -19.09 12.63 -3.20
C VAL A 1108 -20.20 11.65 -2.81
N LYS A 1109 -20.60 11.60 -1.54
CA LYS A 1109 -21.73 10.75 -1.10
C LYS A 1109 -23.02 11.06 -1.86
N LEU A 1110 -23.34 12.36 -2.04
CA LEU A 1110 -24.51 12.78 -2.81
C LEU A 1110 -24.42 12.39 -4.29
N THR A 1111 -23.33 12.77 -4.97
CA THR A 1111 -23.17 12.57 -6.42
C THR A 1111 -23.14 11.10 -6.83
N GLU A 1112 -22.61 10.21 -6.00
CA GLU A 1112 -22.63 8.75 -6.23
C GLU A 1112 -24.05 8.17 -6.31
N ILE A 1113 -25.02 8.79 -5.63
CA ILE A 1113 -26.41 8.32 -5.56
C ILE A 1113 -27.24 8.91 -6.69
N LEU A 1114 -27.02 10.17 -7.05
CA LEU A 1114 -27.78 10.87 -8.10
C LEU A 1114 -27.75 10.11 -9.43
N ASN A 1115 -26.58 9.59 -9.82
CA ASN A 1115 -26.43 8.83 -11.07
C ASN A 1115 -27.18 7.48 -11.08
N ARG A 1116 -27.51 6.93 -9.90
CA ARG A 1116 -28.23 5.66 -9.72
C ARG A 1116 -29.70 5.85 -9.38
N CYS A 1117 -30.16 7.09 -9.23
CA CYS A 1117 -31.54 7.39 -8.88
C CYS A 1117 -32.48 7.11 -10.06
N SER A 1118 -33.66 6.54 -9.78
CA SER A 1118 -34.72 6.34 -10.78
C SER A 1118 -35.38 7.66 -11.22
N ASN A 1119 -35.24 8.72 -10.42
CA ASN A 1119 -35.81 10.03 -10.73
C ASN A 1119 -34.93 10.78 -11.75
N VAL A 1120 -35.45 10.97 -12.96
CA VAL A 1120 -34.78 11.65 -14.08
C VAL A 1120 -34.36 13.10 -13.72
N SER A 1121 -35.13 13.81 -12.90
CA SER A 1121 -34.80 15.18 -12.51
C SER A 1121 -33.56 15.25 -11.61
N LEU A 1122 -33.37 14.28 -10.72
CA LEU A 1122 -32.18 14.17 -9.87
C LEU A 1122 -30.98 13.62 -10.66
N GLN A 1123 -31.21 12.66 -11.56
CA GLN A 1123 -30.17 12.06 -12.38
C GLN A 1123 -29.50 13.07 -13.34
N LYS A 1124 -30.23 14.11 -13.77
CA LYS A 1124 -29.68 15.17 -14.64
C LYS A 1124 -28.92 16.27 -13.89
N LEU A 1125 -29.00 16.34 -12.56
CA LEU A 1125 -28.35 17.41 -11.78
C LEU A 1125 -26.83 17.45 -11.98
N PRO A 1126 -26.07 16.32 -11.93
CA PRO A 1126 -24.62 16.37 -12.12
C PRO A 1126 -24.20 16.96 -13.47
N GLU A 1127 -24.92 16.64 -14.54
CA GLU A 1127 -24.66 17.21 -15.86
C GLU A 1127 -24.98 18.72 -15.90
N GLN A 1128 -26.12 19.13 -15.34
CA GLN A 1128 -26.52 20.55 -15.29
C GLN A 1128 -25.51 21.38 -14.50
N TRP A 1129 -25.09 20.88 -13.33
CA TRP A 1129 -24.08 21.48 -12.49
C TRP A 1129 -22.71 21.59 -13.17
N LEU A 1130 -22.30 20.54 -13.89
CA LEU A 1130 -21.03 20.55 -14.63
C LEU A 1130 -21.07 21.56 -15.78
N ARG A 1131 -22.15 21.62 -16.56
CA ARG A 1131 -22.30 22.61 -17.63
C ARG A 1131 -22.32 24.03 -17.07
N SER A 1132 -23.08 24.26 -15.99
CA SER A 1132 -23.14 25.55 -15.29
C SER A 1132 -21.74 26.02 -14.86
N VAL A 1133 -20.96 25.17 -14.18
CA VAL A 1133 -19.64 25.58 -13.68
C VAL A 1133 -18.64 25.78 -14.81
N LEU A 1134 -18.72 25.01 -15.91
CA LEU A 1134 -17.86 25.21 -17.08
C LEU A 1134 -18.15 26.55 -17.78
N GLU A 1135 -19.41 26.96 -17.89
CA GLU A 1135 -19.77 28.28 -18.41
C GLU A 1135 -19.33 29.42 -17.46
N GLU A 1136 -19.48 29.24 -16.14
CA GLU A 1136 -18.97 30.19 -15.14
C GLU A 1136 -17.44 30.34 -15.22
N ILE A 1137 -16.69 29.25 -15.48
CA ILE A 1137 -15.24 29.29 -15.69
C ILE A 1137 -14.88 30.06 -16.97
N LYS A 1138 -15.60 29.82 -18.08
CA LYS A 1138 -15.35 30.50 -19.37
C LYS A 1138 -15.51 32.01 -19.26
N GLY A 1139 -16.50 32.48 -18.49
CA GLY A 1139 -16.78 33.90 -18.27
C GLY A 1139 -15.99 34.54 -17.13
N SER A 1140 -15.05 33.83 -16.49
CA SER A 1140 -14.40 34.30 -15.27
C SER A 1140 -13.39 35.43 -15.52
N ASP A 1141 -13.47 36.46 -14.66
CA ASP A 1141 -12.56 37.60 -14.57
C ASP A 1141 -12.01 37.75 -13.13
N PRO A 1142 -11.07 38.68 -12.86
CA PRO A 1142 -10.52 38.87 -11.52
C PRO A 1142 -11.55 39.27 -10.43
N SER A 1143 -12.73 39.79 -10.82
CA SER A 1143 -13.83 40.19 -9.91
C SER A 1143 -14.90 39.10 -9.74
N SER A 1144 -14.77 37.97 -10.44
CA SER A 1144 -15.75 36.90 -10.44
C SER A 1144 -15.80 36.17 -9.09
N LYS A 1145 -16.94 35.53 -8.80
CA LYS A 1145 -17.13 34.72 -7.58
C LYS A 1145 -16.12 33.57 -7.48
N LEU A 1146 -15.68 33.03 -8.63
CA LEU A 1146 -14.71 31.94 -8.71
C LEU A 1146 -13.31 32.47 -8.36
N CYS A 1147 -12.77 32.00 -7.24
CA CYS A 1147 -11.48 32.46 -6.76
C CYS A 1147 -10.34 31.82 -7.57
N ALA A 1148 -9.63 32.59 -8.38
CA ALA A 1148 -8.43 32.10 -9.08
C ALA A 1148 -7.26 31.80 -8.12
N THR A 1149 -7.21 32.49 -6.97
CA THR A 1149 -6.18 32.26 -5.96
C THR A 1149 -6.39 30.92 -5.25
N ARG A 1150 -5.38 30.47 -4.49
CA ARG A 1150 -5.38 29.14 -3.84
C ARG A 1150 -5.64 27.98 -4.82
N ARG A 1151 -5.17 28.13 -6.08
CA ARG A 1151 -5.29 27.14 -7.16
C ARG A 1151 -6.74 26.84 -7.52
N SER A 1152 -7.52 27.90 -7.73
CA SER A 1152 -8.92 27.77 -8.15
C SER A 1152 -9.84 27.18 -7.07
N ALA A 1153 -9.61 27.54 -5.79
CA ALA A 1153 -10.14 26.88 -4.60
C ALA A 1153 -11.52 26.20 -4.77
N GLY A 1154 -11.58 24.92 -4.41
CA GLY A 1154 -12.79 24.06 -4.40
C GLY A 1154 -13.40 23.67 -5.76
N ILE A 1155 -13.17 24.45 -6.83
CA ILE A 1155 -13.63 24.12 -8.20
C ILE A 1155 -13.09 22.76 -8.68
N PRO A 1156 -11.78 22.43 -8.51
CA PRO A 1156 -11.29 21.12 -8.91
C PRO A 1156 -11.98 19.97 -8.18
N PHE A 1157 -12.20 20.10 -6.87
CA PHE A 1157 -12.90 19.09 -6.06
C PHE A 1157 -14.35 18.89 -6.52
N TYR A 1158 -15.04 20.00 -6.82
CA TYR A 1158 -16.40 19.97 -7.34
C TYR A 1158 -16.49 19.19 -8.66
N ILE A 1159 -15.65 19.53 -9.64
CA ILE A 1159 -15.62 18.85 -10.95
C ILE A 1159 -15.16 17.40 -10.81
N GLN A 1160 -14.18 17.11 -9.93
CA GLN A 1160 -13.74 15.74 -9.65
C GLN A 1160 -14.89 14.87 -9.12
N ALA A 1161 -15.70 15.36 -8.18
CA ALA A 1161 -16.85 14.61 -7.67
C ALA A 1161 -17.87 14.29 -8.77
N LEU A 1162 -18.16 15.25 -9.64
CA LEU A 1162 -19.10 15.08 -10.76
C LEU A 1162 -18.58 14.09 -11.82
N LEU A 1163 -17.30 14.16 -12.18
CA LEU A 1163 -16.71 13.29 -13.20
C LEU A 1163 -16.38 11.89 -12.67
N ALA A 1164 -15.95 11.76 -11.42
CA ALA A 1164 -15.62 10.46 -10.85
C ALA A 1164 -16.85 9.61 -10.52
N SER A 1165 -18.00 10.25 -10.27
CA SER A 1165 -19.29 9.57 -10.11
C SER A 1165 -19.88 9.09 -11.44
N GLU A 1166 -19.33 9.52 -12.59
CA GLU A 1166 -19.75 9.11 -13.92
C GLU A 1166 -19.58 7.58 -14.12
N PRO A 1167 -20.60 6.83 -14.62
CA PRO A 1167 -20.50 5.38 -14.76
C PRO A 1167 -19.41 4.96 -15.77
N LYS A 1168 -18.39 4.23 -15.30
CA LYS A 1168 -17.20 3.80 -16.07
C LYS A 1168 -17.50 2.90 -17.29
N LYS A 1169 -18.65 2.21 -17.32
CA LYS A 1169 -19.08 1.38 -18.46
C LYS A 1169 -19.76 2.19 -19.57
N SER A 1170 -19.97 3.49 -19.34
CA SER A 1170 -20.59 4.40 -20.31
C SER A 1170 -19.51 5.15 -21.12
N ARG A 1171 -19.95 5.97 -22.09
CA ARG A 1171 -19.10 6.77 -22.98
C ARG A 1171 -18.21 7.80 -22.29
N MET A 1172 -18.44 8.05 -20.99
CA MET A 1172 -17.81 9.11 -20.20
C MET A 1172 -17.94 10.49 -20.89
N ASP A 1173 -19.11 10.80 -21.46
CA ASP A 1173 -19.31 12.03 -22.25
C ASP A 1173 -19.04 13.31 -21.45
N LEU A 1174 -19.35 13.31 -20.15
CA LEU A 1174 -19.11 14.47 -19.29
C LEU A 1174 -17.61 14.70 -19.14
N LEU A 1175 -16.82 13.63 -18.94
CA LEU A 1175 -15.36 13.71 -18.98
C LEU A 1175 -14.87 14.19 -20.35
N LYS A 1176 -15.36 13.63 -21.45
CA LYS A 1176 -14.93 14.00 -22.81
C LYS A 1176 -15.17 15.48 -23.12
N ILE A 1177 -16.37 15.98 -22.84
CA ILE A 1177 -16.76 17.38 -23.02
C ILE A 1177 -15.89 18.28 -22.14
N THR A 1178 -15.74 17.91 -20.86
CA THR A 1178 -14.95 18.68 -19.89
C THR A 1178 -13.48 18.74 -20.30
N MET A 1179 -12.86 17.62 -20.67
CA MET A 1179 -11.45 17.59 -21.07
C MET A 1179 -11.22 18.41 -22.36
N ARG A 1180 -12.12 18.33 -23.33
CA ARG A 1180 -12.04 19.14 -24.56
C ARG A 1180 -12.09 20.64 -24.26
N GLU A 1181 -13.06 21.06 -23.44
CA GLU A 1181 -13.24 22.46 -23.04
C GLU A 1181 -12.06 22.97 -22.22
N LEU A 1182 -11.62 22.22 -21.20
CA LEU A 1182 -10.50 22.59 -20.36
C LEU A 1182 -9.17 22.64 -21.12
N ILE A 1183 -8.90 21.67 -22.02
CA ILE A 1183 -7.69 21.70 -22.85
C ILE A 1183 -7.71 22.91 -23.80
N SER A 1184 -8.87 23.22 -24.40
CA SER A 1184 -9.04 24.41 -25.25
C SER A 1184 -8.78 25.70 -24.47
N LEU A 1185 -9.33 25.84 -23.26
CA LEU A 1185 -9.08 27.00 -22.39
C LEU A 1185 -7.61 27.09 -21.94
N ALA A 1186 -6.98 25.95 -21.66
CA ALA A 1186 -5.57 25.91 -21.25
C ALA A 1186 -4.61 26.30 -22.39
N LEU A 1187 -4.93 25.93 -23.63
CA LEU A 1187 -4.15 26.24 -24.84
C LEU A 1187 -4.41 27.63 -25.42
N SER A 1188 -5.43 28.35 -24.97
CA SER A 1188 -5.79 29.67 -25.52
C SER A 1188 -4.65 30.68 -25.39
N ALA A 1189 -4.13 31.14 -26.54
CA ALA A 1189 -3.15 32.23 -26.60
C ALA A 1189 -3.81 33.62 -26.60
N ASP A 1190 -5.12 33.68 -26.83
CA ASP A 1190 -5.89 34.90 -27.06
C ASP A 1190 -5.95 35.79 -25.80
N ASP A 1191 -5.32 36.98 -25.87
CA ASP A 1191 -5.30 37.96 -24.79
C ASP A 1191 -6.68 38.58 -24.52
N SER A 1192 -7.62 38.49 -25.48
CA SER A 1192 -8.95 39.13 -25.36
C SER A 1192 -9.85 38.51 -24.29
N LYS A 1193 -9.70 37.21 -24.00
CA LYS A 1193 -10.56 36.47 -23.05
C LYS A 1193 -10.11 36.55 -21.59
N GLY A 1194 -9.04 37.28 -21.31
CA GLY A 1194 -8.40 37.28 -19.99
C GLY A 1194 -7.68 35.97 -19.68
N ARG A 1195 -6.80 36.00 -18.67
CA ARG A 1195 -5.91 34.86 -18.32
C ARG A 1195 -6.43 34.03 -17.13
N VAL A 1196 -7.51 34.47 -16.48
CA VAL A 1196 -8.14 33.79 -15.34
C VAL A 1196 -8.74 32.43 -15.74
N PRO A 1197 -9.54 32.31 -16.83
CA PRO A 1197 -10.08 31.02 -17.27
C PRO A 1197 -8.98 29.99 -17.58
N GLN A 1198 -7.86 30.45 -18.15
CA GLN A 1198 -6.69 29.62 -18.44
C GLN A 1198 -6.07 29.04 -17.14
N VAL A 1199 -5.95 29.85 -16.09
CA VAL A 1199 -5.43 29.41 -14.78
C VAL A 1199 -6.37 28.38 -14.14
N HIS A 1200 -7.69 28.60 -14.23
CA HIS A 1200 -8.68 27.61 -13.77
C HIS A 1200 -8.53 26.29 -14.52
N ALA A 1201 -8.48 26.35 -15.85
CA ALA A 1201 -8.36 25.16 -16.68
C ALA A 1201 -7.12 24.32 -16.33
N LEU A 1202 -5.95 24.96 -16.19
CA LEU A 1202 -4.70 24.28 -15.81
C LEU A 1202 -4.78 23.59 -14.44
N ASN A 1203 -5.36 24.25 -13.44
CA ASN A 1203 -5.48 23.69 -12.09
C ASN A 1203 -6.54 22.58 -12.00
N ILE A 1204 -7.64 22.69 -12.76
CA ILE A 1204 -8.65 21.63 -12.85
C ILE A 1204 -8.05 20.41 -13.57
N LEU A 1205 -7.42 20.60 -14.73
CA LEU A 1205 -6.71 19.52 -15.45
C LEU A 1205 -5.71 18.82 -14.54
N ARG A 1206 -4.94 19.58 -13.76
CA ARG A 1206 -4.00 19.03 -12.77
C ARG A 1206 -4.72 18.08 -11.80
N ALA A 1207 -5.85 18.49 -11.25
CA ALA A 1207 -6.62 17.66 -10.32
C ALA A 1207 -7.17 16.40 -11.02
N LEU A 1208 -7.70 16.53 -12.24
CA LEU A 1208 -8.20 15.40 -13.02
C LEU A 1208 -7.11 14.38 -13.36
N PHE A 1209 -5.91 14.83 -13.77
CA PHE A 1209 -4.77 13.92 -14.03
C PHE A 1209 -4.23 13.25 -12.76
N ARG A 1210 -4.50 13.81 -11.57
CA ARG A 1210 -4.17 13.20 -10.27
C ARG A 1210 -5.24 12.24 -9.75
N ASP A 1211 -6.46 12.29 -10.29
CA ASP A 1211 -7.58 11.50 -9.78
C ASP A 1211 -7.48 10.03 -10.24
N THR A 1212 -7.12 9.14 -9.32
CA THR A 1212 -6.98 7.71 -9.59
C THR A 1212 -8.30 7.05 -9.97
N ARG A 1213 -9.45 7.64 -9.63
CA ARG A 1213 -10.77 7.09 -9.97
C ARG A 1213 -11.06 7.17 -11.48
N LEU A 1214 -10.49 8.15 -12.17
CA LEU A 1214 -10.61 8.31 -13.63
C LEU A 1214 -9.76 7.30 -14.41
N GLY A 1215 -8.67 6.80 -13.81
CA GLY A 1215 -7.88 5.69 -14.36
C GLY A 1215 -7.47 5.89 -15.82
N GLU A 1216 -7.58 4.84 -16.64
CA GLU A 1216 -7.15 4.86 -18.05
C GLU A 1216 -7.96 5.82 -18.94
N ASN A 1217 -9.16 6.24 -18.50
CA ASN A 1217 -10.01 7.17 -19.27
C ASN A 1217 -9.37 8.57 -19.42
N ILE A 1218 -8.38 8.91 -18.60
CA ILE A 1218 -7.67 10.19 -18.69
C ILE A 1218 -6.49 10.16 -19.69
N ILE A 1219 -5.98 8.97 -20.03
CA ILE A 1219 -4.76 8.79 -20.84
C ILE A 1219 -4.85 9.43 -22.23
N PRO A 1220 -5.97 9.35 -22.98
CA PRO A 1220 -6.08 9.99 -24.29
C PRO A 1220 -5.83 11.52 -24.27
N TYR A 1221 -6.02 12.16 -23.12
CA TYR A 1221 -5.86 13.60 -22.96
C TYR A 1221 -4.48 14.04 -22.49
N VAL A 1222 -3.60 13.08 -22.15
CA VAL A 1222 -2.25 13.38 -21.63
C VAL A 1222 -1.44 14.18 -22.64
N ALA A 1223 -1.52 13.87 -23.93
CA ALA A 1223 -0.80 14.61 -24.96
C ALA A 1223 -1.27 16.08 -25.04
N GLY A 1224 -2.58 16.31 -25.02
CA GLY A 1224 -3.16 17.66 -24.97
C GLY A 1224 -2.78 18.42 -23.69
N GLY A 1225 -2.83 17.75 -22.54
CA GLY A 1225 -2.40 18.30 -21.25
C GLY A 1225 -0.91 18.65 -21.22
N ALA A 1226 -0.04 17.80 -21.78
CA ALA A 1226 1.40 18.03 -21.85
C ALA A 1226 1.75 19.21 -22.76
N LYS A 1227 1.09 19.31 -23.92
CA LYS A 1227 1.19 20.49 -24.81
C LYS A 1227 0.78 21.76 -24.06
N ALA A 1228 -0.36 21.74 -23.37
CA ALA A 1228 -0.85 22.87 -22.59
C ALA A 1228 0.11 23.27 -21.46
N ALA A 1229 0.69 22.30 -20.75
CA ALA A 1229 1.64 22.57 -19.68
C ALA A 1229 2.97 23.14 -20.21
N ILE A 1230 3.51 22.60 -21.31
CA ILE A 1230 4.78 23.07 -21.89
C ILE A 1230 4.62 24.49 -22.46
N LEU A 1231 3.57 24.75 -23.24
CA LEU A 1231 3.30 26.08 -23.79
C LEU A 1231 2.89 27.09 -22.70
N GLY A 1232 2.11 26.66 -21.71
CA GLY A 1232 1.73 27.53 -20.59
C GLY A 1232 2.93 27.91 -19.70
N PHE A 1233 3.96 27.07 -19.63
CA PHE A 1233 5.19 27.38 -18.90
C PHE A 1233 6.04 28.49 -19.56
N THR A 1234 5.85 28.74 -20.86
CA THR A 1234 6.49 29.86 -21.57
C THR A 1234 5.65 31.15 -21.54
N SER A 1235 4.50 31.16 -20.84
CA SER A 1235 3.65 32.34 -20.73
C SER A 1235 4.34 33.50 -20.00
N PRO A 1236 4.13 34.77 -20.41
CA PRO A 1236 4.61 35.92 -19.64
C PRO A 1236 3.92 36.05 -18.28
N VAL A 1237 2.73 35.46 -18.11
CA VAL A 1237 1.92 35.57 -16.88
C VAL A 1237 2.36 34.54 -15.85
N TRP A 1238 2.83 35.02 -14.68
CA TRP A 1238 3.34 34.15 -13.61
C TRP A 1238 2.33 33.09 -13.13
N ALA A 1239 1.05 33.46 -12.98
CA ALA A 1239 0.01 32.53 -12.53
C ALA A 1239 -0.20 31.35 -13.50
N VAL A 1240 -0.09 31.61 -14.81
CA VAL A 1240 -0.17 30.59 -15.87
C VAL A 1240 1.06 29.69 -15.80
N ARG A 1241 2.27 30.25 -15.68
CA ARG A 1241 3.52 29.46 -15.53
C ARG A 1241 3.49 28.54 -14.32
N ASN A 1242 3.09 29.07 -13.15
CA ASN A 1242 2.99 28.29 -11.93
C ASN A 1242 1.99 27.14 -12.08
N SER A 1243 0.78 27.42 -12.58
CA SER A 1243 -0.26 26.40 -12.78
C SER A 1243 0.17 25.34 -13.80
N SER A 1244 0.87 25.75 -14.86
CA SER A 1244 1.42 24.85 -15.89
C SER A 1244 2.50 23.93 -15.34
N THR A 1245 3.38 24.44 -14.48
CA THR A 1245 4.41 23.64 -13.78
C THR A 1245 3.77 22.55 -12.93
N LEU A 1246 2.70 22.91 -12.21
CA LEU A 1246 1.98 22.00 -11.34
C LEU A 1246 1.19 20.94 -12.13
N LEU A 1247 0.60 21.33 -13.26
CA LEU A 1247 -0.01 20.40 -14.21
C LEU A 1247 1.03 19.43 -14.76
N PHE A 1248 2.18 19.94 -15.21
CA PHE A 1248 3.29 19.14 -15.75
C PHE A 1248 3.77 18.09 -14.75
N SER A 1249 3.99 18.46 -13.49
CA SER A 1249 4.37 17.52 -12.42
C SER A 1249 3.35 16.37 -12.26
N SER A 1250 2.07 16.66 -12.43
CA SER A 1250 1.00 15.66 -12.35
C SER A 1250 0.99 14.75 -13.57
N LEU A 1251 1.23 15.30 -14.77
CA LEU A 1251 1.36 14.55 -16.01
C LEU A 1251 2.57 13.62 -16.00
N ILE A 1252 3.72 14.09 -15.50
CA ILE A 1252 4.92 13.27 -15.33
C ILE A 1252 4.63 12.05 -14.46
N THR A 1253 3.92 12.24 -13.35
CA THR A 1253 3.51 11.14 -12.47
C THR A 1253 2.52 10.19 -13.17
N ARG A 1254 1.64 10.71 -14.04
CA ARG A 1254 0.68 9.90 -14.78
C ARG A 1254 1.33 9.10 -15.93
N VAL A 1255 2.36 9.65 -16.58
CA VAL A 1255 3.10 9.02 -17.68
C VAL A 1255 4.09 7.98 -17.16
N PHE A 1256 5.00 8.38 -16.26
CA PHE A 1256 6.12 7.53 -15.80
C PHE A 1256 5.80 6.78 -14.48
N GLY A 1257 4.68 7.09 -13.83
CA GLY A 1257 4.31 6.53 -12.53
C GLY A 1257 4.86 7.32 -11.34
N VAL A 1258 4.55 6.84 -10.14
CA VAL A 1258 5.04 7.40 -8.88
C VAL A 1258 6.52 7.04 -8.71
N LYS A 1259 7.32 7.97 -8.20
CA LYS A 1259 8.75 7.80 -7.92
C LYS A 1259 8.96 6.62 -6.96
N ARG A 1260 9.64 5.56 -7.41
CA ARG A 1260 9.80 4.29 -6.67
C ARG A 1260 11.02 4.22 -5.74
N GLY A 1261 11.83 5.28 -5.69
CA GLY A 1261 13.04 5.34 -4.84
C GLY A 1261 13.49 6.77 -4.54
N LYS A 1262 14.53 6.97 -3.73
CA LYS A 1262 15.06 8.33 -3.42
C LYS A 1262 15.64 9.01 -4.66
N ASP A 1263 16.24 8.24 -5.56
CA ASP A 1263 16.84 8.73 -6.78
C ASP A 1263 15.77 8.97 -7.87
N GLU A 1264 15.66 10.21 -8.34
CA GLU A 1264 14.78 10.58 -9.46
C GLU A 1264 15.22 9.92 -10.77
N VAL A 1265 16.52 9.66 -10.87
CA VAL A 1265 17.23 9.23 -12.06
C VAL A 1265 17.34 7.71 -12.11
N SER A 1266 16.80 6.99 -11.11
CA SER A 1266 16.71 5.53 -11.09
C SER A 1266 16.11 4.98 -12.38
N LYS A 1267 16.71 3.91 -12.91
CA LYS A 1267 16.23 3.17 -14.09
C LYS A 1267 14.74 2.78 -13.95
N THR A 1268 14.26 2.54 -12.72
CA THR A 1268 12.86 2.15 -12.42
C THR A 1268 11.80 3.24 -12.66
N ASN A 1269 12.20 4.51 -12.83
CA ASN A 1269 11.29 5.65 -13.05
C ASN A 1269 11.27 6.11 -14.52
N ARG A 1270 11.80 5.28 -15.43
CA ARG A 1270 12.01 5.59 -16.85
C ARG A 1270 11.26 4.63 -17.77
N MET A 1271 11.11 4.99 -19.04
CA MET A 1271 10.57 4.11 -20.10
C MET A 1271 11.38 4.28 -21.38
N THR A 1272 11.27 3.34 -22.34
CA THR A 1272 11.96 3.53 -23.63
C THR A 1272 11.36 4.71 -24.41
N GLY A 1273 12.18 5.40 -25.21
CA GLY A 1273 11.68 6.42 -26.12
C GLY A 1273 10.63 5.86 -27.10
N ARG A 1274 10.81 4.62 -27.54
CA ARG A 1274 9.86 3.91 -28.41
C ARG A 1274 8.50 3.69 -27.73
N GLU A 1275 8.47 3.20 -26.49
CA GLU A 1275 7.23 3.05 -25.72
C GLU A 1275 6.56 4.42 -25.53
N PHE A 1276 7.31 5.43 -25.09
CA PHE A 1276 6.78 6.77 -24.85
C PHE A 1276 6.10 7.37 -26.09
N PHE A 1277 6.77 7.34 -27.24
CA PHE A 1277 6.24 7.92 -28.48
C PHE A 1277 5.19 7.05 -29.16
N SER A 1278 5.20 5.73 -28.96
CA SER A 1278 4.10 4.85 -29.42
C SER A 1278 2.80 5.14 -28.67
N ARG A 1279 2.88 5.40 -27.35
CA ARG A 1279 1.71 5.76 -26.52
C ARG A 1279 1.24 7.20 -26.74
N PHE A 1280 2.15 8.14 -26.98
CA PHE A 1280 1.85 9.55 -27.19
C PHE A 1280 2.43 10.09 -28.52
N PRO A 1281 1.96 9.59 -29.68
CA PRO A 1281 2.58 9.87 -30.98
C PRO A 1281 2.53 11.37 -31.34
N GLU A 1282 1.50 12.09 -30.89
CA GLU A 1282 1.40 13.53 -31.11
C GLU A 1282 2.49 14.35 -30.40
N LEU A 1283 3.12 13.78 -29.37
CA LEU A 1283 4.21 14.44 -28.67
C LEU A 1283 5.53 14.35 -29.44
N TYR A 1284 5.71 13.38 -30.35
CA TYR A 1284 6.95 13.28 -31.13
C TYR A 1284 7.23 14.55 -31.96
N PRO A 1285 6.37 14.96 -32.93
CA PRO A 1285 6.63 16.16 -33.72
C PRO A 1285 6.56 17.43 -32.88
N PHE A 1286 5.74 17.44 -31.83
CA PHE A 1286 5.63 18.58 -30.93
C PHE A 1286 6.92 18.81 -30.13
N LEU A 1287 7.42 17.78 -29.43
CA LEU A 1287 8.64 17.88 -28.63
C LEU A 1287 9.86 18.14 -29.50
N LEU A 1288 9.95 17.52 -30.69
CA LEU A 1288 11.04 17.77 -31.63
C LEU A 1288 11.04 19.24 -32.08
N LYS A 1289 9.89 19.78 -32.50
CA LYS A 1289 9.76 21.20 -32.89
C LYS A 1289 10.06 22.16 -31.74
N GLN A 1290 9.58 21.87 -30.53
CA GLN A 1290 9.86 22.68 -29.35
C GLN A 1290 11.35 22.65 -28.98
N LEU A 1291 11.98 21.48 -29.07
CA LEU A 1291 13.41 21.31 -28.81
C LEU A 1291 14.26 22.03 -29.87
N GLU A 1292 13.89 21.95 -31.16
CA GLU A 1292 14.54 22.70 -32.24
C GLU A 1292 14.46 24.21 -32.00
N THR A 1293 13.27 24.71 -31.66
CA THR A 1293 13.04 26.14 -31.36
C THR A 1293 13.95 26.59 -30.23
N VAL A 1294 14.00 25.83 -29.14
CA VAL A 1294 14.87 26.11 -27.99
C VAL A 1294 16.35 25.99 -28.35
N ALA A 1295 16.75 24.97 -29.11
CA ALA A 1295 18.14 24.75 -29.47
C ALA A 1295 18.67 25.83 -30.43
N SER A 1296 17.81 26.41 -31.27
CA SER A 1296 18.19 27.46 -32.23
C SER A 1296 18.67 28.76 -31.59
N THR A 1297 18.19 29.05 -30.38
CA THR A 1297 18.44 30.30 -29.63
C THR A 1297 19.50 30.16 -28.54
N VAL A 1298 19.87 28.94 -28.14
CA VAL A 1298 20.90 28.70 -27.10
C VAL A 1298 22.24 29.38 -27.41
N ASP A 1299 22.57 29.57 -28.69
CA ASP A 1299 23.81 30.18 -29.18
C ASP A 1299 23.66 31.65 -29.62
N SER A 1300 22.53 32.34 -29.36
CA SER A 1300 22.33 33.71 -29.83
C SER A 1300 23.36 34.68 -29.24
N GLU A 1301 24.06 35.43 -30.09
CA GLU A 1301 25.07 36.43 -29.68
C GLU A 1301 24.48 37.66 -29.00
N LEU A 1302 23.18 37.91 -29.23
CA LEU A 1302 22.42 38.87 -28.45
C LEU A 1302 22.48 38.41 -27.00
N GLY A 1303 23.32 39.06 -26.19
CA GLY A 1303 23.61 38.73 -24.80
C GLY A 1303 22.41 38.84 -23.84
N GLU A 1304 21.18 38.90 -24.37
CA GLU A 1304 19.99 38.60 -23.61
C GLU A 1304 19.91 37.08 -23.49
N PRO A 1305 20.10 36.51 -22.28
CA PRO A 1305 19.81 35.10 -22.07
C PRO A 1305 18.31 34.96 -22.26
N ASP A 1306 17.84 34.73 -23.49
CA ASP A 1306 16.44 34.50 -23.73
C ASP A 1306 16.11 33.20 -23.00
N ARG A 1307 15.53 33.39 -21.81
CA ARG A 1307 15.29 32.30 -20.88
C ARG A 1307 14.21 31.51 -21.59
N HIS A 1308 14.53 30.31 -22.05
CA HIS A 1308 13.53 29.34 -22.47
C HIS A 1308 13.15 28.46 -21.28
N PRO A 1309 12.19 28.87 -20.40
CA PRO A 1309 11.69 28.00 -19.35
C PRO A 1309 11.28 26.64 -19.92
N GLY A 1310 10.69 26.61 -21.13
CA GLY A 1310 10.30 25.38 -21.81
C GLY A 1310 11.40 24.33 -21.91
N MET A 1311 12.67 24.73 -22.08
CA MET A 1311 13.81 23.82 -22.16
C MET A 1311 13.91 22.89 -20.95
N PHE A 1312 13.64 23.41 -19.75
CA PHE A 1312 13.69 22.62 -18.53
C PHE A 1312 12.67 21.47 -18.57
N LEU A 1313 11.42 21.75 -18.96
CA LEU A 1313 10.38 20.74 -19.06
C LEU A 1313 10.67 19.72 -20.15
N LEU A 1314 11.20 20.16 -21.30
CA LEU A 1314 11.58 19.27 -22.40
C LEU A 1314 12.67 18.29 -21.96
N LEU A 1315 13.79 18.78 -21.43
CA LEU A 1315 14.89 17.93 -20.98
C LEU A 1315 14.48 17.01 -19.82
N LEU A 1316 13.55 17.45 -18.97
CA LEU A 1316 13.00 16.63 -17.88
C LEU A 1316 12.18 15.43 -18.40
N VAL A 1317 11.51 15.55 -19.56
CA VAL A 1317 10.88 14.39 -20.22
C VAL A 1317 11.95 13.48 -20.82
N LEU A 1318 12.92 14.06 -21.54
CA LEU A 1318 13.91 13.30 -22.30
C LEU A 1318 14.91 12.55 -21.40
N GLU A 1319 15.33 13.11 -20.25
CA GLU A 1319 16.22 12.44 -19.29
C GLU A 1319 15.56 11.25 -18.56
N ARG A 1320 14.22 11.14 -18.64
CA ARG A 1320 13.44 10.01 -18.11
C ARG A 1320 13.20 8.90 -19.14
N LEU A 1321 13.85 8.99 -20.30
CA LEU A 1321 13.89 7.90 -21.25
C LEU A 1321 15.09 6.97 -20.96
N TYR A 1322 15.08 5.77 -21.53
CA TYR A 1322 16.24 4.89 -21.61
C TYR A 1322 16.31 4.23 -23.00
N PRO A 1323 17.50 3.80 -23.46
CA PRO A 1323 17.66 3.31 -24.83
C PRO A 1323 16.92 1.98 -25.04
N SER A 1324 16.30 1.81 -26.20
CA SER A 1324 15.71 0.53 -26.61
C SER A 1324 16.79 -0.37 -27.23
N PRO A 1325 16.81 -1.69 -26.99
CA PRO A 1325 17.79 -2.61 -27.58
C PRO A 1325 17.83 -2.63 -29.12
N MET A 1326 16.80 -2.10 -29.80
CA MET A 1326 16.62 -2.22 -31.27
C MET A 1326 16.42 -0.86 -31.99
N ASP A 1327 16.79 0.27 -31.37
CA ASP A 1327 16.72 1.57 -32.05
C ASP A 1327 17.83 1.68 -33.12
N GLY A 1328 17.48 1.29 -34.35
CA GLY A 1328 18.36 1.28 -35.53
C GLY A 1328 17.66 0.75 -36.79
N THR A 1329 16.60 -0.05 -36.61
CA THR A 1329 15.68 -0.44 -37.69
C THR A 1329 14.76 0.74 -38.04
N SER A 1330 14.77 1.15 -39.30
CA SER A 1330 13.99 2.26 -39.89
C SER A 1330 12.56 2.37 -39.31
N SER A 1331 12.33 3.35 -38.43
CA SER A 1331 11.00 3.63 -37.89
C SER A 1331 10.66 5.11 -38.03
N ALA A 1332 9.36 5.40 -38.17
CA ALA A 1332 8.83 6.78 -38.19
C ALA A 1332 9.05 7.54 -36.87
N LEU A 1333 9.49 6.85 -35.80
CA LEU A 1333 9.70 7.37 -34.45
C LEU A 1333 11.18 7.27 -34.03
N SER A 1334 12.12 7.28 -34.98
CA SER A 1334 13.55 7.25 -34.70
C SER A 1334 13.95 8.36 -33.72
N LEU A 1335 14.78 8.06 -32.73
CA LEU A 1335 15.27 9.04 -31.77
C LEU A 1335 16.43 9.90 -32.31
N ALA A 1336 17.07 9.47 -33.40
CA ALA A 1336 18.23 10.14 -34.00
C ALA A 1336 18.02 11.65 -34.33
N PRO A 1337 16.83 12.09 -34.81
CA PRO A 1337 16.58 13.51 -35.09
C PRO A 1337 16.66 14.43 -33.86
N PHE A 1338 16.50 13.91 -32.64
CA PHE A 1338 16.62 14.72 -31.41
C PHE A 1338 18.09 14.99 -31.04
N VAL A 1339 19.00 14.07 -31.37
CA VAL A 1339 20.40 14.08 -30.92
C VAL A 1339 21.11 15.41 -31.18
N PRO A 1340 21.08 16.00 -32.40
CA PRO A 1340 21.77 17.26 -32.66
C PRO A 1340 21.25 18.42 -31.79
N PHE A 1341 19.94 18.45 -31.53
CA PHE A 1341 19.32 19.49 -30.72
C PHE A 1341 19.63 19.32 -29.22
N ILE A 1342 19.66 18.07 -28.71
CA ILE A 1342 20.08 17.78 -27.32
C ILE A 1342 21.55 18.18 -27.12
N ILE A 1343 22.44 17.80 -28.05
CA ILE A 1343 23.85 18.18 -28.00
C ILE A 1343 23.98 19.70 -27.94
N ARG A 1344 23.22 20.43 -28.77
CA ARG A 1344 23.21 21.89 -28.79
C ARG A 1344 22.66 22.51 -27.49
N CYS A 1345 21.65 21.92 -26.86
CA CYS A 1345 21.17 22.34 -25.53
C CYS A 1345 22.27 22.27 -24.44
N GLY A 1346 23.26 21.39 -24.61
CA GLY A 1346 24.45 21.33 -23.75
C GLY A 1346 25.27 22.62 -23.72
N ARG A 1347 25.07 23.53 -24.69
CA ARG A 1347 25.78 24.81 -24.79
C ARG A 1347 25.12 25.94 -23.98
N SER A 1348 24.04 25.64 -23.27
CA SER A 1348 23.28 26.63 -22.49
C SER A 1348 24.14 27.40 -21.48
N PRO A 1349 23.89 28.71 -21.28
CA PRO A 1349 24.52 29.46 -20.19
C PRO A 1349 24.08 28.98 -18.80
N ILE A 1350 22.93 28.29 -18.68
CA ILE A 1350 22.38 27.81 -17.41
C ILE A 1350 23.01 26.46 -17.05
N TYR A 1351 23.72 26.40 -15.91
CA TYR A 1351 24.42 25.20 -15.42
C TYR A 1351 23.51 23.95 -15.38
N ARG A 1352 22.33 24.06 -14.77
CA ARG A 1352 21.41 22.92 -14.62
C ARG A 1352 20.91 22.38 -15.96
N SER A 1353 20.71 23.26 -16.94
CA SER A 1353 20.29 22.84 -18.28
C SER A 1353 21.35 22.00 -18.98
N ARG A 1354 22.64 22.31 -18.76
CA ARG A 1354 23.74 21.50 -19.29
C ARG A 1354 23.77 20.10 -18.67
N GLU A 1355 23.57 19.99 -17.35
CA GLU A 1355 23.46 18.69 -16.67
C GLU A 1355 22.27 17.87 -17.18
N MET A 1356 21.10 18.49 -17.33
CA MET A 1356 19.90 17.81 -17.84
C MET A 1356 20.08 17.40 -19.30
N ALA A 1357 20.69 18.24 -20.14
CA ALA A 1357 20.99 17.89 -21.52
C ALA A 1357 21.97 16.71 -21.61
N ALA A 1358 22.96 16.66 -20.73
CA ALA A 1358 23.91 15.55 -20.67
C ALA A 1358 23.22 14.23 -20.28
N ARG A 1359 22.35 14.25 -19.26
CA ARG A 1359 21.54 13.08 -18.90
C ARG A 1359 20.52 12.70 -19.97
N ALA A 1360 19.91 13.69 -20.63
CA ALA A 1360 18.95 13.49 -21.71
C ALA A 1360 19.59 12.97 -23.00
N LEU A 1361 20.91 13.07 -23.18
CA LEU A 1361 21.59 12.53 -24.35
C LEU A 1361 21.75 11.01 -24.27
N VAL A 1362 22.01 10.46 -23.08
CA VAL A 1362 22.29 9.03 -22.87
C VAL A 1362 21.22 8.10 -23.49
N PRO A 1363 19.90 8.35 -23.33
CA PRO A 1363 18.86 7.48 -23.90
C PRO A 1363 18.79 7.46 -25.43
N PHE A 1364 19.41 8.45 -26.09
CA PHE A 1364 19.31 8.67 -27.53
C PHE A 1364 20.52 8.14 -28.30
N ILE A 1365 21.54 7.65 -27.59
CA ILE A 1365 22.74 7.06 -28.17
C ILE A 1365 22.75 5.56 -27.86
N MET A 1366 22.85 4.74 -28.90
CA MET A 1366 22.94 3.28 -28.73
C MET A 1366 24.29 2.87 -28.16
N ILE A 1367 24.34 1.75 -27.42
CA ILE A 1367 25.55 1.30 -26.71
C ILE A 1367 26.74 1.11 -27.66
N ASP A 1368 26.52 0.56 -28.86
CA ASP A 1368 27.51 0.42 -29.93
C ASP A 1368 27.95 1.76 -30.54
N GLN A 1369 27.09 2.79 -30.49
CA GLN A 1369 27.40 4.14 -30.94
C GLN A 1369 28.08 4.99 -29.86
N ILE A 1370 28.05 4.59 -28.58
CA ILE A 1370 28.63 5.36 -27.48
C ILE A 1370 30.12 5.65 -27.72
N PRO A 1371 31.01 4.68 -28.04
CA PRO A 1371 32.43 4.95 -28.25
C PRO A 1371 32.68 5.98 -29.36
N SER A 1372 32.02 5.81 -30.51
CA SER A 1372 32.14 6.75 -31.64
C SER A 1372 31.62 8.16 -31.28
N THR A 1373 30.53 8.24 -30.52
CA THR A 1373 29.94 9.50 -30.04
C THR A 1373 30.84 10.18 -29.02
N LEU A 1374 31.44 9.42 -28.09
CA LEU A 1374 32.43 9.91 -27.13
C LEU A 1374 33.63 10.51 -27.86
N CYS A 1375 34.18 9.79 -28.84
CA CYS A 1375 35.29 10.29 -29.66
C CYS A 1375 34.90 11.55 -30.43
N ALA A 1376 33.71 11.60 -31.03
CA ALA A 1376 33.21 12.80 -31.72
C ALA A 1376 33.06 14.01 -30.79
N LEU A 1377 32.49 13.82 -29.59
CA LEU A 1377 32.36 14.87 -28.58
C LEU A 1377 33.72 15.36 -28.09
N LEU A 1378 34.63 14.44 -27.76
CA LEU A 1378 36.01 14.77 -27.34
C LEU A 1378 36.77 15.52 -28.44
N ASN A 1379 36.64 15.09 -29.70
CA ASN A 1379 37.27 15.76 -30.84
C ASN A 1379 36.67 17.14 -31.13
N SER A 1380 35.41 17.38 -30.76
CA SER A 1380 34.77 18.70 -30.88
C SER A 1380 35.26 19.74 -29.85
N LEU A 1381 35.96 19.31 -28.79
CA LEU A 1381 36.55 20.19 -27.80
C LEU A 1381 37.74 20.95 -28.40
N PRO A 1382 37.97 22.22 -28.00
CA PRO A 1382 39.06 23.02 -28.54
C PRO A 1382 40.44 22.47 -28.17
N ASN A 1383 41.44 22.80 -28.99
CA ASN A 1383 42.86 22.57 -28.71
C ASN A 1383 43.44 23.72 -27.89
N SER A 1384 44.55 23.49 -27.18
CA SER A 1384 45.21 24.51 -26.37
C SER A 1384 45.71 25.72 -27.17
N THR A 1385 45.82 25.59 -28.50
CA THR A 1385 46.27 26.64 -29.43
C THR A 1385 45.13 27.49 -30.00
N ASP A 1386 43.86 27.14 -29.72
CA ASP A 1386 42.72 27.87 -30.26
C ASP A 1386 42.57 29.25 -29.61
N GLN A 1387 42.17 30.27 -30.37
CA GLN A 1387 42.17 31.67 -29.92
C GLN A 1387 40.96 32.07 -29.05
N CYS A 1388 39.87 31.30 -29.07
CA CYS A 1388 38.63 31.64 -28.36
C CYS A 1388 37.99 30.41 -27.73
N PHE A 1389 37.84 30.42 -26.40
CA PHE A 1389 37.25 29.34 -25.62
C PHE A 1389 35.88 29.73 -25.05
N ARG A 1390 34.82 29.03 -25.46
CA ARG A 1390 33.50 29.16 -24.84
C ARG A 1390 33.34 28.14 -23.72
N GLN A 1391 33.63 28.54 -22.48
CA GLN A 1391 33.68 27.63 -21.33
C GLN A 1391 32.36 26.88 -21.04
N ASN A 1392 31.20 27.52 -21.27
CA ASN A 1392 29.90 26.84 -21.12
C ASN A 1392 29.74 25.68 -22.11
N HIS A 1393 30.21 25.85 -23.36
CA HIS A 1393 30.20 24.82 -24.40
C HIS A 1393 31.12 23.66 -24.02
N ILE A 1394 32.34 23.96 -23.56
CA ILE A 1394 33.30 22.95 -23.10
C ILE A 1394 32.68 22.15 -21.95
N HIS A 1395 32.17 22.84 -20.92
CA HIS A 1395 31.57 22.21 -19.75
C HIS A 1395 30.38 21.31 -20.11
N GLY A 1396 29.46 21.76 -20.96
CA GLY A 1396 28.33 20.94 -21.37
C GLY A 1396 28.72 19.70 -22.17
N THR A 1397 29.73 19.85 -23.03
CA THR A 1397 30.30 18.72 -23.80
C THR A 1397 30.97 17.72 -22.86
N LEU A 1398 31.73 18.18 -21.88
CA LEU A 1398 32.34 17.30 -20.87
C LEU A 1398 31.30 16.59 -20.01
N LEU A 1399 30.22 17.24 -19.61
CA LEU A 1399 29.13 16.57 -18.90
C LEU A 1399 28.48 15.47 -19.75
N GLN A 1400 28.30 15.71 -21.06
CA GLN A 1400 27.79 14.69 -21.99
C GLN A 1400 28.75 13.50 -22.08
N VAL A 1401 30.06 13.76 -22.21
CA VAL A 1401 31.10 12.72 -22.17
C VAL A 1401 31.06 11.94 -20.87
N PHE A 1402 31.02 12.63 -19.72
CA PHE A 1402 30.95 12.02 -18.40
C PHE A 1402 29.76 11.08 -18.26
N HIS A 1403 28.55 11.53 -18.60
CA HIS A 1403 27.34 10.72 -18.45
C HIS A 1403 27.26 9.56 -19.45
N LEU A 1404 27.72 9.75 -20.70
CA LEU A 1404 27.81 8.66 -21.67
C LEU A 1404 28.85 7.61 -21.25
N LEU A 1405 30.02 8.05 -20.77
CA LEU A 1405 31.07 7.16 -20.28
C LEU A 1405 30.63 6.40 -19.03
N GLN A 1406 29.99 7.08 -18.07
CA GLN A 1406 29.45 6.44 -16.87
C GLN A 1406 28.39 5.39 -17.21
N ALA A 1407 27.49 5.68 -18.15
CA ALA A 1407 26.49 4.73 -18.63
C ALA A 1407 27.16 3.52 -19.30
N TYR A 1408 28.13 3.77 -20.18
CA TYR A 1408 28.90 2.73 -20.86
C TYR A 1408 29.61 1.81 -19.87
N ILE A 1409 30.31 2.35 -18.87
CA ILE A 1409 31.01 1.58 -17.83
C ILE A 1409 30.05 0.72 -17.00
N THR A 1410 28.90 1.29 -16.61
CA THR A 1410 27.96 0.63 -15.69
C THR A 1410 27.34 -0.62 -16.30
N ASP A 1411 27.03 -0.59 -17.60
CA ASP A 1411 26.37 -1.68 -18.32
C ASP A 1411 27.34 -2.78 -18.81
N CYS A 1412 28.67 -2.62 -18.66
CA CYS A 1412 29.67 -3.55 -19.21
C CYS A 1412 29.92 -4.83 -18.39
N ARG A 1413 29.18 -5.11 -17.31
CA ARG A 1413 29.37 -6.35 -16.54
C ARG A 1413 29.15 -7.65 -17.34
N HIS A 1414 28.64 -7.55 -18.57
CA HIS A 1414 28.24 -8.69 -19.40
C HIS A 1414 28.89 -8.75 -20.81
N ARG A 1415 29.91 -7.94 -21.13
CA ARG A 1415 30.64 -8.00 -22.42
C ARG A 1415 31.98 -8.75 -22.31
N THR A 1416 32.45 -9.28 -23.44
CA THR A 1416 33.81 -9.83 -23.61
C THR A 1416 34.85 -8.73 -23.41
N ASN A 1417 35.73 -8.90 -22.42
CA ASN A 1417 36.73 -7.88 -22.01
C ASN A 1417 37.56 -7.30 -23.16
N ALA A 1418 37.88 -8.08 -24.20
CA ALA A 1418 38.81 -7.66 -25.25
C ALA A 1418 38.30 -6.47 -26.10
N ASP A 1419 37.09 -6.56 -26.64
CA ASP A 1419 36.53 -5.49 -27.51
C ASP A 1419 36.28 -4.22 -26.69
N PHE A 1420 35.80 -4.37 -25.46
CA PHE A 1420 35.58 -3.27 -24.52
C PHE A 1420 36.87 -2.52 -24.18
N LEU A 1421 37.96 -3.25 -23.94
CA LEU A 1421 39.27 -2.64 -23.66
C LEU A 1421 39.82 -1.89 -24.88
N GLN A 1422 39.62 -2.40 -26.10
CA GLN A 1422 40.05 -1.72 -27.32
C GLN A 1422 39.24 -0.43 -27.58
N GLU A 1423 37.91 -0.47 -27.45
CA GLU A 1423 37.05 0.71 -27.58
C GLU A 1423 37.38 1.77 -26.50
N LEU A 1424 37.66 1.33 -25.27
CA LEU A 1424 38.13 2.22 -24.20
C LEU A 1424 39.51 2.79 -24.47
N SER A 1425 40.41 2.05 -25.13
CA SER A 1425 41.73 2.56 -25.53
C SER A 1425 41.61 3.76 -26.46
N ASP A 1426 40.71 3.71 -27.45
CA ASP A 1426 40.48 4.82 -28.38
C ASP A 1426 39.88 6.05 -27.66
N VAL A 1427 38.90 5.83 -26.79
CA VAL A 1427 38.34 6.89 -25.93
C VAL A 1427 39.43 7.48 -25.02
N THR A 1428 40.32 6.64 -24.49
CA THR A 1428 41.43 7.07 -23.64
C THR A 1428 42.45 7.90 -24.44
N ALA A 1429 42.76 7.51 -25.67
CA ALA A 1429 43.62 8.29 -26.56
C ALA A 1429 43.02 9.66 -26.91
N CYS A 1430 41.73 9.71 -27.29
CA CYS A 1430 41.00 10.97 -27.49
C CYS A 1430 40.96 11.83 -26.21
N THR A 1431 40.80 11.20 -25.04
CA THR A 1431 40.85 11.89 -23.75
C THR A 1431 42.24 12.51 -23.53
N LYS A 1432 43.32 11.72 -23.69
CA LYS A 1432 44.71 12.18 -23.55
C LYS A 1432 45.06 13.37 -24.45
N ALA A 1433 44.50 13.44 -25.66
CA ALA A 1433 44.69 14.57 -26.55
C ALA A 1433 44.18 15.92 -25.98
N LYS A 1434 43.37 15.91 -24.91
CA LYS A 1434 42.75 17.09 -24.29
C LYS A 1434 43.16 17.33 -22.84
N LEU A 1435 44.27 16.76 -22.36
CA LEU A 1435 44.72 16.86 -20.94
C LEU A 1435 44.90 18.29 -20.44
N TRP A 1436 45.15 19.25 -21.33
CA TRP A 1436 45.24 20.68 -20.99
C TRP A 1436 43.97 21.19 -20.28
N LEU A 1437 42.81 20.56 -20.51
CA LEU A 1437 41.54 20.89 -19.87
C LEU A 1437 41.51 20.60 -18.37
N ALA A 1438 42.36 19.69 -17.87
CA ALA A 1438 42.53 19.40 -16.44
C ALA A 1438 43.56 20.34 -15.77
N MET A 1439 44.47 20.88 -16.56
CA MET A 1439 45.64 21.63 -16.11
C MET A 1439 45.37 23.14 -16.05
N ARG A 1440 46.36 23.92 -15.58
CA ARG A 1440 46.26 25.38 -15.38
C ARG A 1440 46.05 26.18 -16.67
N GLN A 1441 46.35 25.60 -17.83
CA GLN A 1441 46.06 26.19 -19.14
C GLN A 1441 44.55 26.46 -19.30
N ASN A 1442 43.69 25.67 -18.65
CA ASN A 1442 42.27 25.95 -18.55
C ASN A 1442 41.98 26.76 -17.26
N PRO A 1443 41.61 28.04 -17.33
CA PRO A 1443 41.35 28.84 -16.14
C PRO A 1443 40.04 28.47 -15.42
N CYS A 1444 39.12 27.71 -16.05
CA CYS A 1444 37.81 27.40 -15.48
C CYS A 1444 37.86 26.13 -14.60
N LEU A 1445 37.77 26.32 -13.28
CA LEU A 1445 37.83 25.22 -12.31
C LEU A 1445 36.67 24.23 -12.43
N VAL A 1446 35.47 24.70 -12.77
CA VAL A 1446 34.29 23.83 -12.94
C VAL A 1446 34.51 22.88 -14.13
N THR A 1447 35.00 23.39 -15.25
CA THR A 1447 35.37 22.58 -16.42
C THR A 1447 36.48 21.57 -16.09
N ARG A 1448 37.50 22.00 -15.33
CA ARG A 1448 38.56 21.11 -14.84
C ARG A 1448 38.01 19.98 -13.97
N ALA A 1449 37.08 20.30 -13.07
CA ALA A 1449 36.46 19.33 -12.17
C ALA A 1449 35.78 18.20 -12.95
N VAL A 1450 34.92 18.53 -13.93
CA VAL A 1450 34.23 17.53 -14.75
C VAL A 1450 35.22 16.69 -15.57
N TYR A 1451 36.28 17.31 -16.11
CA TYR A 1451 37.33 16.57 -16.80
C TYR A 1451 38.07 15.60 -15.87
N ILE A 1452 38.37 16.02 -14.64
CA ILE A 1452 38.97 15.15 -13.62
C ILE A 1452 38.02 14.01 -13.22
N ASP A 1453 36.71 14.27 -13.13
CA ASP A 1453 35.73 13.22 -12.86
C ASP A 1453 35.69 12.17 -13.99
N ILE A 1454 35.88 12.58 -15.25
CA ILE A 1454 36.07 11.67 -16.39
C ILE A 1454 37.35 10.85 -16.22
N LEU A 1455 38.47 11.48 -15.84
CA LEU A 1455 39.73 10.76 -15.58
C LEU A 1455 39.56 9.74 -14.45
N PHE A 1456 38.88 10.10 -13.37
CA PHE A 1456 38.60 9.21 -12.24
C PHE A 1456 37.71 8.02 -12.64
N LEU A 1457 36.71 8.22 -13.49
CA LEU A 1457 35.93 7.14 -14.07
C LEU A 1457 36.82 6.19 -14.89
N LEU A 1458 37.68 6.72 -15.76
CA LEU A 1458 38.60 5.92 -16.56
C LEU A 1458 39.61 5.14 -15.70
N THR A 1459 40.20 5.77 -14.68
CA THR A 1459 41.15 5.08 -13.78
C THR A 1459 40.48 3.91 -13.08
N ASN A 1460 39.29 4.11 -12.50
CA ASN A 1460 38.58 3.04 -11.78
C ASN A 1460 38.20 1.85 -12.68
N CYS A 1461 38.05 2.08 -13.99
CA CYS A 1461 37.69 1.03 -14.94
C CYS A 1461 38.91 0.27 -15.44
N LEU A 1462 39.99 0.99 -15.74
CA LEU A 1462 41.23 0.43 -16.27
C LEU A 1462 42.10 -0.24 -15.18
N ASP A 1463 41.87 0.10 -13.90
CA ASP A 1463 42.57 -0.50 -12.75
C ASP A 1463 42.03 -1.87 -12.32
N ARG A 1464 41.11 -2.46 -13.10
CA ARG A 1464 40.62 -3.83 -12.83
C ARG A 1464 41.71 -4.84 -13.22
N PRO A 1465 42.22 -5.66 -12.28
CA PRO A 1465 43.19 -6.69 -12.59
C PRO A 1465 42.52 -7.82 -13.40
N GLU A 1466 43.03 -8.12 -14.60
CA GLU A 1466 42.83 -9.42 -15.22
C GLU A 1466 43.77 -10.43 -14.54
N GLU A 1467 43.29 -11.64 -14.27
CA GLU A 1467 44.10 -12.72 -13.70
C GLU A 1467 45.42 -12.89 -14.47
N GLY A 1468 46.53 -12.47 -13.86
CA GLY A 1468 47.88 -12.67 -14.39
C GLY A 1468 48.38 -11.68 -15.46
N LYS A 1469 47.69 -10.56 -15.73
CA LYS A 1469 48.18 -9.50 -16.65
C LYS A 1469 48.38 -8.16 -15.94
N GLN A 1470 49.27 -7.33 -16.49
CA GLN A 1470 49.34 -5.91 -16.15
C GLN A 1470 47.98 -5.24 -16.40
N THR A 1471 47.61 -4.28 -15.56
CA THR A 1471 46.38 -3.50 -15.75
C THR A 1471 46.46 -2.74 -17.06
N ALA A 1472 45.34 -2.62 -17.77
CA ALA A 1472 45.28 -1.82 -19.01
C ALA A 1472 45.74 -0.37 -18.76
N LEU A 1473 45.52 0.12 -17.54
CA LEU A 1473 45.94 1.43 -17.05
C LEU A 1473 47.45 1.68 -17.14
N GLU A 1474 48.27 0.70 -16.72
CA GLU A 1474 49.74 0.77 -16.84
C GLU A 1474 50.18 0.70 -18.30
N SER A 1475 49.58 -0.20 -19.09
CA SER A 1475 49.95 -0.41 -20.50
C SER A 1475 49.75 0.85 -21.36
N LEU A 1476 48.78 1.70 -21.00
CA LEU A 1476 48.47 2.95 -21.68
C LEU A 1476 49.26 4.14 -21.13
N GLY A 1477 50.06 3.98 -20.07
CA GLY A 1477 50.77 5.08 -19.39
C GLY A 1477 49.83 6.15 -18.83
N PHE A 1478 48.61 5.78 -18.43
CA PHE A 1478 47.59 6.75 -17.98
C PHE A 1478 47.86 7.28 -16.56
N TRP A 1479 48.44 6.45 -15.68
CA TRP A 1479 48.85 6.87 -14.34
C TRP A 1479 49.91 7.98 -14.34
N GLU A 1480 50.84 7.97 -15.30
CA GLU A 1480 51.85 9.03 -15.43
C GLU A 1480 51.20 10.39 -15.73
N ASP A 1481 50.15 10.40 -16.57
CA ASP A 1481 49.39 11.59 -16.89
C ASP A 1481 48.58 12.09 -15.67
N VAL A 1482 47.95 11.18 -14.93
CA VAL A 1482 47.23 11.48 -13.68
C VAL A 1482 48.18 12.04 -12.61
N ARG A 1483 49.33 11.39 -12.40
CA ARG A 1483 50.38 11.83 -11.48
C ARG A 1483 50.87 13.22 -11.86
N ARG A 1484 51.10 13.49 -13.15
CA ARG A 1484 51.45 14.83 -13.65
C ARG A 1484 50.37 15.87 -13.33
N ILE A 1485 49.08 15.56 -13.57
CA ILE A 1485 47.96 16.46 -13.24
C ILE A 1485 47.94 16.77 -11.73
N ILE A 1486 48.07 15.76 -10.87
CA ILE A 1486 48.07 15.94 -9.42
C ILE A 1486 49.27 16.79 -8.99
N LEU A 1487 50.48 16.48 -9.47
CA LEU A 1487 51.73 17.22 -9.21
C LEU A 1487 51.66 18.70 -9.62
N GLU A 1488 50.98 19.00 -10.73
CA GLU A 1488 50.84 20.36 -11.23
C GLU A 1488 49.62 21.11 -10.68
N SER A 1489 48.72 20.40 -10.00
CA SER A 1489 47.51 20.95 -9.42
C SER A 1489 47.78 21.90 -8.25
N GLU A 1490 46.76 22.66 -7.90
CA GLU A 1490 46.77 23.56 -6.76
C GLU A 1490 46.65 22.85 -5.41
N LEU A 1491 46.33 21.55 -5.39
CA LEU A 1491 46.44 20.72 -4.19
C LEU A 1491 47.90 20.59 -3.74
N ILE A 1492 48.85 20.56 -4.69
CA ILE A 1492 50.29 20.51 -4.41
C ILE A 1492 50.91 21.90 -4.47
N LYS A 1493 50.77 22.60 -5.60
CA LYS A 1493 51.46 23.86 -5.86
C LYS A 1493 50.80 25.07 -5.17
N GLY A 1494 49.63 24.90 -4.56
CA GLY A 1494 48.84 25.98 -3.95
C GLY A 1494 48.20 26.93 -4.98
N PHE A 1495 47.32 27.81 -4.50
CA PHE A 1495 46.77 28.93 -5.28
C PHE A 1495 47.54 30.23 -4.96
N PRO A 1496 47.86 31.04 -5.98
CA PRO A 1496 48.41 32.39 -5.75
C PRO A 1496 47.36 33.43 -5.31
N TRP A 1497 46.06 33.12 -5.40
CA TRP A 1497 44.95 34.05 -5.12
C TRP A 1497 44.05 33.55 -3.97
N THR A 1498 43.22 34.44 -3.43
CA THR A 1498 42.35 34.20 -2.26
C THR A 1498 41.31 33.09 -2.44
N PHE A 1499 40.87 32.51 -1.32
CA PHE A 1499 39.93 31.38 -1.17
C PHE A 1499 38.55 31.49 -1.86
N LYS A 1500 38.25 32.60 -2.56
CA LYS A 1500 36.89 32.92 -3.05
C LYS A 1500 36.74 32.75 -4.56
N VAL A 1501 37.30 31.67 -5.13
CA VAL A 1501 37.14 31.35 -6.55
C VAL A 1501 35.92 30.43 -6.74
N PRO A 1502 34.91 30.82 -7.54
CA PRO A 1502 33.77 29.95 -7.83
C PRO A 1502 34.20 28.59 -8.44
N GLY A 1503 33.61 27.51 -7.95
CA GLY A 1503 33.92 26.14 -8.39
C GLY A 1503 35.17 25.51 -7.76
N LEU A 1504 35.90 26.26 -6.92
CA LEU A 1504 37.11 25.76 -6.25
C LEU A 1504 36.84 24.54 -5.34
N PRO A 1505 35.83 24.55 -4.44
CA PRO A 1505 35.53 23.38 -3.63
C PRO A 1505 35.19 22.14 -4.46
N GLN A 1506 34.36 22.30 -5.51
CA GLN A 1506 34.00 21.21 -6.43
C GLN A 1506 35.24 20.62 -7.11
N TYR A 1507 36.11 21.48 -7.65
CA TYR A 1507 37.37 21.06 -8.26
C TYR A 1507 38.28 20.31 -7.27
N LEU A 1508 38.45 20.83 -6.05
CA LEU A 1508 39.27 20.18 -5.02
C LEU A 1508 38.68 18.83 -4.59
N GLN A 1509 37.36 18.68 -4.52
CA GLN A 1509 36.72 17.39 -4.25
C GLN A 1509 37.00 16.37 -5.36
N SER A 1510 36.76 16.73 -6.63
CA SER A 1510 37.06 15.87 -7.78
C SER A 1510 38.54 15.48 -7.83
N LEU A 1511 39.44 16.44 -7.61
CA LEU A 1511 40.87 16.20 -7.57
C LEU A 1511 41.29 15.31 -6.39
N THR A 1512 40.69 15.49 -5.21
CA THR A 1512 40.97 14.66 -4.03
C THR A 1512 40.49 13.22 -4.25
N LYS A 1513 39.34 13.02 -4.89
CA LYS A 1513 38.86 11.68 -5.30
C LYS A 1513 39.83 10.98 -6.24
N LEU A 1514 40.44 11.72 -7.18
CA LEU A 1514 41.48 11.18 -8.07
C LEU A 1514 42.81 10.93 -7.34
N ALA A 1515 43.13 11.76 -6.34
CA ALA A 1515 44.39 11.70 -5.61
C ALA A 1515 44.45 10.59 -4.55
N ILE A 1516 43.34 10.24 -3.90
CA ILE A 1516 43.31 9.21 -2.86
C ILE A 1516 43.80 7.84 -3.39
N PRO A 1517 43.31 7.32 -4.53
CA PRO A 1517 43.84 6.08 -5.12
C PRO A 1517 45.34 6.16 -5.43
N GLU A 1518 45.82 7.31 -5.91
CA GLU A 1518 47.26 7.52 -6.18
C GLU A 1518 48.10 7.48 -4.90
N VAL A 1519 47.61 8.06 -3.81
CA VAL A 1519 48.27 7.98 -2.50
C VAL A 1519 48.38 6.53 -2.04
N TRP A 1520 47.32 5.75 -2.22
CA TRP A 1520 47.33 4.33 -1.89
C TRP A 1520 48.27 3.51 -2.79
N ALA A 1521 48.23 3.73 -4.10
CA ALA A 1521 49.13 3.08 -5.05
C ALA A 1521 50.59 3.41 -4.74
N SER A 1522 50.90 4.68 -4.48
CA SER A 1522 52.24 5.12 -4.09
C SER A 1522 52.69 4.54 -2.75
N LEU A 1523 51.79 4.40 -1.76
CA LEU A 1523 52.09 3.73 -0.50
C LEU A 1523 52.35 2.23 -0.68
N ALA A 1524 51.67 1.58 -1.63
CA ALA A 1524 51.92 0.19 -1.99
C ALA A 1524 53.29 0.02 -2.69
N GLU A 1525 53.64 0.92 -3.62
CA GLU A 1525 54.95 0.96 -4.29
C GLU A 1525 56.09 1.27 -3.31
N ALA A 1526 55.88 2.19 -2.35
CA ALA A 1526 56.89 2.60 -1.38
C ALA A 1526 57.31 1.47 -0.43
N LYS A 1527 56.47 0.44 -0.24
CA LYS A 1527 56.89 -0.80 0.45
C LYS A 1527 57.98 -1.55 -0.32
N GLY A 1528 58.19 -1.26 -1.61
CA GLY A 1528 59.25 -1.83 -2.45
C GLY A 1528 60.42 -0.88 -2.77
N GLN A 1529 60.22 0.44 -2.82
CA GLN A 1529 61.27 1.41 -3.21
C GLN A 1529 61.21 2.74 -2.43
N ALA A 1530 62.37 3.23 -1.98
CA ALA A 1530 62.54 4.44 -1.14
C ALA A 1530 62.40 5.78 -1.90
N THR A 1531 61.45 5.88 -2.83
CA THR A 1531 61.16 7.14 -3.53
C THR A 1531 60.24 8.04 -2.70
N ALA A 1532 60.61 9.32 -2.59
CA ALA A 1532 59.81 10.33 -1.92
C ALA A 1532 58.43 10.45 -2.60
N VAL A 1533 57.39 9.99 -1.91
CA VAL A 1533 56.02 10.08 -2.40
C VAL A 1533 55.57 11.55 -2.38
N PRO A 1534 55.20 12.15 -3.51
CA PRO A 1534 54.90 13.58 -3.58
C PRO A 1534 53.58 13.99 -2.89
N LEU A 1535 52.67 13.03 -2.68
CA LEU A 1535 51.37 13.23 -2.02
C LEU A 1535 51.16 12.22 -0.89
N SER A 1536 50.81 12.71 0.30
CA SER A 1536 50.55 11.90 1.50
C SER A 1536 49.21 12.30 2.12
N PHE A 1537 48.60 11.40 2.91
CA PHE A 1537 47.42 11.74 3.72
C PHE A 1537 47.70 12.93 4.66
N SER A 1538 48.91 13.02 5.22
CA SER A 1538 49.32 14.16 6.05
C SER A 1538 49.17 15.51 5.34
N ARG A 1539 49.44 15.58 4.03
CA ARG A 1539 49.26 16.80 3.24
C ARG A 1539 47.79 17.10 2.99
N LEU A 1540 46.96 16.09 2.72
CA LEU A 1540 45.52 16.25 2.56
C LEU A 1540 44.87 16.76 3.85
N LEU A 1541 45.28 16.24 5.00
CA LEU A 1541 44.80 16.67 6.32
C LEU A 1541 45.27 18.07 6.72
N LYS A 1542 46.43 18.53 6.22
CA LYS A 1542 46.93 19.91 6.39
C LYS A 1542 46.29 20.91 5.41
N SER A 1543 45.42 20.45 4.50
CA SER A 1543 44.66 21.34 3.61
C SER A 1543 43.84 22.34 4.42
N SER A 1544 43.76 23.59 3.98
CA SER A 1544 42.90 24.61 4.57
C SER A 1544 41.41 24.42 4.25
N PHE A 1545 41.06 23.53 3.30
CA PHE A 1545 39.68 23.27 2.88
C PHE A 1545 39.08 22.06 3.60
N PRO A 1546 37.97 22.22 4.33
CA PRO A 1546 37.33 21.12 5.06
C PRO A 1546 36.82 20.02 4.12
N GLU A 1547 36.45 20.31 2.87
CA GLU A 1547 36.00 19.31 1.90
C GLU A 1547 37.10 18.29 1.55
N VAL A 1548 38.36 18.74 1.54
CA VAL A 1548 39.53 17.87 1.30
C VAL A 1548 39.83 17.05 2.56
N ARG A 1549 39.86 17.71 3.73
CA ARG A 1549 40.10 17.04 5.02
C ARG A 1549 39.03 15.98 5.29
N LEU A 1550 37.76 16.27 5.01
CA LEU A 1550 36.64 15.37 5.24
C LEU A 1550 36.74 14.10 4.37
N LEU A 1551 37.02 14.23 3.06
CA LEU A 1551 37.23 13.05 2.19
C LEU A 1551 38.42 12.19 2.66
N ALA A 1552 39.51 12.83 3.10
CA ALA A 1552 40.67 12.13 3.65
C ALA A 1552 40.31 11.41 4.97
N LEU A 1553 39.63 12.11 5.89
CA LEU A 1553 39.20 11.57 7.18
C LEU A 1553 38.17 10.45 7.05
N ASP A 1554 37.19 10.57 6.15
CA ASP A 1554 36.22 9.52 5.89
C ASP A 1554 36.91 8.26 5.32
N THR A 1555 37.90 8.44 4.43
CA THR A 1555 38.72 7.33 3.92
C THR A 1555 39.54 6.65 5.03
N LEU A 1556 40.15 7.43 5.93
CA LEU A 1556 40.90 6.91 7.07
C LEU A 1556 39.99 6.23 8.10
N LEU A 1557 38.79 6.75 8.32
CA LEU A 1557 37.79 6.20 9.24
C LEU A 1557 37.22 4.88 8.73
N GLU A 1558 36.88 4.77 7.44
CA GLU A 1558 36.49 3.49 6.83
C GLU A 1558 37.59 2.43 7.03
N ARG A 1559 38.86 2.83 6.94
CA ARG A 1559 40.00 1.94 7.18
C ARG A 1559 40.16 1.56 8.65
N ALA A 1560 40.04 2.51 9.58
CA ALA A 1560 40.11 2.26 11.02
C ALA A 1560 39.03 1.27 11.50
N ARG A 1561 37.81 1.40 10.95
CA ARG A 1561 36.70 0.45 11.20
C ARG A 1561 36.99 -0.92 10.64
N SER A 1562 37.56 -1.00 9.43
CA SER A 1562 37.92 -2.29 8.81
C SER A 1562 39.02 -3.03 9.59
N SER A 1563 40.01 -2.34 10.15
CA SER A 1563 41.04 -2.99 10.99
C SER A 1563 40.46 -3.56 12.28
N GLU A 1564 39.49 -2.87 12.90
CA GLU A 1564 38.83 -3.35 14.12
C GLU A 1564 37.92 -4.56 13.84
N GLN A 1565 37.16 -4.54 12.73
CA GLN A 1565 36.31 -5.68 12.34
C GLN A 1565 37.10 -6.92 11.90
N GLU A 1566 38.19 -6.76 11.15
CA GLU A 1566 38.99 -7.89 10.66
C GLU A 1566 39.97 -8.44 11.71
N GLN A 1567 40.02 -7.85 12.92
CA GLN A 1567 41.04 -8.13 13.95
C GLN A 1567 42.47 -8.12 13.38
N LYS A 1568 42.70 -7.34 12.31
CA LYS A 1568 44.04 -7.14 11.77
C LYS A 1568 44.68 -6.01 12.54
N GLU A 1569 45.99 -6.11 12.76
CA GLU A 1569 46.76 -5.00 13.32
C GLU A 1569 46.42 -3.71 12.54
N PRO A 1570 46.14 -2.60 13.23
CA PRO A 1570 45.95 -1.31 12.56
C PRO A 1570 47.13 -1.08 11.64
N LEU A 1571 46.85 -0.74 10.38
CA LEU A 1571 47.89 -0.50 9.39
C LEU A 1571 48.96 0.42 10.01
N PRO A 1572 50.27 0.12 9.85
CA PRO A 1572 51.36 0.93 10.41
C PRO A 1572 51.23 2.43 10.12
N LEU A 1573 50.53 2.78 9.03
CA LEU A 1573 50.18 4.15 8.66
C LEU A 1573 49.33 4.87 9.71
N LEU A 1574 48.22 4.29 10.20
CA LEU A 1574 47.35 4.97 11.18
C LEU A 1574 48.08 5.21 12.50
N CYS A 1575 48.85 4.23 12.97
CA CYS A 1575 49.70 4.37 14.15
C CYS A 1575 50.78 5.45 13.93
N SER A 1576 51.38 5.52 12.74
CA SER A 1576 52.35 6.57 12.40
C SER A 1576 51.73 7.98 12.31
N MET A 1577 50.42 8.08 12.15
CA MET A 1577 49.67 9.35 12.08
C MET A 1577 49.11 9.80 13.44
N GLY A 1578 49.44 9.12 14.54
CA GLY A 1578 48.96 9.47 15.88
C GLY A 1578 49.24 10.93 16.27
N GLU A 1579 50.44 11.43 15.98
CA GLU A 1579 50.82 12.84 16.18
C GLU A 1579 49.89 13.81 15.43
N GLU A 1580 49.63 13.54 14.14
CA GLU A 1580 48.86 14.43 13.28
C GLU A 1580 47.38 14.46 13.68
N LEU A 1581 46.83 13.31 14.08
CA LEU A 1581 45.46 13.20 14.59
C LEU A 1581 45.27 13.89 15.93
N LEU A 1582 46.25 13.77 16.85
CA LEU A 1582 46.22 14.48 18.14
C LEU A 1582 46.32 16.00 17.96
N LEU A 1583 47.21 16.47 17.08
CA LEU A 1583 47.31 17.89 16.74
C LEU A 1583 46.03 18.42 16.10
N LEU A 1584 45.39 17.65 15.21
CA LEU A 1584 44.09 17.99 14.64
C LEU A 1584 42.99 18.01 15.69
N ALA A 1585 42.96 17.05 16.62
CA ALA A 1585 41.98 17.03 17.70
C ALA A 1585 42.04 18.31 18.55
N MET A 1586 43.23 18.89 18.74
CA MET A 1586 43.40 20.13 19.52
C MET A 1586 43.14 21.42 18.72
N LYS A 1587 43.21 21.39 17.38
CA LYS A 1587 43.21 22.59 16.52
C LYS A 1587 42.13 22.63 15.43
N GLU A 1588 41.36 21.58 15.24
CA GLU A 1588 40.37 21.50 14.16
C GLU A 1588 39.11 22.31 14.48
N ASP A 1589 38.89 23.39 13.73
CA ASP A 1589 37.74 24.27 13.89
C ASP A 1589 36.46 23.76 13.21
N HIS A 1590 36.55 22.87 12.20
CA HIS A 1590 35.38 22.39 11.47
C HIS A 1590 34.72 21.20 12.21
N PRO A 1591 33.46 21.32 12.66
CA PRO A 1591 32.83 20.33 13.56
C PRO A 1591 32.72 18.94 12.93
N GLY A 1592 32.47 18.85 11.63
CA GLY A 1592 32.42 17.57 10.91
C GLY A 1592 33.77 16.85 10.90
N CYS A 1593 34.86 17.60 10.72
CA CYS A 1593 36.22 17.05 10.71
C CYS A 1593 36.63 16.66 12.13
N PHE A 1594 36.39 17.54 13.11
CA PHE A 1594 36.67 17.28 14.52
C PHE A 1594 35.97 16.00 15.00
N CYS A 1595 34.68 15.83 14.68
CA CYS A 1595 33.94 14.60 14.96
C CYS A 1595 34.59 13.35 14.34
N ARG A 1596 35.05 13.39 13.07
CA ARG A 1596 35.77 12.26 12.45
C ARG A 1596 37.10 11.97 13.14
N VAL A 1597 37.85 12.99 13.53
CA VAL A 1597 39.11 12.83 14.25
C VAL A 1597 38.90 12.11 15.59
N LEU A 1598 37.91 12.54 16.38
CA LEU A 1598 37.57 11.86 17.65
C LEU A 1598 37.12 10.41 17.42
N LYS A 1599 36.36 10.13 16.35
CA LYS A 1599 35.98 8.76 15.98
C LYS A 1599 37.19 7.90 15.63
N ILE A 1600 38.16 8.44 14.89
CA ILE A 1600 39.39 7.73 14.57
C ILE A 1600 40.17 7.42 15.86
N LEU A 1601 40.36 8.40 16.76
CA LEU A 1601 41.01 8.18 18.06
C LEU A 1601 40.30 7.13 18.92
N TYR A 1602 38.96 7.12 18.90
CA TYR A 1602 38.16 6.10 19.56
C TYR A 1602 38.40 4.69 19.00
N HIS A 1603 38.53 4.52 17.69
CA HIS A 1603 38.82 3.23 17.06
C HIS A 1603 40.29 2.78 17.24
N LEU A 1604 41.22 3.67 17.61
CA LEU A 1604 42.61 3.33 17.90
C LEU A 1604 42.80 2.77 19.33
N ASN A 1605 43.87 2.00 19.55
CA ASN A 1605 44.21 1.45 20.86
C ASN A 1605 44.79 2.55 21.78
N PRO A 1606 44.15 2.86 22.93
CA PRO A 1606 44.64 3.89 23.85
C PRO A 1606 46.07 3.65 24.33
N SER A 1607 46.55 2.40 24.43
CA SER A 1607 47.92 2.11 24.88
C SER A 1607 49.00 2.70 23.96
N GLU A 1608 48.68 2.93 22.68
CA GLU A 1608 49.64 3.41 21.68
C GLU A 1608 49.74 4.94 21.65
N TRP A 1609 48.60 5.63 21.72
CA TRP A 1609 48.53 7.09 21.51
C TRP A 1609 48.30 7.90 22.79
N LEU A 1610 47.66 7.33 23.83
CA LEU A 1610 47.35 8.07 25.05
C LEU A 1610 48.62 8.55 25.80
N PRO A 1611 49.73 7.79 25.89
CA PRO A 1611 50.97 8.31 26.48
C PRO A 1611 51.58 9.46 25.68
N GLN A 1612 51.30 9.54 24.38
CA GLN A 1612 51.83 10.56 23.48
C GLN A 1612 51.13 11.92 23.64
N THR A 1613 50.00 11.99 24.37
CA THR A 1613 49.28 13.25 24.59
C THR A 1613 50.12 14.26 25.37
N GLU A 1614 51.03 13.81 26.25
CA GLU A 1614 51.95 14.70 26.96
C GLU A 1614 52.92 15.39 26.00
N CYS A 1615 53.44 14.65 25.02
CA CYS A 1615 54.37 15.18 24.04
C CYS A 1615 53.71 16.12 23.03
N TYR A 1616 52.51 15.79 22.53
CA TYR A 1616 51.91 16.47 21.38
C TYR A 1616 50.69 17.34 21.70
N ALA A 1617 49.92 16.99 22.74
CA ALA A 1617 48.78 17.80 23.19
C ALA A 1617 49.10 18.63 24.44
N HIS A 1618 50.27 18.44 25.06
CA HIS A 1618 50.67 19.05 26.34
C HIS A 1618 49.70 18.75 27.49
N LEU A 1619 49.00 17.62 27.41
CA LEU A 1619 48.05 17.16 28.42
C LEU A 1619 48.52 15.80 28.94
N SER A 1620 48.63 15.67 30.26
CA SER A 1620 48.75 14.37 30.91
C SER A 1620 47.55 13.48 30.56
N PRO A 1621 47.66 12.15 30.62
CA PRO A 1621 46.52 11.26 30.38
C PRO A 1621 45.31 11.56 31.27
N LYS A 1622 45.54 12.11 32.47
CA LYS A 1622 44.49 12.59 33.37
C LYS A 1622 43.82 13.87 32.84
N GLU A 1623 44.59 14.86 32.43
CA GLU A 1623 44.06 16.12 31.89
C GLU A 1623 43.33 15.90 30.56
N PHE A 1624 43.82 14.98 29.71
CA PHE A 1624 43.15 14.61 28.47
C PHE A 1624 41.78 13.93 28.70
N LEU A 1625 41.69 13.08 29.74
CA LEU A 1625 40.41 12.52 30.17
C LEU A 1625 39.44 13.62 30.63
N MET A 1626 39.91 14.56 31.45
CA MET A 1626 39.09 15.69 31.91
C MET A 1626 38.61 16.55 30.74
N TRP A 1627 39.49 16.86 29.79
CA TRP A 1627 39.14 17.58 28.55
C TRP A 1627 38.08 16.84 27.73
N SER A 1628 38.21 15.52 27.58
CA SER A 1628 37.22 14.69 26.86
C SER A 1628 35.86 14.69 27.56
N MET A 1629 35.84 14.64 28.90
CA MET A 1629 34.60 14.72 29.69
C MET A 1629 33.95 16.11 29.62
N ASP A 1630 34.75 17.19 29.62
CA ASP A 1630 34.23 18.56 29.50
C ASP A 1630 33.54 18.81 28.15
N ILE A 1631 34.12 18.29 27.06
CA ILE A 1631 33.48 18.31 25.74
C ILE A 1631 32.16 17.53 25.77
N ALA A 1632 32.14 16.35 26.40
CA ALA A 1632 30.95 15.53 26.53
C ALA A 1632 29.86 16.16 27.43
N SER A 1633 30.20 17.13 28.29
CA SER A 1633 29.20 17.88 29.09
C SER A 1633 28.66 19.14 28.41
N ASN A 1634 29.47 19.83 27.60
CA ASN A 1634 29.12 21.15 27.07
C ASN A 1634 28.43 21.11 25.69
N ASP A 1635 28.73 20.11 24.84
CA ASP A 1635 28.15 20.01 23.49
C ASP A 1635 26.86 19.16 23.46
N ARG A 1636 25.81 19.61 22.76
CA ARG A 1636 24.58 18.82 22.51
C ARG A 1636 24.52 18.33 21.05
N SER A 1637 25.49 17.52 20.64
CA SER A 1637 25.65 17.08 19.24
C SER A 1637 26.27 15.68 19.09
N GLU A 1638 26.52 15.22 17.85
CA GLU A 1638 27.27 13.98 17.57
C GLU A 1638 28.64 13.96 18.27
N ILE A 1639 29.26 15.13 18.49
CA ILE A 1639 30.53 15.30 19.18
C ILE A 1639 30.43 14.84 20.64
N GLN A 1640 29.33 15.19 21.33
CA GLN A 1640 29.06 14.78 22.71
C GLN A 1640 29.16 13.26 22.88
N GLY A 1641 28.46 12.53 21.99
CA GLY A 1641 28.40 11.08 22.05
C GLY A 1641 29.76 10.44 21.78
N VAL A 1642 30.53 10.97 20.81
CA VAL A 1642 31.88 10.46 20.53
C VAL A 1642 32.86 10.78 21.67
N ALA A 1643 32.79 11.99 22.24
CA ALA A 1643 33.61 12.40 23.37
C ALA A 1643 33.32 11.55 24.62
N LEU A 1644 32.04 11.25 24.90
CA LEU A 1644 31.64 10.36 26.00
C LEU A 1644 32.19 8.93 25.79
N LYS A 1645 32.14 8.40 24.56
CA LYS A 1645 32.73 7.09 24.22
C LYS A 1645 34.24 7.09 24.43
N LEU A 1646 34.93 8.14 23.96
CA LEU A 1646 36.37 8.30 24.12
C LEU A 1646 36.76 8.37 25.60
N ALA A 1647 36.09 9.22 26.39
CA ALA A 1647 36.31 9.35 27.83
C ALA A 1647 36.09 8.02 28.56
N SER A 1648 35.04 7.28 28.20
CA SER A 1648 34.73 5.98 28.79
C SER A 1648 35.77 4.91 28.46
N LYS A 1649 36.28 4.90 27.22
CA LYS A 1649 37.38 4.01 26.81
C LYS A 1649 38.66 4.30 27.59
N ILE A 1650 38.98 5.58 27.82
CA ILE A 1650 40.13 6.00 28.63
C ILE A 1650 39.95 5.60 30.11
N ILE A 1651 38.76 5.78 30.69
CA ILE A 1651 38.46 5.34 32.06
C ILE A 1651 38.64 3.84 32.22
N ALA A 1652 38.08 3.03 31.31
CA ALA A 1652 38.21 1.59 31.34
C ALA A 1652 39.69 1.15 31.30
N TYR A 1653 40.49 1.75 30.40
CA TYR A 1653 41.93 1.50 30.30
C TYR A 1653 42.68 1.87 31.59
N ARG A 1654 42.39 3.04 32.19
CA ARG A 1654 43.04 3.47 33.44
C ARG A 1654 42.68 2.58 34.64
N VAL A 1655 41.43 2.13 34.75
CA VAL A 1655 40.99 1.20 35.80
C VAL A 1655 41.68 -0.15 35.66
N GLN A 1656 41.79 -0.68 34.44
CA GLN A 1656 42.49 -1.94 34.18
C GLN A 1656 44.01 -1.85 34.43
N SER A 1657 44.63 -0.69 34.18
CA SER A 1657 46.08 -0.49 34.35
C SER A 1657 46.49 -0.19 35.80
N CYS A 1658 45.58 0.27 36.66
CA CYS A 1658 45.85 0.65 38.04
C CYS A 1658 45.66 -0.53 39.02
N GLU A 1659 46.67 -1.38 39.21
CA GLU A 1659 46.57 -2.50 40.17
C GLU A 1659 46.60 -2.05 41.65
N LYS A 1660 47.28 -0.94 42.01
CA LYS A 1660 47.61 -0.63 43.43
C LYS A 1660 46.88 0.57 44.07
N ASN A 1661 46.23 1.46 43.31
CA ASN A 1661 45.65 2.71 43.83
C ASN A 1661 44.25 3.00 43.28
N LYS A 1662 43.28 2.09 43.47
CA LYS A 1662 41.90 2.30 43.02
C LYS A 1662 41.25 3.55 43.65
N ASP A 1663 41.59 3.87 44.91
CA ASP A 1663 41.06 5.04 45.63
C ASP A 1663 41.42 6.38 44.97
N SER A 1664 42.53 6.44 44.22
CA SER A 1664 42.97 7.65 43.54
C SER A 1664 42.08 8.07 42.36
N LEU A 1665 41.25 7.16 41.83
CA LEU A 1665 40.33 7.38 40.70
C LEU A 1665 38.90 7.68 41.14
N ALA A 1666 38.60 7.65 42.45
CA ALA A 1666 37.25 7.85 42.98
C ALA A 1666 36.54 9.14 42.51
N PRO A 1667 37.20 10.34 42.47
CA PRO A 1667 36.51 11.54 42.00
C PRO A 1667 36.22 11.51 40.50
N GLU A 1668 37.15 11.01 39.67
CA GLU A 1668 36.94 10.87 38.23
C GLU A 1668 35.81 9.87 37.92
N LEU A 1669 35.75 8.75 38.65
CA LEU A 1669 34.68 7.76 38.51
C LEU A 1669 33.32 8.34 38.89
N ARG A 1670 33.22 9.13 39.98
CA ARG A 1670 31.96 9.80 40.35
C ARG A 1670 31.48 10.78 39.28
N GLN A 1671 32.39 11.60 38.75
CA GLN A 1671 32.05 12.56 37.69
C GLN A 1671 31.62 11.84 36.40
N TRP A 1672 32.28 10.74 36.04
CA TRP A 1672 31.89 9.92 34.89
C TRP A 1672 30.49 9.30 35.07
N VAL A 1673 30.18 8.73 36.24
CA VAL A 1673 28.84 8.19 36.53
C VAL A 1673 27.78 9.29 36.39
N GLN A 1674 28.01 10.48 36.93
CA GLN A 1674 27.09 11.61 36.78
C GLN A 1674 26.88 12.01 35.32
N LEU A 1675 27.95 12.04 34.52
CA LEU A 1675 27.88 12.37 33.11
C LEU A 1675 27.09 11.32 32.31
N VAL A 1676 27.29 10.03 32.61
CA VAL A 1676 26.54 8.92 32.02
C VAL A 1676 25.05 9.01 32.37
N VAL A 1677 24.72 9.26 33.64
CA VAL A 1677 23.34 9.43 34.12
C VAL A 1677 22.67 10.62 33.44
N TRP A 1678 23.33 11.77 33.39
CA TRP A 1678 22.78 12.96 32.74
C TRP A 1678 22.54 12.72 31.24
N SER A 1679 23.44 11.98 30.58
CA SER A 1679 23.34 11.66 29.16
C SER A 1679 22.21 10.68 28.79
N CYS A 1680 21.51 10.11 29.79
CA CYS A 1680 20.34 9.25 29.57
C CYS A 1680 19.00 10.00 29.49
N GLY A 1681 18.96 11.30 29.80
CA GLY A 1681 17.70 12.06 29.87
C GLY A 1681 16.95 12.10 28.53
N ASP A 1682 15.62 11.97 28.57
CA ASP A 1682 14.79 11.94 27.36
C ASP A 1682 14.77 13.26 26.58
N HIS A 1683 15.05 14.38 27.23
CA HIS A 1683 15.22 15.71 26.61
C HIS A 1683 16.49 15.85 25.75
N LEU A 1684 17.36 14.82 25.71
CA LEU A 1684 18.60 14.82 24.95
C LEU A 1684 18.44 14.11 23.58
N PRO A 1685 19.27 14.46 22.58
CA PRO A 1685 19.24 13.80 21.28
C PRO A 1685 19.46 12.28 21.38
N THR A 1686 18.81 11.51 20.49
CA THR A 1686 18.95 10.05 20.39
C THR A 1686 20.41 9.59 20.29
N ALA A 1687 21.26 10.36 19.60
CA ALA A 1687 22.70 10.06 19.48
C ALA A 1687 23.42 9.99 20.83
N SER A 1688 23.04 10.82 21.80
CA SER A 1688 23.63 10.83 23.15
C SER A 1688 23.24 9.58 23.92
N ARG A 1689 21.97 9.17 23.87
CA ARG A 1689 21.47 7.93 24.51
C ARG A 1689 22.07 6.67 23.88
N LEU A 1690 22.25 6.64 22.56
CA LEU A 1690 22.97 5.56 21.86
C LEU A 1690 24.44 5.49 22.29
N ALA A 1691 25.09 6.64 22.48
CA ALA A 1691 26.45 6.67 22.98
C ALA A 1691 26.54 6.09 24.39
N VAL A 1692 25.58 6.40 25.27
CA VAL A 1692 25.52 5.79 26.61
C VAL A 1692 25.32 4.28 26.51
N ALA A 1693 24.42 3.80 25.66
CA ALA A 1693 24.19 2.36 25.50
C ALA A 1693 25.47 1.60 25.08
N GLU A 1694 26.23 2.15 24.13
CA GLU A 1694 27.52 1.59 23.71
C GLU A 1694 28.59 1.66 24.82
N VAL A 1695 28.63 2.75 25.56
CA VAL A 1695 29.51 2.92 26.73
C VAL A 1695 29.19 1.88 27.80
N LEU A 1696 27.92 1.71 28.17
CA LEU A 1696 27.50 0.73 29.17
C LEU A 1696 27.74 -0.69 28.68
N THR A 1697 27.56 -0.98 27.40
CA THR A 1697 27.85 -2.30 26.81
C THR A 1697 29.34 -2.63 26.92
N SER A 1698 30.21 -1.71 26.48
CA SER A 1698 31.67 -1.91 26.51
C SER A 1698 32.26 -1.95 27.92
N THR A 1699 31.58 -1.36 28.91
CA THR A 1699 32.06 -1.28 30.30
C THR A 1699 31.30 -2.16 31.29
N ALA A 1700 30.24 -2.87 30.86
CA ALA A 1700 29.42 -3.74 31.70
C ALA A 1700 30.23 -4.78 32.52
N PRO A 1701 31.27 -5.46 31.96
CA PRO A 1701 32.08 -6.41 32.72
C PRO A 1701 32.84 -5.77 33.89
N LEU A 1702 33.22 -4.50 33.76
CA LEU A 1702 34.00 -3.76 34.76
C LEU A 1702 33.11 -3.12 35.82
N PHE A 1703 32.03 -2.43 35.42
CA PHE A 1703 31.25 -1.57 36.32
C PHE A 1703 29.86 -2.08 36.68
N LEU A 1704 29.25 -2.98 35.90
CA LEU A 1704 27.90 -3.51 36.18
C LEU A 1704 27.91 -4.91 36.78
N THR A 1705 28.82 -5.78 36.33
CA THR A 1705 28.78 -7.23 36.60
C THR A 1705 30.04 -7.78 37.25
N SER A 1706 30.99 -6.91 37.65
CA SER A 1706 32.20 -7.33 38.34
C SER A 1706 31.86 -8.15 39.61
N PRO A 1707 32.56 -9.27 39.89
CA PRO A 1707 32.34 -10.08 41.10
C PRO A 1707 32.52 -9.27 42.40
N GLN A 1708 33.37 -8.25 42.36
CA GLN A 1708 33.51 -7.24 43.40
C GLN A 1708 33.21 -5.86 42.80
N PRO A 1709 32.16 -5.14 43.25
CA PRO A 1709 31.83 -3.81 42.74
C PRO A 1709 33.02 -2.85 42.88
N ILE A 1710 33.41 -2.21 41.77
CA ILE A 1710 34.47 -1.18 41.77
C ILE A 1710 33.91 0.16 42.27
N LEU A 1711 32.64 0.43 41.97
CA LEU A 1711 31.91 1.62 42.40
C LEU A 1711 31.21 1.37 43.73
N GLU A 1712 30.95 2.43 44.48
CA GLU A 1712 30.01 2.39 45.61
C GLU A 1712 28.63 1.88 45.15
N LEU A 1713 27.87 1.22 46.05
CA LEU A 1713 26.58 0.60 45.72
C LEU A 1713 25.63 1.58 45.00
N GLN A 1714 25.57 2.83 45.47
CA GLN A 1714 24.74 3.87 44.84
C GLN A 1714 25.16 4.18 43.40
N GLY A 1715 26.47 4.24 43.12
CA GLY A 1715 27.00 4.45 41.77
C GLY A 1715 26.63 3.30 40.83
N THR A 1716 26.81 2.06 41.29
CA THR A 1716 26.45 0.85 40.54
C THR A 1716 24.96 0.79 40.24
N LEU A 1717 24.10 1.07 41.22
CA LEU A 1717 22.64 1.11 41.05
C LEU A 1717 22.18 2.26 40.16
N SER A 1718 22.91 3.38 40.12
CA SER A 1718 22.61 4.50 39.22
C SER A 1718 22.88 4.13 37.76
N LEU A 1719 23.95 3.37 37.49
CA LEU A 1719 24.20 2.82 36.15
C LEU A 1719 23.17 1.77 35.76
N TRP A 1720 22.76 0.88 36.67
CA TRP A 1720 21.64 -0.04 36.42
C TRP A 1720 20.33 0.70 36.14
N ARG A 1721 20.05 1.79 36.86
CA ARG A 1721 18.91 2.67 36.56
C ARG A 1721 19.01 3.26 35.15
N CYS A 1722 20.20 3.63 34.68
CA CYS A 1722 20.41 4.05 33.29
C CYS A 1722 20.03 2.94 32.30
N VAL A 1723 20.43 1.69 32.55
CA VAL A 1723 20.03 0.54 31.71
C VAL A 1723 18.51 0.41 31.65
N LEU A 1724 17.83 0.50 32.79
CA LEU A 1724 16.37 0.42 32.88
C LEU A 1724 15.68 1.59 32.18
N THR A 1725 16.23 2.80 32.26
CA THR A 1725 15.74 3.98 31.54
C THR A 1725 15.90 3.81 30.02
N LEU A 1726 17.06 3.36 29.55
CA LEU A 1726 17.32 3.18 28.12
C LEU A 1726 16.45 2.06 27.50
N LEU A 1727 16.19 0.98 28.24
CA LEU A 1727 15.24 -0.07 27.85
C LEU A 1727 13.79 0.43 27.73
N GLN A 1728 13.48 1.53 28.40
CA GLN A 1728 12.17 2.18 28.37
C GLN A 1728 12.12 3.42 27.45
N SER A 1729 13.20 3.72 26.72
CA SER A 1729 13.23 4.84 25.76
C SER A 1729 12.15 4.68 24.68
N GLU A 1730 11.56 5.78 24.23
CA GLU A 1730 10.61 5.79 23.10
C GLU A 1730 11.27 5.32 21.78
N GLU A 1731 12.56 5.59 21.63
CA GLU A 1731 13.34 5.31 20.42
C GLU A 1731 13.75 3.83 20.33
N GLN A 1732 13.29 3.13 19.29
CA GLN A 1732 13.58 1.69 19.12
C GLN A 1732 15.08 1.39 19.06
N THR A 1733 15.88 2.23 18.40
CA THR A 1733 17.33 2.04 18.26
C THR A 1733 18.05 2.10 19.61
N VAL A 1734 17.59 2.96 20.52
CA VAL A 1734 18.14 3.08 21.87
C VAL A 1734 17.81 1.83 22.69
N ARG A 1735 16.55 1.35 22.62
CA ARG A 1735 16.15 0.12 23.29
C ARG A 1735 16.94 -1.08 22.81
N GLU A 1736 17.11 -1.20 21.50
CA GLU A 1736 17.90 -2.24 20.86
C GLU A 1736 19.35 -2.22 21.36
N ALA A 1737 20.00 -1.06 21.36
CA ALA A 1737 21.35 -0.93 21.92
C ALA A 1737 21.40 -1.25 23.43
N ALA A 1738 20.36 -0.90 24.20
CA ALA A 1738 20.30 -1.21 25.62
C ALA A 1738 20.14 -2.71 25.91
N THR A 1739 19.50 -3.47 25.02
CA THR A 1739 19.41 -4.93 25.16
C THR A 1739 20.77 -5.63 25.03
N GLU A 1740 21.72 -5.00 24.32
CA GLU A 1740 23.10 -5.49 24.20
C GLU A 1740 23.85 -5.42 25.53
N ILE A 1741 23.58 -4.39 26.34
CA ILE A 1741 24.10 -4.28 27.72
C ILE A 1741 23.66 -5.49 28.54
N VAL A 1742 22.37 -5.84 28.46
CA VAL A 1742 21.78 -6.97 29.21
C VAL A 1742 22.37 -8.29 28.73
N THR A 1743 22.49 -8.48 27.41
CA THR A 1743 23.10 -9.68 26.82
C THR A 1743 24.56 -9.82 27.26
N THR A 1744 25.33 -8.73 27.22
CA THR A 1744 26.73 -8.70 27.68
C THR A 1744 26.82 -9.01 29.16
N ALA A 1745 25.94 -8.45 29.97
CA ALA A 1745 25.86 -8.71 31.41
C ALA A 1745 25.52 -10.16 31.73
N MET A 1746 24.66 -10.81 30.95
CA MET A 1746 24.28 -12.22 31.12
C MET A 1746 25.35 -13.19 30.60
N SER A 1747 26.17 -12.78 29.64
CA SER A 1747 27.25 -13.62 29.09
C SER A 1747 28.47 -13.79 30.02
N GLN A 1748 28.52 -13.06 31.15
CA GLN A 1748 29.63 -13.13 32.10
C GLN A 1748 29.60 -14.43 32.92
N GLY A 1749 30.76 -14.96 33.29
CA GLY A 1749 30.85 -16.26 33.97
C GLY A 1749 30.09 -16.37 35.30
N ASN A 1750 29.93 -15.26 36.04
CA ASN A 1750 29.21 -15.19 37.32
C ASN A 1750 27.68 -15.05 37.16
N THR A 1751 27.19 -14.67 35.98
CA THR A 1751 25.74 -14.48 35.70
C THR A 1751 25.22 -15.47 34.66
N CYS A 1752 26.07 -16.07 33.83
CA CYS A 1752 25.69 -16.93 32.70
C CYS A 1752 24.90 -18.17 33.12
N GLN A 1753 25.16 -18.75 34.30
CA GLN A 1753 24.44 -19.92 34.79
C GLN A 1753 22.97 -19.63 35.14
N SER A 1754 22.59 -18.35 35.25
CA SER A 1754 21.25 -17.95 35.68
C SER A 1754 20.19 -18.02 34.58
N THR A 1755 20.54 -18.08 33.29
CA THR A 1755 19.56 -17.89 32.20
C THR A 1755 19.81 -18.71 30.92
N GLU A 1756 18.73 -19.25 30.33
CA GLU A 1756 18.73 -19.93 29.02
C GLU A 1756 18.95 -18.99 27.81
N PHE A 1757 19.17 -17.69 28.07
CA PHE A 1757 19.23 -16.61 27.08
C PHE A 1757 20.59 -15.89 27.03
N ALA A 1758 21.61 -16.36 27.76
CA ALA A 1758 22.89 -15.65 27.92
C ALA A 1758 23.61 -15.26 26.60
N PHE A 1759 23.33 -15.99 25.50
CA PHE A 1759 23.89 -15.73 24.17
C PHE A 1759 22.83 -15.36 23.12
N CYS A 1760 21.64 -14.94 23.55
CA CYS A 1760 20.55 -14.56 22.67
C CYS A 1760 20.25 -13.08 22.81
N GLN A 1761 20.16 -12.37 21.68
CA GLN A 1761 19.65 -11.01 21.68
C GLN A 1761 18.14 -11.00 21.81
N VAL A 1762 17.67 -10.35 22.88
CA VAL A 1762 16.27 -10.37 23.28
C VAL A 1762 15.62 -9.01 23.08
N ASP A 1763 14.29 -8.99 22.95
CA ASP A 1763 13.51 -7.77 22.89
C ASP A 1763 13.55 -7.00 24.22
N ALA A 1764 13.42 -5.68 24.15
CA ALA A 1764 13.51 -4.80 25.31
C ALA A 1764 12.48 -5.11 26.40
N SER A 1765 11.28 -5.60 26.05
CA SER A 1765 10.24 -5.94 27.03
C SER A 1765 10.68 -7.06 27.98
N ILE A 1766 11.38 -8.09 27.49
CA ILE A 1766 11.94 -9.13 28.34
C ILE A 1766 13.31 -8.75 28.90
N ALA A 1767 14.10 -7.95 28.16
CA ALA A 1767 15.39 -7.46 28.64
C ALA A 1767 15.22 -6.67 29.94
N LEU A 1768 14.12 -5.95 30.10
CA LEU A 1768 13.77 -5.28 31.36
C LEU A 1768 13.64 -6.27 32.52
N THR A 1769 12.88 -7.36 32.33
CA THR A 1769 12.72 -8.40 33.36
C THR A 1769 14.05 -9.12 33.65
N LEU A 1770 14.84 -9.41 32.62
CA LEU A 1770 16.14 -10.06 32.75
C LEU A 1770 17.17 -9.18 33.44
N ALA A 1771 17.21 -7.88 33.12
CA ALA A 1771 18.07 -6.90 33.80
C ALA A 1771 17.78 -6.84 35.30
N LEU A 1772 16.50 -6.84 35.69
CA LEU A 1772 16.09 -6.88 37.09
C LEU A 1772 16.45 -8.20 37.78
N ALA A 1773 16.33 -9.34 37.08
CA ALA A 1773 16.73 -10.64 37.59
C ALA A 1773 18.25 -10.72 37.83
N VAL A 1774 19.05 -10.26 36.86
CA VAL A 1774 20.52 -10.18 36.98
C VAL A 1774 20.92 -9.24 38.11
N LEU A 1775 20.27 -8.08 38.23
CA LEU A 1775 20.53 -7.15 39.33
C LEU A 1775 20.24 -7.77 40.71
N CYS A 1776 19.13 -8.49 40.86
CA CYS A 1776 18.79 -9.16 42.13
C CYS A 1776 19.80 -10.26 42.48
N ASP A 1777 20.23 -11.06 41.51
CA ASP A 1777 21.25 -12.08 41.68
C ASP A 1777 22.60 -11.45 42.08
N LEU A 1778 23.02 -10.38 41.41
CA LEU A 1778 24.24 -9.65 41.76
C LEU A 1778 24.20 -9.06 43.18
N LEU A 1779 23.06 -8.51 43.62
CA LEU A 1779 22.91 -8.01 45.00
C LEU A 1779 23.09 -9.13 46.03
N GLN A 1780 22.66 -10.36 45.70
CA GLN A 1780 22.89 -11.53 46.54
C GLN A 1780 24.36 -11.98 46.52
N GLN A 1781 25.01 -11.99 45.34
CA GLN A 1781 26.43 -12.33 45.20
C GLN A 1781 27.35 -11.34 45.91
N TRP A 1782 27.01 -10.05 45.89
CA TRP A 1782 27.78 -8.98 46.55
C TRP A 1782 27.51 -8.87 48.07
N ASP A 1783 26.58 -9.66 48.61
CA ASP A 1783 26.09 -9.52 49.99
C ASP A 1783 25.59 -8.08 50.28
N GLN A 1784 24.93 -7.47 49.31
CA GLN A 1784 24.40 -6.09 49.35
C GLN A 1784 22.87 -6.04 49.28
N LEU A 1785 22.20 -7.16 49.54
CA LEU A 1785 20.73 -7.24 49.50
C LEU A 1785 20.07 -6.32 50.55
N GLU A 1786 20.58 -6.30 51.77
CA GLU A 1786 20.04 -5.47 52.86
C GLU A 1786 20.09 -3.96 52.58
N PRO A 1787 21.24 -3.38 52.19
CA PRO A 1787 21.29 -1.97 51.80
C PRO A 1787 20.60 -1.68 50.46
N GLY A 1788 20.54 -2.66 49.55
CA GLY A 1788 19.92 -2.50 48.22
C GLY A 1788 18.39 -2.51 48.22
N LEU A 1789 17.76 -3.32 49.07
CA LEU A 1789 16.31 -3.50 49.09
C LEU A 1789 15.53 -2.19 49.33
N PRO A 1790 15.88 -1.33 50.31
CA PRO A 1790 15.22 -0.03 50.46
C PRO A 1790 15.33 0.87 49.22
N ILE A 1791 16.44 0.81 48.48
CA ILE A 1791 16.64 1.61 47.26
C ILE A 1791 15.70 1.12 46.15
N LEU A 1792 15.58 -0.20 45.96
CA LEU A 1792 14.67 -0.80 44.98
C LEU A 1792 13.19 -0.54 45.33
N LEU A 1793 12.83 -0.57 46.61
CA LEU A 1793 11.49 -0.17 47.06
C LEU A 1793 11.23 1.32 46.84
N GLY A 1794 12.25 2.17 47.03
CA GLY A 1794 12.18 3.60 46.68
C GLY A 1794 11.94 3.85 45.19
N TRP A 1795 12.47 3.00 44.30
CA TRP A 1795 12.17 3.06 42.87
C TRP A 1795 10.70 2.76 42.54
N LEU A 1796 9.99 1.99 43.37
CA LEU A 1796 8.56 1.72 43.21
C LEU A 1796 7.67 2.88 43.68
N LEU A 1797 8.10 3.63 44.70
CA LEU A 1797 7.38 4.78 45.26
C LEU A 1797 7.63 6.10 44.54
N GLU A 1798 8.67 6.20 43.70
CA GLU A 1798 9.18 7.47 43.15
C GLU A 1798 9.54 8.49 44.25
N GLU A 1799 10.50 8.15 45.13
CA GLU A 1799 11.12 9.16 46.00
C GLU A 1799 11.74 10.28 45.15
N GLY A 1800 11.05 11.42 44.99
CA GLY A 1800 11.60 12.59 44.28
C GLY A 1800 10.62 13.65 43.79
N ASP A 1801 9.38 13.30 43.46
CA ASP A 1801 8.37 14.26 42.97
C ASP A 1801 7.32 14.52 44.06
N ASP A 1802 7.39 15.68 44.70
CA ASP A 1802 6.48 16.10 45.78
C ASP A 1802 5.01 16.01 45.33
N LEU A 1803 4.28 15.02 45.87
CA LEU A 1803 2.81 14.94 45.74
C LEU A 1803 2.12 16.24 46.21
N GLU A 1804 2.69 16.92 47.20
CA GLU A 1804 2.19 18.21 47.68
C GLU A 1804 2.44 19.38 46.71
N GLY A 1805 3.50 19.30 45.90
CA GLY A 1805 3.93 20.38 45.00
C GLY A 1805 2.96 20.67 43.85
N HIS A 1806 2.14 19.69 43.45
CA HIS A 1806 1.22 19.84 42.32
C HIS A 1806 -0.26 19.99 42.71
N VAL A 1807 -0.64 19.87 43.98
CA VAL A 1807 -2.01 20.19 44.45
C VAL A 1807 -2.16 21.70 44.68
N GLN A 1808 -1.06 22.43 44.91
CA GLN A 1808 -1.08 23.88 45.11
C GLN A 1808 -1.09 24.66 43.80
N SER A 1809 -2.17 24.56 43.03
CA SER A 1809 -2.84 25.72 42.40
C SER A 1809 -3.82 25.24 41.31
N PRO A 1810 -5.14 25.27 41.55
CA PRO A 1810 -6.10 25.39 40.44
C PRO A 1810 -5.99 26.75 39.70
N HIS A 1811 -5.00 27.57 40.06
CA HIS A 1811 -4.75 28.92 39.54
C HIS A 1811 -3.64 29.01 38.50
N GLN A 1812 -2.80 27.98 38.36
CA GLN A 1812 -2.05 27.78 37.12
C GLN A 1812 -2.96 26.97 36.22
N GLY A 1813 -3.79 27.65 35.42
CA GLY A 1813 -4.43 26.96 34.32
C GLY A 1813 -3.32 26.28 33.55
N GLU A 1814 -3.34 24.94 33.46
CA GLU A 1814 -2.54 24.23 32.47
C GLU A 1814 -2.76 25.01 31.18
N GLU A 1815 -1.72 25.67 30.67
CA GLU A 1815 -1.81 26.49 29.48
C GLU A 1815 -2.40 25.58 28.39
N GLU A 1816 -3.69 25.76 28.09
CA GLU A 1816 -4.45 24.90 27.19
C GLU A 1816 -4.03 25.21 25.75
N HIS A 1817 -2.76 24.99 25.44
CA HIS A 1817 -2.27 24.96 24.09
C HIS A 1817 -2.83 23.69 23.45
N ILE A 1818 -3.92 23.85 22.69
CA ILE A 1818 -4.65 22.82 21.93
C ILE A 1818 -3.73 21.89 21.10
N PHE A 1819 -2.47 22.29 20.86
CA PHE A 1819 -1.50 21.59 20.04
C PHE A 1819 -0.20 21.16 20.73
N GLU A 1820 0.06 21.52 21.99
CA GLU A 1820 1.25 21.02 22.69
C GLU A 1820 0.95 19.64 23.28
N LYS A 1821 1.40 18.61 22.56
CA LYS A 1821 1.62 17.30 23.16
C LYS A 1821 2.86 17.45 24.03
N SER A 1822 2.72 17.41 25.34
CA SER A 1822 3.84 16.99 26.18
C SER A 1822 4.46 15.73 25.58
N GLU A 1823 5.79 15.62 25.60
CA GLU A 1823 6.52 14.47 25.06
C GLU A 1823 6.21 13.23 25.91
N VAL A 1824 5.05 12.62 25.67
CA VAL A 1824 4.60 11.42 26.35
C VAL A 1824 5.31 10.23 25.71
N ASN A 1825 6.18 9.56 26.47
CA ASN A 1825 6.81 8.32 26.05
C ASN A 1825 5.76 7.21 25.88
N PHE A 1826 5.45 6.84 24.63
CA PHE A 1826 4.43 5.82 24.31
C PHE A 1826 4.90 4.37 24.50
N TRP A 1827 6.18 4.13 24.81
CA TRP A 1827 6.72 2.79 25.07
C TRP A 1827 6.73 2.44 26.55
N ALA A 1828 7.20 3.37 27.39
CA ALA A 1828 7.36 3.13 28.81
C ALA A 1828 5.99 2.88 29.47
N GLU A 1829 5.86 1.71 30.07
CA GLU A 1829 4.66 1.34 30.82
C GLU A 1829 5.02 1.18 32.29
N THR A 1830 4.73 2.23 33.05
CA THR A 1830 5.03 2.33 34.48
C THR A 1830 4.66 1.09 35.27
N LEU A 1831 3.44 0.59 35.10
CA LEU A 1831 2.96 -0.57 35.87
C LEU A 1831 3.59 -1.89 35.39
N THR A 1832 4.10 -1.97 34.17
CA THR A 1832 4.85 -3.14 33.67
C THR A 1832 6.22 -3.25 34.37
N PHE A 1833 6.91 -2.12 34.55
CA PHE A 1833 8.14 -2.05 35.35
C PHE A 1833 7.88 -2.44 36.81
N VAL A 1834 6.84 -1.86 37.43
CA VAL A 1834 6.44 -2.15 38.82
C VAL A 1834 6.15 -3.65 38.99
N LYS A 1835 5.31 -4.24 38.13
CA LYS A 1835 4.98 -5.67 38.16
C LYS A 1835 6.24 -6.54 38.03
N SER A 1836 7.16 -6.18 37.14
CA SER A 1836 8.41 -6.93 36.92
C SER A 1836 9.34 -6.89 38.14
N LEU A 1837 9.55 -5.70 38.72
CA LEU A 1837 10.38 -5.53 39.91
C LEU A 1837 9.77 -6.23 41.13
N CYS A 1838 8.47 -6.06 41.37
CA CYS A 1838 7.77 -6.75 42.45
C CYS A 1838 7.89 -8.27 42.33
N ARG A 1839 7.79 -8.83 41.12
CA ARG A 1839 7.96 -10.27 40.89
C ARG A 1839 9.36 -10.76 41.25
N GLN A 1840 10.40 -10.02 40.86
CA GLN A 1840 11.79 -10.38 41.19
C GLN A 1840 12.07 -10.26 42.69
N LEU A 1841 11.59 -9.18 43.32
CA LEU A 1841 11.71 -9.01 44.77
C LEU A 1841 10.98 -10.11 45.53
N PHE A 1842 9.75 -10.47 45.13
CA PHE A 1842 9.00 -11.54 45.77
C PHE A 1842 9.73 -12.90 45.67
N HIS A 1843 10.27 -13.22 44.49
CA HIS A 1843 11.06 -14.43 44.28
C HIS A 1843 12.33 -14.45 45.16
N LEU A 1844 13.03 -13.33 45.24
CA LEU A 1844 14.23 -13.15 46.06
C LEU A 1844 13.95 -13.29 47.55
N LEU A 1845 12.83 -12.73 48.03
CA LEU A 1845 12.36 -12.85 49.42
C LEU A 1845 11.95 -14.29 49.77
N CYS A 1846 11.32 -15.01 48.83
CA CYS A 1846 10.95 -16.42 49.04
C CYS A 1846 12.18 -17.34 49.13
N GLN A 1847 13.23 -17.10 48.34
CA GLN A 1847 14.43 -17.94 48.31
C GLN A 1847 15.37 -17.71 49.50
N SER A 1848 15.48 -16.46 49.98
CA SER A 1848 16.44 -16.09 51.02
C SER A 1848 16.05 -16.50 52.44
N GLY A 1849 14.82 -17.02 52.65
CA GLY A 1849 14.33 -17.40 53.98
C GLY A 1849 14.38 -16.25 54.99
N TRP A 1850 14.38 -15.02 54.49
CA TRP A 1850 14.83 -13.82 55.20
C TRP A 1850 13.83 -13.44 56.30
N GLN A 1851 14.31 -13.33 57.54
CA GLN A 1851 13.53 -12.79 58.66
C GLN A 1851 13.75 -11.28 58.73
N SER A 1852 12.64 -10.53 58.74
CA SER A 1852 12.54 -9.07 58.93
C SER A 1852 13.78 -8.43 59.59
N PRO A 1853 14.61 -7.68 58.85
CA PRO A 1853 15.44 -6.68 59.48
C PRO A 1853 14.54 -5.50 59.85
N HIS A 1854 14.46 -5.16 61.13
CA HIS A 1854 13.96 -3.86 61.58
C HIS A 1854 14.94 -2.75 61.15
N SER A 1855 15.04 -2.50 59.85
CA SER A 1855 15.77 -1.38 59.27
C SER A 1855 14.92 -0.12 59.40
N GLN A 1856 15.49 0.94 59.97
CA GLN A 1856 14.84 2.25 60.05
C GLN A 1856 14.37 2.75 58.67
N LYS A 1857 15.09 2.41 57.59
CA LYS A 1857 14.72 2.78 56.21
C LYS A 1857 13.44 2.07 55.75
N LEU A 1858 13.27 0.78 56.09
CA LEU A 1858 12.04 0.03 55.73
C LEU A 1858 10.82 0.55 56.49
N CYS A 1859 10.96 0.83 57.79
CA CYS A 1859 9.89 1.46 58.58
C CYS A 1859 9.50 2.84 58.02
N HIS A 1860 10.48 3.61 57.52
CA HIS A 1860 10.23 4.90 56.89
C HIS A 1860 9.43 4.74 55.58
N LEU A 1861 9.82 3.83 54.71
CA LEU A 1861 9.09 3.52 53.47
C LEU A 1861 7.66 3.03 53.73
N GLN A 1862 7.47 2.20 54.75
CA GLN A 1862 6.13 1.72 55.14
C GLN A 1862 5.22 2.85 55.58
N ARG A 1863 5.76 3.80 56.36
CA ARG A 1863 5.02 5.00 56.78
C ARG A 1863 4.64 5.86 55.57
N ILE A 1864 5.58 6.13 54.67
CA ILE A 1864 5.33 6.91 53.44
C ILE A 1864 4.25 6.23 52.58
N ALA A 1865 4.38 4.93 52.32
CA ALA A 1865 3.41 4.20 51.51
C ALA A 1865 2.00 4.20 52.14
N SER A 1866 1.91 4.10 53.47
CA SER A 1866 0.63 4.18 54.18
C SER A 1866 0.02 5.58 54.12
N GLU A 1867 0.83 6.62 54.29
CA GLU A 1867 0.42 8.03 54.17
C GLU A 1867 -0.04 8.36 52.73
N GLN A 1868 0.70 7.92 51.71
CA GLN A 1868 0.31 8.04 50.30
C GLN A 1868 -1.00 7.32 50.00
N SER A 1869 -1.21 6.09 50.52
CA SER A 1869 -2.45 5.33 50.30
C SER A 1869 -3.68 6.06 50.87
N HIS A 1870 -3.53 6.67 52.05
CA HIS A 1870 -4.58 7.50 52.66
C HIS A 1870 -4.85 8.78 51.84
N LEU A 1871 -3.80 9.46 51.37
CA LEU A 1871 -3.91 10.67 50.55
C LEU A 1871 -4.61 10.36 49.21
N ILE A 1872 -4.19 9.31 48.50
CA ILE A 1872 -4.79 8.87 47.24
C ILE A 1872 -6.28 8.56 47.43
N SER A 1873 -6.64 7.88 48.52
CA SER A 1873 -8.03 7.58 48.86
C SER A 1873 -8.88 8.82 49.13
N GLN A 1874 -8.28 9.90 49.67
CA GLN A 1874 -8.96 11.19 49.86
C GLN A 1874 -9.13 11.90 48.52
N LEU A 1875 -8.09 11.95 47.68
CA LEU A 1875 -8.15 12.59 46.36
C LEU A 1875 -9.18 11.94 45.42
N PHE A 1876 -9.34 10.61 45.46
CA PHE A 1876 -10.41 9.94 44.72
C PHE A 1876 -11.82 10.37 45.15
N ARG A 1877 -12.03 10.74 46.41
CA ARG A 1877 -13.34 11.23 46.91
C ARG A 1877 -13.63 12.68 46.53
N GLU A 1878 -12.61 13.45 46.16
CA GLU A 1878 -12.74 14.84 45.70
C GLU A 1878 -13.02 14.94 44.20
N LEU A 1879 -12.81 13.86 43.45
CA LEU A 1879 -13.12 13.80 42.03
C LEU A 1879 -14.65 13.75 41.77
N PRO A 1880 -15.13 14.35 40.67
CA PRO A 1880 -16.54 14.29 40.28
C PRO A 1880 -16.95 12.84 39.95
N LEU A 1881 -18.25 12.60 39.91
CA LEU A 1881 -18.80 11.35 39.38
C LEU A 1881 -18.40 11.20 37.90
N SER A 1882 -18.10 9.97 37.47
CA SER A 1882 -17.57 9.67 36.13
C SER A 1882 -16.25 10.40 35.78
N ALA A 1883 -15.40 10.66 36.79
CA ALA A 1883 -14.11 11.33 36.61
C ALA A 1883 -13.17 10.62 35.62
N GLU A 1884 -13.32 9.32 35.37
CA GLU A 1884 -12.57 8.62 34.33
C GLU A 1884 -12.75 9.29 32.95
N PHE A 1885 -13.92 9.86 32.68
CA PHE A 1885 -14.25 10.56 31.44
C PHE A 1885 -14.05 12.08 31.53
N LEU A 1886 -14.51 12.71 32.62
CA LEU A 1886 -14.47 14.17 32.77
C LEU A 1886 -13.11 14.72 33.19
N LYS A 1887 -12.31 13.91 33.91
CA LYS A 1887 -10.97 14.26 34.43
C LYS A 1887 -9.97 13.13 34.18
N THR A 1888 -9.93 12.63 32.94
CA THR A 1888 -9.17 11.43 32.55
C THR A 1888 -7.71 11.41 33.01
N VAL A 1889 -7.00 12.54 32.87
CA VAL A 1889 -5.56 12.63 33.19
C VAL A 1889 -5.32 12.51 34.70
N GLU A 1890 -6.05 13.28 35.51
CA GLU A 1890 -5.98 13.23 36.97
C GLU A 1890 -6.37 11.84 37.50
N TYR A 1891 -7.48 11.29 36.99
CA TYR A 1891 -7.96 9.95 37.37
C TYR A 1891 -6.93 8.85 37.06
N THR A 1892 -6.38 8.85 35.83
CA THR A 1892 -5.38 7.84 35.42
C THR A 1892 -4.10 7.95 36.25
N ARG A 1893 -3.65 9.17 36.55
CA ARG A 1893 -2.48 9.42 37.40
C ARG A 1893 -2.67 8.83 38.81
N LEU A 1894 -3.81 9.11 39.44
CA LEU A 1894 -4.14 8.57 40.76
C LEU A 1894 -4.23 7.04 40.76
N ARG A 1895 -4.83 6.43 39.71
CA ARG A 1895 -4.89 4.96 39.58
C ARG A 1895 -3.50 4.32 39.45
N ILE A 1896 -2.57 4.93 38.72
CA ILE A 1896 -1.19 4.44 38.61
C ILE A 1896 -0.47 4.53 39.97
N GLN A 1897 -0.65 5.64 40.69
CA GLN A 1897 -0.06 5.81 42.03
C GLN A 1897 -0.64 4.80 43.03
N GLU A 1898 -1.96 4.57 43.00
CA GLU A 1898 -2.62 3.59 43.86
C GLU A 1898 -2.01 2.18 43.68
N GLU A 1899 -1.86 1.71 42.44
CA GLU A 1899 -1.29 0.39 42.14
C GLU A 1899 0.19 0.29 42.59
N ARG A 1900 0.98 1.36 42.45
CA ARG A 1900 2.36 1.43 42.95
C ARG A 1900 2.41 1.32 44.47
N THR A 1901 1.65 2.16 45.15
CA THR A 1901 1.61 2.20 46.62
C THR A 1901 1.13 0.86 47.19
N LEU A 1902 0.10 0.25 46.58
CA LEU A 1902 -0.38 -1.08 46.97
C LEU A 1902 0.68 -2.17 46.75
N ALA A 1903 1.43 -2.13 45.66
CA ALA A 1903 2.49 -3.10 45.40
C ALA A 1903 3.59 -3.05 46.47
N VAL A 1904 3.99 -1.84 46.89
CA VAL A 1904 4.98 -1.64 47.97
C VAL A 1904 4.43 -2.11 49.32
N LEU A 1905 3.18 -1.77 49.65
CA LEU A 1905 2.54 -2.23 50.89
C LEU A 1905 2.46 -3.76 50.97
N ARG A 1906 2.18 -4.45 49.86
CA ARG A 1906 2.18 -5.93 49.79
C ARG A 1906 3.56 -6.53 50.03
N LEU A 1907 4.61 -5.98 49.39
CA LEU A 1907 5.98 -6.44 49.61
C LEU A 1907 6.45 -6.23 51.06
N LEU A 1908 6.10 -5.09 51.66
CA LEU A 1908 6.38 -4.80 53.06
C LEU A 1908 5.59 -5.71 54.01
N ALA A 1909 4.32 -6.01 53.71
CA ALA A 1909 3.52 -6.95 54.49
C ALA A 1909 4.08 -8.38 54.45
N CYS A 1910 4.62 -8.80 53.30
CA CYS A 1910 5.35 -10.07 53.16
C CYS A 1910 6.62 -10.11 54.02
N LEU A 1911 7.38 -9.00 54.07
CA LEU A 1911 8.57 -8.86 54.93
C LEU A 1911 8.25 -8.92 56.42
N GLU A 1912 7.10 -8.38 56.84
CA GLU A 1912 6.61 -8.42 58.23
C GLU A 1912 6.01 -9.78 58.64
N GLY A 1913 5.81 -10.70 57.70
CA GLY A 1913 5.15 -11.99 57.94
C GLY A 1913 3.65 -11.90 58.27
N LYS A 1914 3.00 -10.76 57.99
CA LYS A 1914 1.56 -10.54 58.26
C LYS A 1914 0.67 -11.23 57.24
N GLU A 1915 1.09 -11.30 55.99
CA GLU A 1915 0.50 -12.19 54.99
C GLU A 1915 1.30 -13.49 55.03
N GLY A 1916 0.65 -14.59 55.39
CA GLY A 1916 1.30 -15.90 55.29
C GLY A 1916 1.75 -16.10 53.85
N LEU A 1917 3.00 -16.53 53.66
CA LEU A 1917 3.55 -16.99 52.39
C LEU A 1917 2.77 -18.23 51.90
N ARG A 1918 1.48 -18.07 51.57
CA ARG A 1918 0.69 -19.10 50.91
C ARG A 1918 0.85 -18.85 49.43
N ALA A 1919 1.33 -19.85 48.72
CA ALA A 1919 1.28 -19.90 47.26
C ALA A 1919 -0.14 -19.70 46.69
N GLU A 1920 -1.18 -19.69 47.54
CA GLU A 1920 -2.55 -19.39 47.14
C GLU A 1920 -2.82 -17.89 46.94
N ASP A 1921 -2.15 -17.01 47.69
CA ASP A 1921 -2.29 -15.54 47.60
C ASP A 1921 -1.47 -14.94 46.44
N CYS A 1922 -0.61 -15.75 45.82
CA CYS A 1922 -0.06 -15.50 44.49
C CYS A 1922 -1.20 -15.34 43.47
N PRO A 1923 -1.25 -14.25 42.69
CA PRO A 1923 -1.96 -14.22 41.41
C PRO A 1923 -1.64 -15.51 40.65
N ARG A 1924 -2.65 -16.16 40.05
CA ARG A 1924 -2.55 -17.54 39.50
C ARG A 1924 -1.33 -17.78 38.59
N GLU A 1925 -0.84 -16.75 37.92
CA GLU A 1925 0.36 -16.79 37.07
C GLU A 1925 1.67 -17.00 37.84
N TRP A 1926 1.77 -16.54 39.09
CA TRP A 1926 2.98 -16.76 39.89
C TRP A 1926 3.15 -18.25 40.22
N ARG A 1927 2.07 -19.05 40.24
CA ARG A 1927 2.15 -20.51 40.48
C ARG A 1927 2.68 -21.32 39.29
N GLN A 1928 2.43 -20.90 38.05
CA GLN A 1928 2.81 -21.72 36.87
C GLN A 1928 4.33 -21.80 36.66
N VAL A 1929 5.10 -20.86 37.21
CA VAL A 1929 6.58 -20.92 37.18
C VAL A 1929 7.20 -21.29 38.53
N MET A 1930 6.45 -21.17 39.64
CA MET A 1930 6.90 -21.66 40.95
C MET A 1930 6.87 -23.19 41.10
N ALA A 1931 6.42 -23.95 40.10
CA ALA A 1931 6.54 -25.40 40.13
C ALA A 1931 8.03 -25.80 40.22
N PRO A 1932 8.47 -26.48 41.30
CA PRO A 1932 9.86 -26.86 41.45
C PRO A 1932 10.25 -27.76 40.28
N ARG A 1933 11.37 -27.42 39.63
CA ARG A 1933 12.06 -28.26 38.65
C ARG A 1933 12.33 -29.61 39.29
N THR A 1934 11.38 -30.54 39.15
CA THR A 1934 11.59 -31.95 39.47
C THR A 1934 12.43 -32.51 38.34
N GLU A 1935 13.51 -33.16 38.72
CA GLU A 1935 14.56 -33.75 37.88
C GLU A 1935 13.97 -34.46 36.65
N ALA A 1936 14.04 -33.81 35.49
CA ALA A 1936 13.82 -34.44 34.20
C ALA A 1936 14.77 -33.79 33.18
N ALA A 1937 15.58 -34.65 32.56
CA ALA A 1937 16.59 -34.40 31.53
C ALA A 1937 17.99 -33.93 32.00
N CYS A 1938 18.80 -34.91 32.40
CA CYS A 1938 20.08 -35.12 31.72
C CYS A 1938 19.84 -35.51 30.25
#